data_AF-Q54UR8-F1
#
_entry.id   AF-Q54UR8-F1
#
_cell.length_a   1.000
_cell.length_b   1.000
_cell.length_c   1.000
_cell.angle_alpha   90.00
_cell.angle_beta   90.00
_cell.angle_gamma   90.00
#
_symmetry.space_group_name_H-M   'P 1'
#
loop_
_entity.id
_entity.type
_entity.pdbx_description
1 polymer ?
#
loop_
_entity_poly.entity_id
_entity_poly.type
_entity_poly.pdbx_seq_one_letter_code
_entity_poly.pdbx_strand_id
1 'polypeptide(L)'
;MTPKNNTMKIFLLILVILFFFFFIFCNAQNPIIKLYDVSENTVDRYTKYPDGTTSTQCHFYFEILIVDTSKSGVGFIVSSSNPNPLFTTIYSIDSAMVFSTEPRVEQNGNYSDTIFTSLLNDSTIINNITINYSCQSIDFGDLTFMYFMANTSLKSTFGFSGVFFFTTKYPIKGFDITSTDALANQIGINSGVYIFNGEFSLDNFIEYNSVQINFLNGNNIEVQIPQSKYQNSNNNNTEIVTVPDINENIILFGKNTHPLFTLISNATDVNPFLFCLGSGGSQSIAQPIYQTNQGIKYLGAFNDYYSAKYNLYLQLNGSLSIIYNATINVTREIPSPLYYTQFIITNTFKNETFLKNSSIFNVHGNSIMKYDGSSSFSMIFGDFQSYITFPFGFINGTNFNYTTKISLLQEPISKQPSQSFLINNYVSQVPADIVATPSELHRVLPKLLYFEIVKLFDGFFLFRITIANGIYMRMKDDSGYTIIGYESLVTNGNGGFFFEFIGIYRSSVFESIDIFNEFGLKTTYFVGDYYSVDPVSKIYSTHKPINSYLAYDISFLKNDIDVTNKSIDNILFFSFDGIDNNTPIFFIKGDDASFSNDLKEFSYGKWNSTISKYQINFRVPGNTQTGIFPFNLMFGFSIPMVSDVLPYTSQLRIKNSYLDVFGPIFQTITKINNNNVIGWSFSISDPINGFLKGKIIVKGEMDSSIYIFNLNETNLISGDIYLGSYEINITIPLKCASQNYIITDVELIDRQNNLNLFSTWNIKASIKTPFFNFLNDSSINKIYKLCNGVNDGIDSSPPVLKSFDVVRFSSGNNLHSIFFVFVAVDEETGLKDDQFPIVYLTSLYLETLQCTSRLVSKNSTSATFSCEIEIPYAFGYNQDIIFSIYGFINNGGYFSGYSSEMLKNNSLLFSMTDIELIKKLYIEKTTSITSNENELWIIGKQFNLKQTVHIKYYGDLTFTQISKPTQVYSVAMFINDTKLTDKPFIIKIVEDPPNINTNSESNEYIVNPIIYDYGDFEPTPIPTIPSTPTPTSTLLPTLSPLPTNKPQKCLGEPECGGESHGYCSLTGCICYEPWVGVDCTSKVIIIPQPSINTTKPTTEIPIEVPSTGNNQTTNNIIFKSLLSIVSIRELDFQSKQVKLFPLERWIFKSISESKSQYISTIENSNLKTTITVHIEWFNSTTNISFANSQLTMNPSTVKYTIEISEYKFSNRLNQLQLVMSVSLETNKKSEDICSSSKFGESSNGDNSNYFKIQIDNHSLYGRFIKRAIIDSYVRSIENVLLDSSMETIKTPSSSQSYIGITIPIYSNSSIIDPDFSVLIDSKSVTSDENHSICNSNPKSKLTTPQLAGIIIGSVGFVAVIIIAITYHFMKNRQNSKLFKSMGLKLKQLNQ
;
A
#
# COMPACT_ATOMS: atom_id res chain seq x y z
N MET A 1 8.64 -37.03 -97.20
CA MET A 1 7.90 -38.02 -96.37
C MET A 1 8.91 -38.87 -95.63
N THR A 2 8.63 -39.28 -94.38
CA THR A 2 9.14 -40.53 -93.77
C THR A 2 10.67 -40.66 -93.49
N PRO A 3 11.11 -41.56 -92.60
CA PRO A 3 10.81 -41.68 -91.17
C PRO A 3 12.11 -41.66 -90.33
N LYS A 4 12.23 -40.84 -89.28
CA LYS A 4 13.30 -41.00 -88.26
C LYS A 4 12.83 -40.41 -86.92
N ASN A 5 12.24 -41.22 -86.03
CA ASN A 5 11.81 -40.74 -84.71
C ASN A 5 11.98 -41.76 -83.55
N ASN A 6 12.93 -42.69 -83.66
CA ASN A 6 13.27 -43.62 -82.57
C ASN A 6 14.55 -43.26 -81.80
N THR A 7 15.41 -42.37 -82.31
CA THR A 7 16.68 -41.99 -81.64
C THR A 7 16.46 -41.10 -80.41
N MET A 8 15.47 -40.20 -80.43
CA MET A 8 15.24 -39.28 -79.31
C MET A 8 14.67 -39.96 -78.06
N LYS A 9 13.83 -41.00 -78.23
CA LYS A 9 13.32 -41.79 -77.10
C LYS A 9 14.42 -42.61 -76.41
N ILE A 10 15.40 -43.10 -77.16
CA ILE A 10 16.55 -43.83 -76.60
C ILE A 10 17.45 -42.88 -75.80
N PHE A 11 17.68 -41.66 -76.29
CA PHE A 11 18.49 -40.67 -75.58
C PHE A 11 17.84 -40.23 -74.25
N LEU A 12 16.52 -40.03 -74.22
CA LEU A 12 15.80 -39.70 -73.00
C LEU A 12 15.86 -40.84 -71.97
N LEU A 13 15.74 -42.10 -72.42
CA LEU A 13 15.86 -43.27 -71.55
C LEU A 13 17.27 -43.37 -70.93
N ILE A 14 18.32 -43.13 -71.72
CA ILE A 14 19.71 -43.12 -71.22
C ILE A 14 19.92 -42.00 -70.18
N LEU A 15 19.33 -40.82 -70.40
CA LEU A 15 19.48 -39.69 -69.48
C LEU A 15 18.74 -39.92 -68.17
N VAL A 16 17.56 -40.54 -68.20
CA VAL A 16 16.84 -40.98 -66.99
C VAL A 16 17.64 -42.06 -66.26
N ILE A 17 18.23 -43.02 -66.96
CA ILE A 17 19.08 -44.06 -66.35
C ILE A 17 20.34 -43.44 -65.73
N LEU A 18 20.98 -42.47 -66.38
CA LEU A 18 22.14 -41.73 -65.84
C LEU A 18 21.76 -40.92 -64.61
N PHE A 19 20.62 -40.24 -64.63
CA PHE A 19 20.14 -39.49 -63.47
C PHE A 19 19.78 -40.44 -62.33
N PHE A 20 19.18 -41.59 -62.61
CA PHE A 20 18.93 -42.63 -61.62
C PHE A 20 20.24 -43.20 -61.06
N PHE A 21 21.25 -43.44 -61.91
CA PHE A 21 22.58 -43.86 -61.47
C PHE A 21 23.31 -42.79 -60.64
N PHE A 22 23.22 -41.51 -61.01
CA PHE A 22 23.81 -40.40 -60.25
C PHE A 22 23.07 -40.19 -58.92
N PHE A 23 21.75 -40.32 -58.90
CA PHE A 23 20.95 -40.23 -57.69
C PHE A 23 21.21 -41.43 -56.76
N ILE A 24 21.44 -42.62 -57.32
CA ILE A 24 21.89 -43.80 -56.57
C ILE A 24 23.33 -43.58 -56.08
N PHE A 25 24.27 -43.08 -56.90
CA PHE A 25 25.67 -42.85 -56.49
C PHE A 25 25.80 -41.74 -55.43
N CYS A 26 25.07 -40.64 -55.57
CA CYS A 26 25.06 -39.57 -54.58
C CYS A 26 24.34 -39.98 -53.29
N ASN A 27 23.29 -40.81 -53.34
CA ASN A 27 22.68 -41.36 -52.12
C ASN A 27 23.47 -42.53 -51.52
N ALA A 28 24.29 -43.23 -52.30
CA ALA A 28 25.13 -44.34 -51.81
C ALA A 28 26.32 -43.88 -50.97
N GLN A 29 26.56 -42.56 -50.84
CA GLN A 29 27.63 -42.01 -50.01
C GLN A 29 27.16 -41.08 -48.89
N ASN A 30 25.85 -40.93 -48.64
CA ASN A 30 25.44 -40.27 -47.41
C ASN A 30 25.87 -41.16 -46.23
N PRO A 31 26.74 -40.67 -45.32
CA PRO A 31 27.12 -41.46 -44.18
C PRO A 31 25.85 -41.73 -43.38
N ILE A 32 25.58 -43.01 -43.13
CA ILE A 32 24.40 -43.47 -42.41
C ILE A 32 24.34 -42.79 -41.03
N ILE A 33 25.50 -42.54 -40.42
CA ILE A 33 25.66 -41.80 -39.17
C ILE A 33 26.24 -40.40 -39.44
N LYS A 34 25.65 -39.36 -38.87
CA LYS A 34 26.20 -37.99 -38.86
C LYS A 34 26.52 -37.54 -37.44
N LEU A 35 27.61 -36.81 -37.26
CA LEU A 35 28.01 -36.21 -35.99
C LEU A 35 28.01 -34.68 -36.11
N TYR A 36 27.50 -34.00 -35.08
CA TYR A 36 27.49 -32.55 -34.97
C TYR A 36 27.96 -32.15 -33.57
N ASP A 37 28.86 -31.17 -33.50
CA ASP A 37 29.17 -30.49 -32.24
C ASP A 37 28.03 -29.52 -31.91
N VAL A 38 27.32 -29.81 -30.82
CA VAL A 38 26.18 -29.02 -30.33
C VAL A 38 26.53 -28.28 -29.03
N SER A 39 27.80 -28.27 -28.64
CA SER A 39 28.30 -27.55 -27.47
C SER A 39 27.93 -26.07 -27.55
N GLU A 40 27.57 -25.48 -26.40
CA GLU A 40 27.23 -24.05 -26.36
C GLU A 40 28.43 -23.18 -26.71
N ASN A 41 28.23 -22.21 -27.59
CA ASN A 41 29.26 -21.27 -28.02
C ASN A 41 29.51 -20.19 -26.94
N THR A 42 30.20 -20.56 -25.86
CA THR A 42 30.73 -19.64 -24.85
C THR A 42 32.21 -19.34 -25.14
N VAL A 43 32.68 -18.16 -24.72
CA VAL A 43 34.07 -17.73 -24.93
C VAL A 43 35.10 -18.69 -24.34
N ASP A 44 34.74 -19.42 -23.28
CA ASP A 44 35.59 -20.36 -22.55
C ASP A 44 35.36 -21.84 -22.89
N ARG A 45 34.48 -22.15 -23.88
CA ARG A 45 34.08 -23.53 -24.18
C ARG A 45 35.23 -24.38 -24.73
N TYR A 46 35.94 -23.85 -25.74
CA TYR A 46 37.03 -24.55 -26.44
C TYR A 46 38.40 -24.05 -26.03
N THR A 47 38.50 -22.87 -25.43
CA THR A 47 39.77 -22.32 -24.96
C THR A 47 39.54 -21.64 -23.64
N LYS A 48 40.27 -22.03 -22.60
CA LYS A 48 40.17 -21.42 -21.29
C LYS A 48 41.48 -21.49 -20.51
N TYR A 49 41.52 -20.75 -19.42
CA TYR A 49 42.55 -20.88 -18.39
C TYR A 49 42.28 -22.09 -17.49
N PRO A 50 43.28 -22.53 -16.70
CA PRO A 50 43.09 -23.57 -15.70
C PRO A 50 41.96 -23.24 -14.72
N ASP A 51 41.36 -24.27 -14.14
CA ASP A 51 40.17 -24.12 -13.30
C ASP A 51 40.44 -23.35 -12.00
N GLY A 52 41.72 -23.14 -11.64
CA GLY A 52 42.12 -22.23 -10.58
C GLY A 52 43.49 -21.60 -10.78
N THR A 53 43.80 -20.53 -10.04
CA THR A 53 45.06 -19.78 -10.14
C THR A 53 46.32 -20.59 -9.79
N THR A 54 46.20 -21.60 -8.94
CA THR A 54 47.28 -22.57 -8.61
C THR A 54 47.13 -23.91 -9.34
N SER A 55 46.14 -24.06 -10.22
CA SER A 55 45.89 -25.29 -10.97
C SER A 55 46.60 -25.26 -12.34
N THR A 56 47.04 -26.42 -12.82
CA THR A 56 47.44 -26.63 -14.23
C THR A 56 46.37 -27.36 -15.04
N GLN A 57 45.23 -27.69 -14.41
CA GLN A 57 44.20 -28.53 -14.98
C GLN A 57 43.09 -27.69 -15.60
N CYS A 58 42.58 -28.15 -16.75
CA CYS A 58 41.40 -27.61 -17.40
C CYS A 58 40.36 -28.72 -17.61
N HIS A 59 39.16 -28.59 -17.03
CA HIS A 59 38.05 -29.51 -17.29
C HIS A 59 37.21 -29.07 -18.49
N PHE A 60 37.29 -29.76 -19.62
CA PHE A 60 36.45 -29.46 -20.78
C PHE A 60 35.20 -30.33 -20.80
N TYR A 61 34.12 -29.79 -21.35
CA TYR A 61 32.85 -30.48 -21.51
C TYR A 61 32.28 -30.12 -22.88
N PHE A 62 32.17 -31.13 -23.74
CA PHE A 62 31.62 -31.01 -25.09
C PHE A 62 30.39 -31.89 -25.25
N GLU A 63 29.43 -31.43 -26.05
CA GLU A 63 28.19 -32.13 -26.36
C GLU A 63 28.14 -32.46 -27.84
N ILE A 64 27.91 -33.73 -28.16
CA ILE A 64 27.96 -34.23 -29.53
C ILE A 64 26.65 -34.93 -29.86
N LEU A 65 26.00 -34.48 -30.93
CA LEU A 65 24.82 -35.12 -31.50
C LEU A 65 25.25 -36.14 -32.55
N ILE A 66 24.79 -37.37 -32.39
CA ILE A 66 24.85 -38.46 -33.36
C ILE A 66 23.46 -38.64 -33.96
N VAL A 67 23.35 -38.70 -35.28
CA VAL A 67 22.09 -38.95 -36.01
C VAL A 67 22.25 -40.15 -36.94
N ASP A 68 21.47 -41.20 -36.72
CA ASP A 68 21.25 -42.28 -37.69
C ASP A 68 20.22 -41.84 -38.73
N THR A 69 20.72 -41.43 -39.88
CA THR A 69 19.89 -41.00 -41.01
C THR A 69 19.09 -42.13 -41.65
N SER A 70 19.47 -43.40 -41.41
CA SER A 70 18.71 -44.57 -41.86
C SER A 70 17.50 -44.88 -40.97
N LYS A 71 17.44 -44.32 -39.75
CA LYS A 71 16.44 -44.62 -38.72
C LYS A 71 16.31 -46.12 -38.46
N SER A 72 17.45 -46.82 -38.43
CA SER A 72 17.52 -48.27 -38.24
C SER A 72 17.00 -48.74 -36.89
N GLY A 73 16.97 -47.86 -35.88
CA GLY A 73 16.62 -48.20 -34.50
C GLY A 73 17.74 -48.90 -33.74
N VAL A 74 18.95 -48.92 -34.28
CA VAL A 74 20.13 -49.54 -33.67
C VAL A 74 20.89 -48.51 -32.83
N GLY A 75 21.31 -48.90 -31.62
CA GLY A 75 22.16 -48.06 -30.77
C GLY A 75 23.55 -47.75 -31.35
N PHE A 76 24.28 -46.83 -30.70
CA PHE A 76 25.60 -46.39 -31.14
C PHE A 76 26.71 -46.92 -30.22
N ILE A 77 27.88 -47.24 -30.79
CA ILE A 77 29.14 -47.42 -30.06
C ILE A 77 29.94 -46.14 -30.25
N VAL A 78 30.43 -45.55 -29.16
CA VAL A 78 31.25 -44.33 -29.18
C VAL A 78 32.61 -44.64 -28.59
N SER A 79 33.68 -44.18 -29.25
CA SER A 79 35.06 -44.24 -28.75
C SER A 79 35.77 -42.92 -29.05
N SER A 80 36.84 -42.61 -28.31
CA SER A 80 37.61 -41.36 -28.47
C SER A 80 39.09 -41.69 -28.61
N SER A 81 39.83 -40.78 -29.26
CA SER A 81 41.29 -40.83 -29.33
C SER A 81 41.98 -40.48 -28.01
N ASN A 82 41.28 -39.80 -27.10
CA ASN A 82 41.73 -39.58 -25.73
C ASN A 82 41.77 -40.93 -25.00
N PRO A 83 42.87 -41.26 -24.28
CA PRO A 83 42.98 -42.54 -23.57
C PRO A 83 42.03 -42.69 -22.38
N ASN A 84 41.54 -41.59 -21.79
CA ASN A 84 40.64 -41.60 -20.63
C ASN A 84 39.40 -40.70 -20.84
N PRO A 85 38.57 -40.94 -21.87
CA PRO A 85 37.38 -40.14 -22.10
C PRO A 85 36.28 -40.59 -21.14
N LEU A 86 35.70 -39.66 -20.40
CA LEU A 86 34.40 -39.88 -19.75
C LEU A 86 33.32 -39.56 -20.77
N PHE A 87 32.52 -40.57 -21.11
CA PHE A 87 31.34 -40.40 -21.95
C PHE A 87 30.09 -40.56 -21.10
N THR A 88 29.19 -39.59 -21.21
CA THR A 88 27.87 -39.68 -20.59
C THR A 88 26.82 -39.48 -21.66
N THR A 89 25.85 -40.39 -21.72
CA THR A 89 24.69 -40.16 -22.60
C THR A 89 23.81 -39.11 -21.96
N ILE A 90 23.57 -37.99 -22.65
CA ILE A 90 22.70 -36.91 -22.15
C ILE A 90 21.25 -37.20 -22.53
N TYR A 91 21.01 -37.55 -23.80
CA TYR A 91 19.68 -37.82 -24.31
C TYR A 91 19.74 -38.76 -25.53
N SER A 92 18.79 -39.67 -25.68
CA SER A 92 18.73 -40.56 -26.85
C SER A 92 17.31 -40.94 -27.26
N ILE A 93 17.13 -41.15 -28.56
CA ILE A 93 15.98 -41.76 -29.22
C ILE A 93 16.49 -42.81 -30.22
N ASP A 94 15.58 -43.61 -30.80
CA ASP A 94 15.91 -44.71 -31.73
C ASP A 94 16.78 -44.30 -32.93
N SER A 95 16.73 -43.02 -33.36
CA SER A 95 17.48 -42.52 -34.51
C SER A 95 18.54 -41.46 -34.20
N ALA A 96 18.69 -41.02 -32.95
CA ALA A 96 19.63 -39.95 -32.61
C ALA A 96 19.99 -39.94 -31.12
N MET A 97 21.18 -39.45 -30.80
CA MET A 97 21.73 -39.45 -29.45
C MET A 97 22.60 -38.22 -29.24
N VAL A 98 22.41 -37.50 -28.15
CA VAL A 98 23.35 -36.51 -27.63
C VAL A 98 24.12 -37.14 -26.49
N PHE A 99 25.45 -37.10 -26.56
CA PHE A 99 26.33 -37.53 -25.48
C PHE A 99 27.32 -36.41 -25.15
N SER A 100 27.77 -36.37 -23.90
CA SER A 100 28.88 -35.53 -23.48
C SER A 100 30.18 -36.30 -23.50
N THR A 101 31.26 -35.58 -23.79
CA THR A 101 32.62 -36.05 -23.54
C THR A 101 33.35 -35.05 -22.65
N GLU A 102 34.03 -35.59 -21.63
CA GLU A 102 34.86 -34.81 -20.70
C GLU A 102 36.32 -35.26 -20.83
N PRO A 103 37.10 -34.66 -21.75
CA PRO A 103 38.51 -34.96 -21.81
C PRO A 103 39.25 -34.33 -20.63
N ARG A 104 39.97 -35.16 -19.86
CA ARG A 104 40.80 -34.69 -18.75
C ARG A 104 42.13 -34.14 -19.28
N VAL A 105 42.42 -32.87 -18.96
CA VAL A 105 43.67 -32.19 -19.32
C VAL A 105 44.41 -31.80 -18.05
N GLU A 106 45.57 -32.41 -17.82
CA GLU A 106 46.40 -32.16 -16.63
C GLU A 106 47.43 -31.02 -16.81
N GLN A 107 47.72 -30.65 -18.05
CA GLN A 107 48.76 -29.67 -18.40
C GLN A 107 48.24 -28.63 -19.40
N ASN A 108 48.92 -27.49 -19.46
CA ASN A 108 48.62 -26.47 -20.44
C ASN A 108 49.05 -26.93 -21.84
N GLY A 109 48.26 -26.64 -22.87
CA GLY A 109 48.56 -27.04 -24.24
C GLY A 109 47.35 -26.99 -25.17
N ASN A 110 47.61 -27.29 -26.44
CA ASN A 110 46.59 -27.50 -27.46
C ASN A 110 46.33 -28.99 -27.60
N TYR A 111 45.07 -29.37 -27.57
CA TYR A 111 44.61 -30.74 -27.61
C TYR A 111 43.61 -30.92 -28.75
N SER A 112 43.54 -32.14 -29.25
CA SER A 112 42.59 -32.54 -30.27
C SER A 112 42.06 -33.90 -29.85
N ASP A 113 40.74 -34.05 -29.82
CA ASP A 113 40.10 -35.33 -29.56
C ASP A 113 39.18 -35.71 -30.73
N THR A 114 39.50 -36.83 -31.37
CA THR A 114 38.67 -37.43 -32.41
C THR A 114 37.76 -38.48 -31.80
N ILE A 115 36.46 -38.25 -31.93
CA ILE A 115 35.41 -39.14 -31.45
C ILE A 115 34.88 -39.94 -32.63
N PHE A 116 34.89 -41.26 -32.49
CA PHE A 116 34.42 -42.21 -33.48
C PHE A 116 33.09 -42.79 -33.03
N THR A 117 32.18 -43.00 -33.97
CA THR A 117 30.90 -43.67 -33.70
C THR A 117 30.59 -44.71 -34.76
N SER A 118 29.96 -45.81 -34.35
CA SER A 118 29.42 -46.84 -35.24
C SER A 118 28.08 -47.37 -34.76
N LEU A 119 27.34 -48.07 -35.62
CA LEU A 119 26.14 -48.79 -35.20
C LEU A 119 26.52 -50.02 -34.37
N LEU A 120 25.77 -50.29 -33.31
CA LEU A 120 26.06 -51.37 -32.36
C LEU A 120 26.05 -52.76 -32.99
N ASN A 121 25.28 -52.96 -34.07
CA ASN A 121 25.23 -54.21 -34.82
C ASN A 121 26.12 -54.23 -36.08
N ASP A 122 26.68 -53.08 -36.47
CA ASP A 122 27.48 -52.95 -37.69
C ASP A 122 28.61 -51.94 -37.48
N SER A 123 29.75 -52.47 -37.05
CA SER A 123 30.99 -51.70 -36.87
C SER A 123 31.63 -51.28 -38.20
N THR A 124 31.09 -51.64 -39.37
CA THR A 124 31.60 -51.16 -40.66
C THR A 124 31.06 -49.77 -41.01
N ILE A 125 29.93 -49.38 -40.42
CA ILE A 125 29.35 -48.05 -40.56
C ILE A 125 29.97 -47.17 -39.47
N ILE A 126 31.08 -46.51 -39.80
CA ILE A 126 31.80 -45.60 -38.88
C ILE A 126 31.76 -44.18 -39.43
N ASN A 127 31.56 -43.21 -38.54
CA ASN A 127 31.87 -41.81 -38.81
C ASN A 127 32.59 -41.19 -37.60
N ASN A 128 33.22 -40.03 -37.75
CA ASN A 128 33.93 -39.36 -36.67
C ASN A 128 33.77 -37.83 -36.70
N ILE A 129 34.09 -37.21 -35.57
CA ILE A 129 34.21 -35.76 -35.43
C ILE A 129 35.46 -35.45 -34.59
N THR A 130 36.22 -34.43 -34.97
CA THR A 130 37.41 -33.99 -34.23
C THR A 130 37.13 -32.65 -33.57
N ILE A 131 37.30 -32.60 -32.25
CA ILE A 131 37.16 -31.39 -31.44
C ILE A 131 38.55 -30.89 -31.08
N ASN A 132 38.85 -29.64 -31.42
CA ASN A 132 40.10 -28.98 -31.05
C ASN A 132 39.84 -28.03 -29.88
N TYR A 133 40.65 -28.14 -28.83
CA TYR A 133 40.51 -27.33 -27.61
C TYR A 133 41.86 -27.02 -26.97
N SER A 134 41.93 -25.98 -26.16
CA SER A 134 43.20 -25.41 -25.67
C SER A 134 43.10 -24.98 -24.20
N CYS A 135 43.99 -25.52 -23.37
CA CYS A 135 44.21 -25.08 -22.01
C CYS A 135 45.39 -24.10 -22.02
N GLN A 136 45.12 -22.80 -21.93
CA GLN A 136 46.15 -21.76 -22.00
C GLN A 136 46.68 -21.46 -20.61
N SER A 137 48.01 -21.36 -20.46
CA SER A 137 48.60 -20.91 -19.20
C SER A 137 48.16 -19.48 -18.88
N ILE A 138 47.93 -19.20 -17.60
CA ILE A 138 47.77 -17.83 -17.11
C ILE A 138 49.15 -17.16 -17.14
N ASP A 139 49.33 -16.16 -18.00
CA ASP A 139 50.53 -15.32 -17.95
C ASP A 139 50.31 -14.21 -16.92
N PHE A 140 50.99 -14.33 -15.77
CA PHE A 140 50.89 -13.36 -14.68
C PHE A 140 51.30 -11.94 -15.11
N GLY A 141 52.23 -11.80 -16.07
CA GLY A 141 52.70 -10.49 -16.53
C GLY A 141 51.66 -9.69 -17.32
N ASP A 142 50.73 -10.40 -17.98
CA ASP A 142 49.67 -9.80 -18.81
C ASP A 142 48.32 -9.70 -18.07
N LEU A 143 48.26 -10.15 -16.81
CA LEU A 143 47.04 -10.08 -16.01
C LEU A 143 46.70 -8.64 -15.66
N THR A 144 45.50 -8.23 -16.05
CA THR A 144 44.86 -7.00 -15.61
C THR A 144 43.63 -7.35 -14.79
N PHE A 145 43.39 -6.60 -13.72
CA PHE A 145 42.25 -6.81 -12.83
C PHE A 145 41.63 -5.47 -12.43
N MET A 146 40.34 -5.52 -12.10
CA MET A 146 39.67 -4.45 -11.41
C MET A 146 39.37 -4.89 -9.98
N TYR A 147 39.66 -3.99 -9.05
CA TYR A 147 39.32 -4.15 -7.65
C TYR A 147 38.56 -2.93 -7.16
N PHE A 148 37.38 -3.18 -6.62
CA PHE A 148 36.49 -2.17 -6.08
C PHE A 148 36.31 -2.40 -4.58
N MET A 149 36.74 -1.43 -3.78
CA MET A 149 36.45 -1.40 -2.34
C MET A 149 35.07 -0.82 -2.12
N ALA A 150 34.19 -1.53 -1.41
CA ALA A 150 32.97 -0.92 -0.91
C ALA A 150 33.35 0.04 0.21
N ASN A 151 32.95 1.31 0.12
CA ASN A 151 33.16 2.24 1.22
C ASN A 151 32.22 1.86 2.36
N THR A 152 32.77 1.38 3.47
CA THR A 152 32.01 0.87 4.64
C THR A 152 31.21 1.96 5.36
N SER A 153 31.35 3.22 4.95
CA SER A 153 30.59 4.36 5.47
C SER A 153 29.08 4.26 5.26
N LEU A 154 28.63 3.45 4.30
CA LEU A 154 27.24 3.41 3.86
C LEU A 154 26.74 1.96 3.88
N LYS A 155 25.45 1.81 4.15
CA LYS A 155 24.77 0.51 4.26
C LYS A 155 24.90 -0.25 2.94
N SER A 156 25.95 -1.05 2.78
CA SER A 156 26.01 -2.03 1.71
C SER A 156 24.85 -3.00 1.92
N THR A 157 23.79 -2.83 1.13
CA THR A 157 22.57 -3.66 1.14
C THR A 157 22.86 -5.16 0.99
N PHE A 158 24.00 -5.51 0.38
CA PHE A 158 24.48 -6.88 0.19
C PHE A 158 25.61 -7.28 1.15
N GLY A 159 26.09 -6.36 1.99
CA GLY A 159 27.04 -6.62 3.08
C GLY A 159 28.47 -6.96 2.69
N PHE A 160 28.83 -6.88 1.40
CA PHE A 160 30.20 -7.18 0.96
C PHE A 160 31.15 -6.00 1.10
N SER A 161 32.43 -6.31 1.29
CA SER A 161 33.51 -5.35 1.54
C SER A 161 34.29 -4.97 0.28
N GLY A 162 34.36 -5.86 -0.70
CA GLY A 162 35.08 -5.61 -1.93
C GLY A 162 34.66 -6.55 -3.04
N VAL A 163 34.85 -6.10 -4.28
CA VAL A 163 34.59 -6.88 -5.49
C VAL A 163 35.83 -6.89 -6.37
N PHE A 164 36.17 -8.05 -6.88
CA PHE A 164 37.38 -8.28 -7.65
C PHE A 164 37.08 -9.12 -8.88
N PHE A 165 37.67 -8.77 -10.03
CA PHE A 165 37.64 -9.61 -11.22
C PHE A 165 38.81 -9.31 -12.15
N PHE A 166 39.18 -10.32 -12.94
CA PHE A 166 40.19 -10.18 -14.00
C PHE A 166 39.55 -9.67 -15.30
N THR A 167 40.24 -8.78 -16.00
CA THR A 167 39.88 -8.29 -17.34
C THR A 167 40.52 -9.14 -18.43
N THR A 168 40.57 -10.45 -18.22
CA THR A 168 41.20 -11.42 -19.12
C THR A 168 40.25 -11.88 -20.22
N LYS A 169 40.81 -12.42 -21.31
CA LYS A 169 40.04 -12.91 -22.46
C LYS A 169 39.06 -14.05 -22.09
N TYR A 170 39.44 -14.90 -21.15
CA TYR A 170 38.61 -15.96 -20.58
C TYR A 170 38.52 -15.78 -19.06
N PRO A 171 37.39 -16.12 -18.41
CA PRO A 171 37.26 -16.04 -16.97
C PRO A 171 38.13 -17.08 -16.26
N ILE A 172 38.76 -16.69 -15.16
CA ILE A 172 39.37 -17.62 -14.19
C ILE A 172 38.25 -18.06 -13.25
N LYS A 173 38.12 -19.36 -12.93
CA LYS A 173 36.98 -19.90 -12.16
C LYS A 173 37.28 -20.08 -10.66
N GLY A 174 38.50 -20.47 -10.28
CA GLY A 174 38.91 -20.66 -8.88
C GLY A 174 40.09 -19.78 -8.48
N PHE A 175 40.04 -19.21 -7.28
CA PHE A 175 41.19 -18.55 -6.66
C PHE A 175 41.70 -19.41 -5.51
N ASP A 176 43.01 -19.50 -5.39
CA ASP A 176 43.64 -19.91 -4.15
C ASP A 176 43.86 -18.66 -3.29
N ILE A 177 43.14 -18.56 -2.18
CA ILE A 177 43.12 -17.37 -1.33
C ILE A 177 43.71 -17.72 0.04
N THR A 178 44.67 -16.91 0.49
CA THR A 178 45.16 -16.92 1.87
C THR A 178 44.91 -15.56 2.51
N SER A 179 44.32 -15.54 3.71
CA SER A 179 44.15 -14.33 4.52
C SER A 179 44.76 -14.55 5.91
N THR A 180 45.41 -13.53 6.45
CA THR A 180 46.01 -13.57 7.79
C THR A 180 44.98 -13.39 8.92
N ASP A 181 43.86 -12.70 8.65
CA ASP A 181 42.98 -12.15 9.70
C ASP A 181 41.47 -12.35 9.47
N ALA A 182 41.04 -12.88 8.30
CA ALA A 182 39.61 -12.94 7.94
C ALA A 182 39.13 -14.33 7.51
N LEU A 183 37.85 -14.63 7.82
CA LEU A 183 37.02 -15.53 7.01
C LEU A 183 36.62 -14.79 5.73
N ALA A 184 37.58 -14.56 4.82
CA ALA A 184 37.25 -14.07 3.49
C ALA A 184 36.53 -15.19 2.73
N ASN A 185 35.20 -15.24 2.85
CA ASN A 185 34.40 -16.17 2.08
C ASN A 185 34.38 -15.72 0.61
N GLN A 186 34.96 -16.53 -0.26
CA GLN A 186 34.87 -16.38 -1.70
C GLN A 186 33.48 -16.85 -2.18
N ILE A 187 32.68 -15.94 -2.72
CA ILE A 187 31.52 -16.34 -3.54
C ILE A 187 31.94 -16.18 -4.99
N GLY A 188 32.39 -17.28 -5.62
CA GLY A 188 32.71 -17.30 -7.04
C GLY A 188 31.42 -17.47 -7.85
N ILE A 189 30.97 -16.43 -8.55
CA ILE A 189 29.83 -16.52 -9.47
C ILE A 189 30.37 -16.82 -10.88
N ASN A 190 29.59 -17.55 -11.69
CA ASN A 190 29.91 -17.96 -13.07
C ASN A 190 30.36 -16.82 -14.02
N SER A 191 30.25 -15.54 -13.61
CA SER A 191 30.72 -14.35 -14.33
C SER A 191 32.24 -14.09 -14.23
N GLY A 192 32.99 -14.81 -13.38
CA GLY A 192 34.39 -14.49 -13.08
C GLY A 192 34.54 -13.26 -12.15
N VAL A 193 33.46 -12.90 -11.46
CA VAL A 193 33.43 -11.83 -10.45
C VAL A 193 33.41 -12.45 -9.07
N TYR A 194 34.28 -11.94 -8.21
CA TYR A 194 34.52 -12.43 -6.87
C TYR A 194 34.11 -11.38 -5.87
N ILE A 195 33.28 -11.81 -4.92
CA ILE A 195 32.88 -10.99 -3.78
C ILE A 195 33.70 -11.39 -2.58
N PHE A 196 34.20 -10.39 -1.86
CA PHE A 196 34.83 -10.59 -0.57
C PHE A 196 33.97 -10.00 0.54
N ASN A 197 33.74 -10.79 1.58
CA ASN A 197 33.14 -10.34 2.82
C ASN A 197 34.23 -10.21 3.88
N GLY A 198 34.51 -8.99 4.32
CA GLY A 198 35.35 -8.76 5.49
C GLY A 198 34.51 -8.93 6.75
N GLU A 199 34.38 -10.16 7.25
CA GLU A 199 33.74 -10.39 8.55
C GLU A 199 34.46 -9.59 9.64
N PHE A 200 33.68 -9.01 10.56
CA PHE A 200 34.25 -8.29 11.69
C PHE A 200 34.41 -9.20 12.89
N SER A 201 35.55 -9.09 13.57
CA SER A 201 35.79 -9.71 14.88
C SER A 201 35.81 -8.63 15.94
N LEU A 202 35.15 -8.88 17.08
CA LEU A 202 35.23 -8.01 18.26
C LEU A 202 36.65 -7.96 18.83
N ASP A 203 37.43 -9.05 18.68
CA ASP A 203 38.79 -9.15 19.19
C ASP A 203 39.84 -8.53 18.24
N ASN A 204 39.51 -8.39 16.94
CA ASN A 204 40.42 -7.87 15.91
C ASN A 204 39.70 -6.84 15.01
N PHE A 205 39.42 -5.66 15.58
CA PHE A 205 38.77 -4.55 14.87
C PHE A 205 39.83 -3.67 14.18
N ILE A 206 39.99 -3.89 12.87
CA ILE A 206 40.98 -3.23 12.02
C ILE A 206 40.30 -2.60 10.80
N GLU A 207 40.91 -1.59 10.21
CA GLU A 207 40.32 -0.88 9.06
C GLU A 207 40.27 -1.75 7.79
N TYR A 208 41.36 -2.49 7.52
CA TYR A 208 41.50 -3.34 6.34
C TYR A 208 42.02 -4.73 6.72
N ASN A 209 41.49 -5.75 6.05
CA ASN A 209 42.03 -7.10 6.04
C ASN A 209 42.93 -7.26 4.81
N SER A 210 44.08 -7.93 4.96
CA SER A 210 44.88 -8.34 3.80
C SER A 210 44.45 -9.72 3.29
N VAL A 211 44.29 -9.82 1.97
CA VAL A 211 43.97 -11.05 1.26
C VAL A 211 44.96 -11.24 0.10
N GLN A 212 45.58 -12.41 0.04
CA GLN A 212 46.50 -12.80 -1.03
C GLN A 212 45.83 -13.81 -1.96
N ILE A 213 45.79 -13.48 -3.25
CA ILE A 213 45.39 -14.39 -4.33
C ILE A 213 46.67 -15.04 -4.87
N ASN A 214 46.83 -16.34 -4.62
CA ASN A 214 48.04 -17.08 -4.95
C ASN A 214 47.97 -17.66 -6.37
N PHE A 215 49.10 -17.66 -7.07
CA PHE A 215 49.27 -18.23 -8.40
C PHE A 215 50.37 -19.30 -8.40
N LEU A 216 50.41 -20.09 -9.46
CA LEU A 216 51.54 -20.99 -9.74
C LEU A 216 52.89 -20.23 -9.69
N ASN A 217 53.94 -20.95 -9.27
CA ASN A 217 55.31 -20.45 -9.10
C ASN A 217 55.53 -19.46 -7.94
N GLY A 218 54.54 -19.24 -7.06
CA GLY A 218 54.67 -18.41 -5.87
C GLY A 218 54.34 -16.93 -6.07
N ASN A 219 53.89 -16.55 -7.27
CA ASN A 219 53.35 -15.21 -7.52
C ASN A 219 52.05 -15.03 -6.74
N ASN A 220 51.77 -13.81 -6.29
CA ASN A 220 50.51 -13.47 -5.64
C ASN A 220 50.08 -12.04 -5.96
N ILE A 221 48.79 -11.79 -5.84
CA ILE A 221 48.20 -10.44 -5.83
C ILE A 221 47.69 -10.20 -4.42
N GLU A 222 48.23 -9.20 -3.74
CA GLU A 222 47.73 -8.76 -2.44
C GLU A 222 46.67 -7.66 -2.61
N VAL A 223 45.54 -7.81 -1.94
CA VAL A 223 44.41 -6.89 -1.97
C VAL A 223 43.98 -6.56 -0.54
N GLN A 224 43.74 -5.27 -0.26
CA GLN A 224 43.26 -4.79 1.03
C GLN A 224 41.74 -4.63 1.01
N ILE A 225 41.05 -5.28 1.94
CA ILE A 225 39.58 -5.37 1.97
C ILE A 225 39.05 -4.66 3.22
N PRO A 226 38.20 -3.64 3.07
CA PRO A 226 37.59 -2.96 4.21
C PRO A 226 36.85 -3.94 5.12
N GLN A 227 37.00 -3.83 6.45
CA GLN A 227 36.14 -4.62 7.35
C GLN A 227 34.70 -4.09 7.26
N SER A 228 33.69 -4.95 7.11
CA SER A 228 32.29 -4.58 6.75
C SER A 228 31.60 -3.58 7.68
N LYS A 229 32.24 -3.23 8.82
CA LYS A 229 31.69 -2.42 9.92
C LYS A 229 32.68 -1.39 10.49
N TYR A 230 33.81 -1.14 9.83
CA TYR A 230 34.75 -0.10 10.26
C TYR A 230 34.39 1.25 9.63
N GLN A 231 34.08 2.25 10.45
CA GLN A 231 33.77 3.62 10.04
C GLN A 231 34.59 4.59 10.89
N ASN A 232 35.58 5.27 10.30
CA ASN A 232 36.42 6.23 11.02
C ASN A 232 35.64 7.51 11.41
N SER A 233 34.65 7.39 12.28
CA SER A 233 33.82 8.46 12.80
C SER A 233 34.26 8.81 14.23
N ASN A 234 34.85 9.98 14.42
CA ASN A 234 35.10 10.51 15.77
C ASN A 234 33.80 11.10 16.32
N ASN A 235 33.06 10.29 17.08
CA ASN A 235 31.82 10.72 17.71
C ASN A 235 32.03 11.03 19.20
N ASN A 236 31.69 12.26 19.59
CA ASN A 236 31.54 12.63 20.99
C ASN A 236 30.05 12.56 21.36
N ASN A 237 29.66 11.51 22.08
CA ASN A 237 28.26 11.22 22.41
C ASN A 237 27.64 12.26 23.35
N THR A 238 26.36 12.54 23.12
CA THR A 238 25.48 13.22 24.08
C THR A 238 24.32 12.28 24.41
N GLU A 239 24.50 11.48 25.48
CA GLU A 239 23.47 10.71 26.21
C GLU A 239 22.78 9.55 25.47
N ILE A 240 22.66 8.41 26.17
CA ILE A 240 21.91 7.22 25.71
C ILE A 240 20.63 7.17 26.53
N VAL A 241 19.49 7.14 25.85
CA VAL A 241 18.17 7.08 26.46
C VAL A 241 17.53 5.75 26.11
N THR A 242 17.04 5.03 27.11
CA THR A 242 16.38 3.73 26.91
C THR A 242 14.87 3.89 27.00
N VAL A 243 14.15 3.11 26.19
CA VAL A 243 12.68 3.16 26.12
C VAL A 243 12.14 1.74 26.27
N PRO A 244 11.53 1.39 27.41
CA PRO A 244 11.38 2.20 28.62
C PRO A 244 12.71 2.32 29.42
N ASP A 245 12.69 3.09 30.52
CA ASP A 245 13.82 3.12 31.46
C ASP A 245 14.07 1.71 32.04
N ILE A 246 15.34 1.27 32.05
CA ILE A 246 15.75 -0.13 32.31
C ILE A 246 15.47 -0.66 33.74
N ASN A 247 14.91 0.15 34.63
CA ASN A 247 14.71 -0.22 36.03
C ASN A 247 13.53 -1.18 36.30
N GLU A 248 12.82 -1.64 35.26
CA GLU A 248 11.59 -2.44 35.38
C GLU A 248 11.69 -3.80 34.67
N ASN A 249 10.90 -4.79 35.14
CA ASN A 249 10.70 -6.02 34.38
C ASN A 249 9.79 -5.72 33.19
N ILE A 250 10.30 -5.90 31.98
CA ILE A 250 9.57 -5.53 30.76
C ILE A 250 8.82 -6.75 30.24
N ILE A 251 7.54 -6.56 29.97
CA ILE A 251 6.66 -7.59 29.42
C ILE A 251 6.38 -7.26 27.95
N LEU A 252 6.88 -8.10 27.04
CA LEU A 252 6.60 -7.94 25.61
C LEU A 252 5.13 -8.26 25.31
N PHE A 253 4.42 -7.29 24.77
CA PHE A 253 3.01 -7.40 24.38
C PHE A 253 2.80 -7.55 22.86
N GLY A 254 3.88 -7.50 22.07
CA GLY A 254 3.85 -7.82 20.64
C GLY A 254 5.23 -8.19 20.08
N LYS A 255 5.33 -8.39 18.76
CA LYS A 255 6.62 -8.57 18.09
C LYS A 255 7.34 -7.23 17.96
N ASN A 256 8.66 -7.27 18.09
CA ASN A 256 9.54 -6.10 18.04
C ASN A 256 9.19 -4.98 19.04
N THR A 257 8.41 -5.27 20.10
CA THR A 257 8.24 -4.37 21.25
C THR A 257 9.40 -4.53 22.25
N HIS A 258 10.58 -4.92 21.76
CA HIS A 258 11.75 -5.03 22.60
C HIS A 258 12.08 -3.67 23.20
N PRO A 259 12.71 -3.63 24.38
CA PRO A 259 13.26 -2.39 24.90
C PRO A 259 14.20 -1.79 23.86
N LEU A 260 14.01 -0.50 23.60
CA LEU A 260 14.77 0.25 22.61
C LEU A 260 15.77 1.15 23.30
N PHE A 261 16.78 1.60 22.56
CA PHE A 261 17.65 2.68 22.99
C PHE A 261 17.80 3.69 21.87
N THR A 262 17.98 4.94 22.27
CA THR A 262 18.27 6.04 21.37
C THR A 262 19.50 6.79 21.83
N LEU A 263 20.23 7.36 20.88
CA LEU A 263 21.39 8.19 21.12
C LEU A 263 21.47 9.26 20.03
N ILE A 264 22.05 10.41 20.36
CA ILE A 264 22.27 11.50 19.42
C ILE A 264 23.75 11.54 19.05
N SER A 265 24.02 11.55 17.75
CA SER A 265 25.34 11.75 17.18
C SER A 265 25.40 13.09 16.46
N ASN A 266 26.47 13.83 16.70
CA ASN A 266 26.77 15.09 16.00
C ASN A 266 27.29 14.87 14.58
N ALA A 267 27.61 13.61 14.19
CA ALA A 267 28.02 13.29 12.83
C ALA A 267 26.79 13.33 11.92
N THR A 268 26.79 14.28 10.98
CA THR A 268 25.69 14.45 10.01
C THR A 268 25.92 13.67 8.72
N ASP A 269 27.18 13.49 8.32
CA ASP A 269 27.53 13.04 6.98
C ASP A 269 27.92 11.56 6.91
N VAL A 270 28.23 10.95 8.07
CA VAL A 270 28.63 9.55 8.19
C VAL A 270 27.89 8.94 9.38
N ASN A 271 27.16 7.86 9.13
CA ASN A 271 26.58 7.06 10.22
C ASN A 271 27.74 6.48 11.03
N PRO A 272 27.73 6.54 12.37
CA PRO A 272 28.69 5.82 13.19
C PRO A 272 28.35 4.34 13.31
N PHE A 273 29.38 3.53 13.52
CA PHE A 273 29.20 2.13 13.81
C PHE A 273 28.72 1.93 15.25
N LEU A 274 27.41 1.68 15.39
CA LEU A 274 26.70 1.48 16.64
C LEU A 274 26.12 0.07 16.71
N PHE A 275 26.66 -0.74 17.61
CA PHE A 275 26.40 -2.17 17.65
C PHE A 275 26.05 -2.65 19.05
N CYS A 276 24.89 -3.30 19.21
CA CYS A 276 24.47 -3.90 20.45
C CYS A 276 24.58 -5.43 20.37
N LEU A 277 25.26 -6.02 21.35
CA LEU A 277 25.39 -7.46 21.51
C LEU A 277 24.74 -7.92 22.80
N GLY A 278 23.81 -8.86 22.70
CA GLY A 278 23.21 -9.54 23.84
C GLY A 278 23.97 -10.81 24.21
N SER A 279 24.00 -11.15 25.51
CA SER A 279 24.58 -12.40 26.00
C SER A 279 23.89 -13.65 25.47
N GLY A 280 22.68 -13.49 24.91
CA GLY A 280 21.96 -14.55 24.20
C GLY A 280 22.41 -14.81 22.76
N GLY A 281 23.37 -14.02 22.26
CA GLY A 281 23.83 -14.06 20.87
C GLY A 281 23.06 -13.14 19.92
N SER A 282 22.04 -12.41 20.40
CA SER A 282 21.37 -11.40 19.58
C SER A 282 22.31 -10.25 19.23
N GLN A 283 22.17 -9.75 18.00
CA GLN A 283 22.94 -8.64 17.45
C GLN A 283 21.98 -7.61 16.88
N SER A 284 22.24 -6.33 17.13
CA SER A 284 21.40 -5.22 16.66
C SER A 284 22.28 -4.04 16.27
N ILE A 285 22.04 -3.45 15.09
CA ILE A 285 22.73 -2.25 14.61
C ILE A 285 21.77 -1.08 14.75
N ALA A 286 22.20 0.00 15.40
CA ALA A 286 21.35 1.18 15.52
C ALA A 286 21.25 1.91 14.18
N GLN A 287 20.05 2.35 13.82
CA GLN A 287 19.77 3.01 12.54
C GLN A 287 19.41 4.49 12.76
N PRO A 288 19.81 5.40 11.87
CA PRO A 288 19.36 6.78 11.93
C PRO A 288 17.85 6.82 11.69
N ILE A 289 17.13 7.62 12.49
CA ILE A 289 15.67 7.74 12.38
C ILE A 289 15.18 9.17 12.20
N TYR A 290 15.89 10.13 12.78
CA TYR A 290 15.39 11.49 12.95
C TYR A 290 16.55 12.47 13.14
N GLN A 291 16.52 13.68 12.56
CA GLN A 291 17.53 14.72 12.84
C GLN A 291 16.93 15.86 13.66
N THR A 292 17.60 16.20 14.76
CA THR A 292 17.27 17.31 15.64
C THR A 292 18.29 18.43 15.49
N ASN A 293 18.05 19.59 16.10
CA ASN A 293 19.04 20.67 16.20
C ASN A 293 20.35 20.23 16.89
N GLN A 294 20.35 19.12 17.64
CA GLN A 294 21.51 18.59 18.35
C GLN A 294 22.30 17.56 17.52
N GLY A 295 21.75 17.02 16.43
CA GLY A 295 22.36 15.95 15.64
C GLY A 295 21.36 14.89 15.19
N ILE A 296 21.88 13.79 14.62
CA ILE A 296 21.09 12.66 14.15
C ILE A 296 20.81 11.71 15.32
N LYS A 297 19.53 11.39 15.53
CA LYS A 297 19.06 10.41 16.51
C LYS A 297 19.06 9.02 15.87
N TYR A 298 19.69 8.09 16.54
CA TYR A 298 19.73 6.68 16.17
C TYR A 298 18.80 5.87 17.07
N LEU A 299 18.26 4.78 16.54
CA LEU A 299 17.43 3.82 17.24
C LEU A 299 18.03 2.43 17.13
N GLY A 300 18.24 1.78 18.26
CA GLY A 300 18.59 0.37 18.34
C GLY A 300 17.69 -0.37 19.32
N ALA A 301 17.84 -1.70 19.36
CA ALA A 301 16.96 -2.57 20.12
C ALA A 301 17.74 -3.64 20.89
N PHE A 302 17.27 -3.96 22.10
CA PHE A 302 17.75 -5.03 22.95
C PHE A 302 16.94 -6.32 22.66
N ASN A 303 17.39 -7.13 21.71
CA ASN A 303 16.57 -8.10 20.98
C ASN A 303 16.55 -9.55 21.52
N ASP A 304 17.13 -9.84 22.68
CA ASP A 304 16.95 -11.15 23.33
C ASP A 304 15.54 -11.27 23.93
N TYR A 305 14.93 -12.44 23.75
CA TYR A 305 13.59 -12.78 24.26
C TYR A 305 13.57 -13.20 25.74
N TYR A 306 14.70 -13.07 26.43
CA TYR A 306 14.90 -13.49 27.82
C TYR A 306 15.84 -12.52 28.53
N SER A 307 15.90 -12.61 29.86
CA SER A 307 16.85 -11.83 30.64
C SER A 307 18.28 -12.00 30.12
N ALA A 308 18.86 -10.90 29.64
CA ALA A 308 20.17 -10.92 29.03
C ALA A 308 20.97 -9.67 29.39
N LYS A 309 22.30 -9.82 29.36
CA LYS A 309 23.24 -8.71 29.50
C LYS A 309 23.58 -8.20 28.11
N TYR A 310 23.48 -6.89 27.92
CA TYR A 310 23.79 -6.21 26.68
C TYR A 310 25.02 -5.33 26.84
N ASN A 311 25.86 -5.33 25.80
CA ASN A 311 26.93 -4.35 25.63
C ASN A 311 26.66 -3.57 24.34
N LEU A 312 26.63 -2.24 24.44
CA LEU A 312 26.60 -1.34 23.29
C LEU A 312 28.02 -0.86 22.99
N TYR A 313 28.46 -1.15 21.78
CA TYR A 313 29.75 -0.78 21.23
C TYR A 313 29.60 0.43 20.30
N LEU A 314 30.56 1.34 20.40
CA LEU A 314 30.76 2.45 19.48
C LEU A 314 32.24 2.47 19.06
N GLN A 315 32.47 2.76 17.79
CA GLN A 315 33.83 3.00 17.30
C GLN A 315 34.34 4.37 17.77
N LEU A 316 35.46 4.37 18.49
CA LEU A 316 36.19 5.56 18.93
C LEU A 316 37.67 5.40 18.57
N ASN A 317 38.25 6.38 17.87
CA ASN A 317 39.67 6.41 17.50
C ASN A 317 40.17 5.07 16.89
N GLY A 318 39.36 4.44 16.03
CA GLY A 318 39.71 3.19 15.35
C GLY A 318 39.57 1.90 16.18
N SER A 319 38.98 1.95 17.38
CA SER A 319 38.73 0.78 18.24
C SER A 319 37.27 0.74 18.71
N LEU A 320 36.73 -0.47 18.96
CA LEU A 320 35.42 -0.62 19.56
C LEU A 320 35.48 -0.44 21.07
N SER A 321 34.76 0.55 21.58
CA SER A 321 34.61 0.80 23.01
C SER A 321 33.19 0.49 23.45
N ILE A 322 33.04 -0.16 24.60
CA ILE A 322 31.74 -0.30 25.25
C ILE A 322 31.37 1.07 25.81
N ILE A 323 30.30 1.66 25.29
CA ILE A 323 29.77 2.95 25.75
C ILE A 323 28.61 2.80 26.73
N TYR A 324 27.98 1.61 26.75
CA TYR A 324 26.88 1.31 27.64
C TYR A 324 26.77 -0.19 27.88
N ASN A 325 26.39 -0.56 29.09
CA ASN A 325 26.01 -1.92 29.42
C ASN A 325 24.73 -1.91 30.26
N ALA A 326 23.91 -2.93 30.05
CA ALA A 326 22.68 -3.10 30.81
C ALA A 326 22.35 -4.58 30.96
N THR A 327 21.73 -4.95 32.07
CA THR A 327 21.05 -6.23 32.21
C THR A 327 19.56 -5.94 32.15
N ILE A 328 18.88 -6.51 31.16
CA ILE A 328 17.47 -6.23 30.92
C ILE A 328 16.69 -7.51 31.17
N ASN A 329 15.71 -7.44 32.07
CA ASN A 329 14.82 -8.55 32.35
C ASN A 329 13.58 -8.46 31.46
N VAL A 330 13.56 -9.30 30.43
CA VAL A 330 12.45 -9.38 29.49
C VAL A 330 11.66 -10.67 29.75
N THR A 331 10.35 -10.54 29.84
CA THR A 331 9.41 -11.66 29.84
C THR A 331 8.41 -11.47 28.70
N ARG A 332 7.81 -12.56 28.22
CA ARG A 332 6.85 -12.55 27.11
C ARG A 332 5.52 -13.07 27.62
N GLU A 333 4.41 -12.38 27.35
CA GLU A 333 3.07 -12.92 27.62
C GLU A 333 2.70 -14.09 26.71
N ILE A 334 3.38 -14.17 25.57
CA ILE A 334 3.01 -15.05 24.49
C ILE A 334 3.66 -16.43 24.70
N PRO A 335 2.88 -17.53 24.78
CA PRO A 335 3.44 -18.87 24.89
C PRO A 335 4.41 -19.17 23.74
N SER A 336 5.48 -19.89 24.05
CA SER A 336 6.42 -20.39 23.05
C SER A 336 5.65 -21.21 21.99
N PRO A 337 5.98 -21.10 20.69
CA PRO A 337 5.34 -21.84 19.61
C PRO A 337 5.56 -23.37 19.66
N LEU A 338 6.03 -23.92 20.77
CA LEU A 338 6.45 -25.32 20.90
C LEU A 338 5.30 -26.31 21.08
N TYR A 339 4.07 -25.85 21.30
CA TYR A 339 2.92 -26.72 21.49
C TYR A 339 1.89 -26.45 20.39
N TYR A 340 1.83 -27.35 19.42
CA TYR A 340 0.84 -27.33 18.35
C TYR A 340 -0.35 -28.24 18.71
N THR A 341 -1.54 -27.88 18.26
CA THR A 341 -2.73 -28.75 18.32
C THR A 341 -2.39 -30.08 17.67
N GLN A 342 -2.67 -31.20 18.35
CA GLN A 342 -2.54 -32.52 17.71
C GLN A 342 -3.67 -32.69 16.71
N PHE A 343 -3.31 -33.05 15.48
CA PHE A 343 -4.26 -33.30 14.40
C PHE A 343 -4.39 -34.80 14.13
N ILE A 344 -5.61 -35.26 13.92
CA ILE A 344 -5.97 -36.61 13.50
C ILE A 344 -6.49 -36.50 12.08
N ILE A 345 -5.95 -37.31 11.17
CA ILE A 345 -6.45 -37.42 9.81
C ILE A 345 -7.42 -38.58 9.73
N THR A 346 -8.61 -38.33 9.21
CA THR A 346 -9.61 -39.35 8.91
C THR A 346 -9.99 -39.29 7.45
N ASN A 347 -9.90 -40.42 6.76
CA ASN A 347 -10.30 -40.49 5.36
C ASN A 347 -11.75 -40.94 5.24
N THR A 348 -12.52 -40.25 4.41
CA THR A 348 -13.87 -40.66 4.01
C THR A 348 -13.77 -41.60 2.81
N PHE A 349 -13.13 -42.76 2.98
CA PHE A 349 -13.11 -43.77 1.92
C PHE A 349 -14.46 -44.48 1.88
N LYS A 350 -15.18 -44.39 0.75
CA LYS A 350 -16.00 -45.46 0.12
C LYS A 350 -17.08 -44.87 -0.78
N ASN A 351 -16.93 -45.04 -2.09
CA ASN A 351 -17.98 -44.93 -3.11
C ASN A 351 -18.88 -43.69 -2.98
N GLU A 352 -18.28 -42.50 -2.85
CA GLU A 352 -19.05 -41.26 -2.83
C GLU A 352 -19.57 -40.93 -4.24
N THR A 353 -20.84 -41.18 -4.51
CA THR A 353 -21.49 -40.92 -5.82
C THR A 353 -21.54 -39.45 -6.23
N PHE A 354 -21.02 -38.53 -5.41
CA PHE A 354 -21.16 -37.09 -5.57
C PHE A 354 -19.89 -36.38 -6.05
N LEU A 355 -18.71 -36.97 -5.82
CA LEU A 355 -17.43 -36.47 -6.32
C LEU A 355 -17.05 -37.30 -7.53
N LYS A 356 -16.59 -36.65 -8.60
CA LYS A 356 -16.34 -37.32 -9.87
C LYS A 356 -14.88 -37.67 -10.05
N ASN A 357 -13.99 -36.76 -9.65
CA ASN A 357 -12.58 -36.79 -9.98
C ASN A 357 -11.66 -36.76 -8.76
N SER A 358 -12.21 -36.64 -7.55
CA SER A 358 -11.45 -36.50 -6.30
C SER A 358 -12.04 -37.32 -5.14
N SER A 359 -11.24 -37.53 -4.09
CA SER A 359 -11.71 -38.04 -2.79
C SER A 359 -11.45 -37.02 -1.68
N ILE A 360 -12.20 -37.09 -0.57
CA ILE A 360 -12.05 -36.18 0.58
C ILE A 360 -11.35 -36.89 1.75
N PHE A 361 -10.33 -36.24 2.29
CA PHE A 361 -9.83 -36.53 3.64
C PHE A 361 -10.10 -35.35 4.56
N ASN A 362 -10.24 -35.65 5.86
CA ASN A 362 -10.52 -34.65 6.88
C ASN A 362 -9.38 -34.56 7.87
N VAL A 363 -9.05 -33.34 8.26
CA VAL A 363 -8.05 -33.03 9.28
C VAL A 363 -8.78 -32.46 10.49
N HIS A 364 -8.76 -33.19 11.60
CA HIS A 364 -9.45 -32.87 12.84
C HIS A 364 -8.46 -32.57 13.95
N GLY A 365 -8.69 -31.55 14.77
CA GLY A 365 -7.82 -31.25 15.91
C GLY A 365 -8.59 -30.65 17.08
N ASN A 366 -8.30 -31.12 18.29
CA ASN A 366 -8.85 -30.56 19.53
C ASN A 366 -7.72 -29.88 20.31
N SER A 367 -7.94 -28.65 20.75
CA SER A 367 -6.95 -27.90 21.52
C SER A 367 -7.58 -27.26 22.74
N ILE A 368 -6.97 -27.49 23.90
CA ILE A 368 -7.24 -26.74 25.15
C ILE A 368 -6.23 -25.60 25.35
N MET A 369 -5.39 -25.33 24.35
CA MET A 369 -4.41 -24.26 24.39
C MET A 369 -5.02 -23.00 23.80
N LYS A 370 -4.61 -21.85 24.33
CA LYS A 370 -5.07 -20.56 23.83
C LYS A 370 -4.62 -20.35 22.37
N TYR A 371 -5.57 -20.27 21.44
CA TYR A 371 -5.38 -19.68 20.12
C TYR A 371 -5.18 -18.18 20.26
N ASP A 372 -4.18 -17.66 19.57
CA ASP A 372 -3.74 -16.27 19.72
C ASP A 372 -4.40 -15.28 18.76
N GLY A 373 -5.32 -15.75 17.90
CA GLY A 373 -6.06 -14.92 16.95
C GLY A 373 -5.29 -14.52 15.70
N SER A 374 -4.06 -15.03 15.47
CA SER A 374 -3.17 -14.50 14.44
C SER A 374 -2.30 -15.54 13.72
N SER A 375 -2.01 -16.68 14.36
CA SER A 375 -1.18 -17.70 13.78
C SER A 375 -1.92 -18.34 12.61
N SER A 376 -1.30 -18.28 11.43
CA SER A 376 -1.75 -19.06 10.29
C SER A 376 -1.34 -20.52 10.50
N PHE A 377 -2.21 -21.50 10.20
CA PHE A 377 -1.71 -22.87 10.04
C PHE A 377 -1.00 -22.96 8.68
N SER A 378 0.24 -23.42 8.67
CA SER A 378 0.92 -23.83 7.44
C SER A 378 0.53 -25.28 7.17
N MET A 379 -0.21 -25.52 6.09
CA MET A 379 -0.52 -26.85 5.58
C MET A 379 0.37 -27.13 4.37
N ILE A 380 0.97 -28.32 4.34
CA ILE A 380 1.72 -28.84 3.20
C ILE A 380 1.15 -30.21 2.88
N PHE A 381 0.64 -30.41 1.67
CA PHE A 381 0.14 -31.69 1.19
C PHE A 381 0.89 -32.08 -0.07
N GLY A 382 1.72 -33.12 0.01
CA GLY A 382 2.72 -33.38 -1.01
C GLY A 382 3.65 -32.17 -1.16
N ASP A 383 3.56 -31.50 -2.31
CA ASP A 383 4.36 -30.33 -2.66
C ASP A 383 3.59 -29.00 -2.59
N PHE A 384 2.31 -29.05 -2.27
CA PHE A 384 1.44 -27.88 -2.23
C PHE A 384 1.43 -27.31 -0.83
N GLN A 385 1.62 -26.00 -0.72
CA GLN A 385 1.59 -25.30 0.55
C GLN A 385 0.46 -24.27 0.57
N SER A 386 -0.27 -24.21 1.67
CA SER A 386 -1.28 -23.19 1.92
C SER A 386 -1.18 -22.70 3.36
N TYR A 387 -1.41 -21.39 3.54
CA TYR A 387 -1.47 -20.77 4.85
C TYR A 387 -2.92 -20.39 5.13
N ILE A 388 -3.49 -20.96 6.18
CA ILE A 388 -4.88 -20.71 6.58
C ILE A 388 -4.91 -19.85 7.83
N THR A 389 -5.81 -18.87 7.88
CA THR A 389 -6.03 -18.03 9.04
C THR A 389 -7.42 -18.27 9.63
N PHE A 390 -7.62 -17.89 10.89
CA PHE A 390 -8.98 -17.81 11.44
C PHE A 390 -9.89 -17.00 10.50
N PRO A 391 -11.14 -17.44 10.26
CA PRO A 391 -11.84 -18.55 10.90
C PRO A 391 -11.69 -19.92 10.22
N PHE A 392 -10.90 -20.07 9.16
CA PHE A 392 -10.85 -21.33 8.39
C PHE A 392 -10.52 -22.54 9.27
N GLY A 393 -11.36 -23.58 9.18
CA GLY A 393 -11.21 -24.82 9.93
C GLY A 393 -11.76 -24.80 11.36
N PHE A 394 -12.06 -23.65 11.97
CA PHE A 394 -12.57 -23.58 13.35
C PHE A 394 -14.07 -23.91 13.38
N ILE A 395 -14.43 -25.10 13.87
CA ILE A 395 -15.82 -25.58 13.82
C ILE A 395 -16.59 -25.37 15.12
N ASN A 396 -15.91 -25.28 16.26
CA ASN A 396 -16.56 -25.24 17.56
C ASN A 396 -15.59 -24.74 18.65
N GLY A 397 -16.01 -23.80 19.50
CA GLY A 397 -15.28 -23.45 20.72
C GLY A 397 -15.03 -21.96 20.91
N THR A 398 -14.01 -21.67 21.71
CA THR A 398 -13.44 -20.34 21.94
C THR A 398 -11.93 -20.41 21.75
N ASN A 399 -11.25 -19.28 21.70
CA ASN A 399 -9.80 -19.24 21.63
C ASN A 399 -9.13 -20.01 22.78
N PHE A 400 -9.78 -20.21 23.93
CA PHE A 400 -9.20 -20.97 25.05
C PHE A 400 -9.39 -22.48 24.94
N ASN A 401 -10.41 -22.94 24.21
CA ASN A 401 -10.68 -24.35 23.95
C ASN A 401 -11.48 -24.48 22.66
N TYR A 402 -10.86 -25.05 21.63
CA TYR A 402 -11.44 -25.12 20.29
C TYR A 402 -11.22 -26.45 19.61
N THR A 403 -12.11 -26.72 18.68
CA THR A 403 -12.08 -27.83 17.75
C THR A 403 -11.93 -27.31 16.34
N THR A 404 -11.03 -27.90 15.59
CA THR A 404 -10.81 -27.65 14.17
C THR A 404 -11.20 -28.87 13.34
N LYS A 405 -11.81 -28.63 12.19
CA LYS A 405 -12.08 -29.65 11.18
C LYS A 405 -12.05 -29.03 9.78
N ILE A 406 -11.18 -29.56 8.94
CA ILE A 406 -10.97 -29.14 7.56
C ILE A 406 -11.22 -30.34 6.66
N SER A 407 -11.98 -30.16 5.58
CA SER A 407 -12.11 -31.14 4.51
C SER A 407 -11.22 -30.70 3.35
N LEU A 408 -10.38 -31.60 2.83
CA LEU A 408 -9.47 -31.36 1.72
C LEU A 408 -9.65 -32.43 0.64
N LEU A 409 -9.38 -32.06 -0.60
CA LEU A 409 -9.43 -32.98 -1.73
C LEU A 409 -8.06 -33.61 -1.99
N GLN A 410 -8.08 -34.87 -2.42
CA GLN A 410 -6.93 -35.59 -2.96
C GLN A 410 -7.33 -36.33 -4.24
N GLU A 411 -6.33 -36.66 -5.06
CA GLU A 411 -6.53 -37.51 -6.24
C GLU A 411 -7.04 -38.91 -5.83
N PRO A 412 -7.96 -39.52 -6.59
CA PRO A 412 -8.52 -40.83 -6.28
C PRO A 412 -7.50 -41.94 -6.52
N ILE A 413 -6.54 -41.72 -7.43
CA ILE A 413 -5.52 -42.71 -7.79
C ILE A 413 -4.14 -42.10 -7.54
N SER A 414 -3.27 -42.81 -6.83
CA SER A 414 -1.89 -42.37 -6.56
C SER A 414 -0.90 -43.52 -6.77
N LYS A 415 0.33 -43.21 -7.21
CA LYS A 415 1.45 -44.17 -7.22
C LYS A 415 1.83 -44.66 -5.83
N GLN A 416 1.76 -43.76 -4.84
CA GLN A 416 2.19 -44.05 -3.48
C GLN A 416 0.99 -44.48 -2.63
N PRO A 417 1.14 -45.45 -1.71
CA PRO A 417 0.07 -45.89 -0.82
C PRO A 417 -0.38 -44.79 0.15
N SER A 418 0.47 -43.79 0.39
CA SER A 418 0.14 -42.61 1.17
C SER A 418 0.94 -41.40 0.69
N GLN A 419 0.43 -40.20 0.97
CA GLN A 419 1.12 -38.93 0.78
C GLN A 419 1.33 -38.24 2.13
N SER A 420 2.44 -37.53 2.29
CA SER A 420 2.68 -36.75 3.51
C SER A 420 1.78 -35.52 3.54
N PHE A 421 1.11 -35.33 4.68
CA PHE A 421 0.43 -34.09 5.03
C PHE A 421 1.10 -33.51 6.28
N LEU A 422 1.52 -32.27 6.22
CA LEU A 422 2.16 -31.55 7.30
C LEU A 422 1.31 -30.34 7.67
N ILE A 423 0.96 -30.20 8.95
CA ILE A 423 0.27 -29.01 9.47
C ILE A 423 1.01 -28.51 10.70
N ASN A 424 1.50 -27.27 10.67
CA ASN A 424 2.21 -26.66 11.80
C ASN A 424 3.29 -27.57 12.43
N ASN A 425 4.13 -28.20 11.61
CA ASN A 425 5.16 -29.17 11.99
C ASN A 425 4.67 -30.58 12.41
N TYR A 426 3.36 -30.81 12.54
CA TYR A 426 2.82 -32.15 12.69
C TYR A 426 2.75 -32.86 11.34
N VAL A 427 3.57 -33.89 11.16
CA VAL A 427 3.58 -34.73 9.97
C VAL A 427 2.65 -35.92 10.17
N SER A 428 1.78 -36.15 9.21
CA SER A 428 0.91 -37.32 9.11
C SER A 428 0.95 -37.88 7.68
N GLN A 429 0.38 -39.07 7.50
CA GLN A 429 0.28 -39.73 6.22
C GLN A 429 -1.20 -39.85 5.84
N VAL A 430 -1.56 -39.33 4.68
CA VAL A 430 -2.89 -39.48 4.09
C VAL A 430 -2.84 -40.70 3.17
N PRO A 431 -3.56 -41.80 3.47
CA PRO A 431 -3.59 -42.94 2.58
C PRO A 431 -4.28 -42.60 1.26
N ALA A 432 -3.75 -43.13 0.15
CA ALA A 432 -4.39 -43.03 -1.15
C ALA A 432 -5.70 -43.83 -1.19
N ASP A 433 -6.68 -43.37 -1.96
CA ASP A 433 -7.96 -44.09 -2.14
C ASP A 433 -7.75 -45.34 -3.01
N ILE A 434 -7.06 -45.18 -4.14
CA ILE A 434 -6.65 -46.28 -5.03
C ILE A 434 -5.15 -46.16 -5.30
N VAL A 435 -4.42 -47.28 -5.21
CA VAL A 435 -3.00 -47.35 -5.58
C VAL A 435 -2.86 -47.81 -7.03
N ALA A 436 -2.19 -47.01 -7.87
CA ALA A 436 -1.97 -47.31 -9.29
C ALA A 436 -1.17 -48.60 -9.50
N THR A 437 -1.51 -49.37 -10.53
CA THR A 437 -0.79 -50.60 -10.86
C THR A 437 0.55 -50.31 -11.56
N PRO A 438 1.58 -51.17 -11.44
CA PRO A 438 2.85 -51.01 -12.15
C PRO A 438 2.71 -50.86 -13.68
N SER A 439 1.66 -51.43 -14.26
CA SER A 439 1.38 -51.38 -15.69
C SER A 439 0.87 -50.03 -16.18
N GLU A 440 0.05 -49.35 -15.38
CA GLU A 440 -0.41 -47.98 -15.64
C GLU A 440 0.77 -47.01 -15.51
N LEU A 441 1.59 -47.19 -14.48
CA LEU A 441 2.75 -46.35 -14.20
C LEU A 441 3.80 -46.35 -15.34
N HIS A 442 4.05 -47.50 -15.98
CA HIS A 442 5.03 -47.58 -17.08
C HIS A 442 4.58 -46.87 -18.37
N ARG A 443 3.27 -46.64 -18.57
CA ARG A 443 2.73 -46.15 -19.84
C ARG A 443 2.66 -44.62 -19.96
N VAL A 444 2.78 -43.87 -18.86
CA VAL A 444 2.32 -42.48 -18.81
C VAL A 444 3.36 -41.52 -18.20
N LEU A 445 4.65 -41.65 -18.52
CA LEU A 445 5.59 -40.61 -18.11
C LEU A 445 5.29 -39.29 -18.83
N PRO A 446 5.23 -38.16 -18.11
CA PRO A 446 5.06 -36.85 -18.72
C PRO A 446 6.31 -36.46 -19.52
N LYS A 447 6.13 -35.65 -20.56
CA LYS A 447 7.22 -35.21 -21.45
C LYS A 447 7.10 -33.73 -21.77
N LEU A 448 8.24 -33.05 -21.80
CA LEU A 448 8.38 -31.71 -22.36
C LEU A 448 8.47 -31.80 -23.89
N LEU A 449 7.60 -31.08 -24.59
CA LEU A 449 7.55 -31.04 -26.06
C LEU A 449 8.01 -29.70 -26.64
N TYR A 450 7.84 -28.61 -25.89
CA TYR A 450 8.23 -27.26 -26.30
C TYR A 450 8.54 -26.42 -25.07
N PHE A 451 9.59 -25.60 -25.16
CA PHE A 451 9.96 -24.63 -24.13
C PHE A 451 10.56 -23.39 -24.78
N GLU A 452 10.01 -22.23 -24.44
CA GLU A 452 10.50 -20.91 -24.88
C GLU A 452 10.31 -19.90 -23.76
N ILE A 453 11.27 -18.99 -23.62
CA ILE A 453 11.19 -17.83 -22.73
C ILE A 453 11.34 -16.57 -23.58
N VAL A 454 10.44 -15.61 -23.39
CA VAL A 454 10.44 -14.32 -24.09
C VAL A 454 10.46 -13.19 -23.06
N LYS A 455 11.42 -12.25 -23.16
CA LYS A 455 11.36 -11.01 -22.39
C LYS A 455 10.20 -10.16 -22.88
N LEU A 456 9.36 -9.69 -21.96
CA LEU A 456 8.30 -8.74 -22.28
C LEU A 456 8.76 -7.30 -22.01
N PHE A 457 9.00 -6.97 -20.74
CA PHE A 457 9.36 -5.65 -20.26
C PHE A 457 9.99 -5.76 -18.88
N ASP A 458 10.77 -4.75 -18.48
CA ASP A 458 11.39 -4.69 -17.14
C ASP A 458 12.03 -6.05 -16.78
N GLY A 459 11.69 -6.63 -15.63
CA GLY A 459 12.08 -7.99 -15.22
C GLY A 459 11.05 -9.10 -15.49
N PHE A 460 10.04 -8.87 -16.33
CA PHE A 460 8.96 -9.83 -16.60
C PHE A 460 9.19 -10.63 -17.88
N PHE A 461 9.07 -11.96 -17.75
CA PHE A 461 9.27 -12.92 -18.83
C PHE A 461 8.03 -13.76 -19.04
N LEU A 462 7.72 -14.02 -20.30
CA LEU A 462 6.72 -14.98 -20.74
C LEU A 462 7.36 -16.35 -20.91
N PHE A 463 6.84 -17.34 -20.20
CA PHE A 463 7.19 -18.75 -20.35
C PHE A 463 6.13 -19.44 -21.22
N ARG A 464 6.57 -20.18 -22.22
CA ARG A 464 5.71 -20.88 -23.18
C ARG A 464 6.12 -22.34 -23.22
N ILE A 465 5.24 -23.23 -22.79
CA ILE A 465 5.59 -24.62 -22.51
C ILE A 465 4.53 -25.55 -23.09
N THR A 466 4.92 -26.54 -23.88
CA THR A 466 4.02 -27.64 -24.29
C THR A 466 4.44 -28.93 -23.60
N ILE A 467 3.51 -29.61 -22.94
CA ILE A 467 3.74 -30.90 -22.29
C ILE A 467 2.79 -31.97 -22.83
N ALA A 468 3.21 -33.23 -22.81
CA ALA A 468 2.37 -34.39 -23.05
C ALA A 468 2.31 -35.29 -21.82
N ASN A 469 1.17 -35.96 -21.62
CA ASN A 469 0.90 -36.85 -20.48
C ASN A 469 1.09 -36.20 -19.09
N GLY A 470 1.21 -34.88 -19.01
CA GLY A 470 1.31 -34.12 -17.77
C GLY A 470 0.10 -33.21 -17.60
N ILE A 471 -0.25 -32.93 -16.34
CA ILE A 471 -1.40 -32.12 -15.94
C ILE A 471 -1.00 -30.78 -15.30
N TYR A 472 0.18 -30.73 -14.65
CA TYR A 472 0.77 -29.51 -14.10
C TYR A 472 2.29 -29.62 -14.08
N MET A 473 2.98 -28.52 -13.81
CA MET A 473 4.42 -28.47 -13.68
C MET A 473 4.86 -27.62 -12.48
N ARG A 474 6.11 -27.79 -12.04
CA ARG A 474 6.77 -26.96 -11.04
C ARG A 474 8.06 -26.40 -11.60
N MET A 475 8.31 -25.12 -11.39
CA MET A 475 9.59 -24.50 -11.67
C MET A 475 10.29 -24.17 -10.37
N LYS A 476 11.53 -24.62 -10.21
CA LYS A 476 12.35 -24.33 -9.04
C LYS A 476 13.26 -23.14 -9.31
N ASP A 477 13.35 -22.20 -8.38
CA ASP A 477 14.36 -21.13 -8.34
C ASP A 477 14.98 -21.01 -6.93
N ASP A 478 15.85 -20.02 -6.73
CA ASP A 478 16.50 -19.75 -5.43
C ASP A 478 15.50 -19.46 -4.30
N SER A 479 14.27 -19.03 -4.64
CA SER A 479 13.21 -18.69 -3.69
C SER A 479 12.26 -19.84 -3.36
N GLY A 480 12.27 -20.91 -4.16
CA GLY A 480 11.49 -22.12 -3.94
C GLY A 480 10.87 -22.67 -5.22
N TYR A 481 9.70 -23.31 -5.09
CA TYR A 481 8.96 -23.86 -6.24
C TYR A 481 7.75 -22.97 -6.58
N THR A 482 7.60 -22.67 -7.87
CA THR A 482 6.37 -22.10 -8.44
C THR A 482 5.60 -23.21 -9.14
N ILE A 483 4.32 -23.36 -8.80
CA ILE A 483 3.42 -24.35 -9.38
C ILE A 483 2.68 -23.70 -10.56
N ILE A 484 2.62 -24.40 -11.68
CA ILE A 484 1.96 -23.96 -12.91
C ILE A 484 0.97 -25.06 -13.31
N GLY A 485 -0.32 -24.77 -13.11
CA GLY A 485 -1.43 -25.65 -13.41
C GLY A 485 -2.30 -25.12 -14.54
N TYR A 486 -3.57 -25.54 -14.55
CA TYR A 486 -4.52 -25.22 -15.62
C TYR A 486 -4.87 -23.72 -15.72
N GLU A 487 -4.61 -22.92 -14.69
CA GLU A 487 -4.74 -21.46 -14.73
C GLU A 487 -3.82 -20.82 -15.77
N SER A 488 -2.76 -21.53 -16.15
CA SER A 488 -1.80 -21.14 -17.19
C SER A 488 -2.07 -21.81 -18.54
N LEU A 489 -3.11 -22.65 -18.67
CA LEU A 489 -3.44 -23.38 -19.90
C LEU A 489 -4.05 -22.46 -20.96
N VAL A 490 -3.47 -22.46 -22.16
CA VAL A 490 -3.98 -21.73 -23.33
C VAL A 490 -4.83 -22.64 -24.22
N THR A 491 -4.31 -23.80 -24.59
CA THR A 491 -4.99 -24.80 -25.42
C THR A 491 -4.63 -26.22 -25.02
N ASN A 492 -5.61 -27.12 -25.14
CA ASN A 492 -5.46 -28.56 -25.08
C ASN A 492 -5.77 -29.16 -26.47
N GLY A 493 -4.81 -29.86 -27.08
CA GLY A 493 -5.01 -30.49 -28.39
C GLY A 493 -4.17 -31.76 -28.55
N ASN A 494 -4.26 -32.40 -29.72
CA ASN A 494 -3.52 -33.64 -30.02
C ASN A 494 -2.00 -33.51 -29.84
N GLY A 495 -1.45 -32.29 -29.88
CA GLY A 495 -0.03 -32.00 -29.66
C GLY A 495 0.40 -31.82 -28.20
N GLY A 496 -0.52 -31.96 -27.23
CA GLY A 496 -0.25 -31.74 -25.80
C GLY A 496 -0.98 -30.54 -25.20
N PHE A 497 -0.68 -30.25 -23.94
CA PHE A 497 -1.17 -29.08 -23.21
C PHE A 497 -0.18 -27.93 -23.37
N PHE A 498 -0.65 -26.80 -23.90
CA PHE A 498 0.16 -25.60 -24.10
C PHE A 498 -0.14 -24.57 -23.01
N PHE A 499 0.88 -24.22 -22.24
CA PHE A 499 0.84 -23.29 -21.12
C PHE A 499 1.58 -22.00 -21.46
N GLU A 500 1.00 -20.87 -21.06
CA GLU A 500 1.65 -19.57 -21.05
C GLU A 500 1.42 -18.88 -19.70
N PHE A 501 2.50 -18.41 -19.08
CA PHE A 501 2.42 -17.60 -17.86
C PHE A 501 3.55 -16.58 -17.80
N ILE A 502 3.35 -15.53 -17.02
CA ILE A 502 4.32 -14.45 -16.85
C ILE A 502 4.91 -14.55 -15.45
N GLY A 503 6.23 -14.68 -15.38
CA GLY A 503 6.99 -14.66 -14.12
C GLY A 503 7.89 -13.43 -14.04
N ILE A 504 8.16 -12.98 -12.81
CA ILE A 504 9.33 -12.15 -12.55
C ILE A 504 10.48 -13.13 -12.38
N TYR A 505 11.46 -13.11 -13.28
CA TYR A 505 12.70 -13.84 -13.07
C TYR A 505 13.28 -13.30 -11.75
N ARG A 506 13.54 -14.09 -10.71
CA ARG A 506 14.08 -13.59 -9.41
C ARG A 506 15.54 -13.97 -9.18
N SER A 507 16.02 -14.96 -9.92
CA SER A 507 17.38 -15.49 -9.86
C SER A 507 18.01 -15.42 -11.24
N SER A 508 19.32 -15.69 -11.34
CA SER A 508 19.98 -15.79 -12.65
C SER A 508 19.58 -17.04 -13.44
N VAL A 509 18.98 -18.03 -12.77
CA VAL A 509 18.67 -19.36 -13.31
C VAL A 509 17.49 -19.92 -12.50
N PHE A 510 16.34 -20.25 -13.12
CA PHE A 510 15.48 -21.28 -12.52
C PHE A 510 16.24 -22.60 -12.66
N GLU A 511 16.27 -23.43 -11.64
CA GLU A 511 17.13 -24.62 -11.61
C GLU A 511 16.54 -25.77 -12.45
N SER A 512 15.23 -26.01 -12.34
CA SER A 512 14.57 -27.15 -12.96
C SER A 512 13.08 -26.94 -13.23
N ILE A 513 12.53 -27.77 -14.12
CA ILE A 513 11.11 -27.94 -14.43
C ILE A 513 10.73 -29.39 -14.13
N ASP A 514 9.85 -29.60 -13.16
CA ASP A 514 9.25 -30.90 -12.88
C ASP A 514 7.85 -30.96 -13.51
N ILE A 515 7.58 -31.93 -14.37
CA ILE A 515 6.25 -32.12 -14.97
C ILE A 515 5.58 -33.33 -14.32
N PHE A 516 4.32 -33.22 -13.91
CA PHE A 516 3.57 -34.25 -13.20
C PHE A 516 2.41 -34.76 -14.03
N ASN A 517 2.13 -36.06 -13.95
CA ASN A 517 0.91 -36.67 -14.47
C ASN A 517 -0.16 -36.88 -13.38
N GLU A 518 -1.31 -37.42 -13.77
CA GLU A 518 -2.46 -37.72 -12.90
C GLU A 518 -2.24 -38.82 -11.84
N PHE A 519 -1.07 -39.47 -11.84
CA PHE A 519 -0.70 -40.51 -10.85
C PHE A 519 0.40 -40.03 -9.89
N GLY A 520 0.86 -38.78 -10.02
CA GLY A 520 2.00 -38.23 -9.29
C GLY A 520 3.38 -38.69 -9.81
N LEU A 521 3.46 -39.33 -10.99
CA LEU A 521 4.75 -39.55 -11.66
C LEU A 521 5.27 -38.24 -12.23
N LYS A 522 6.58 -38.03 -12.11
CA LYS A 522 7.24 -36.84 -12.62
C LYS A 522 8.41 -37.10 -13.53
N THR A 523 8.66 -36.15 -14.42
CA THR A 523 9.91 -36.02 -15.16
C THR A 523 10.50 -34.65 -14.84
N THR A 524 11.74 -34.64 -14.36
CA THR A 524 12.49 -33.43 -14.04
C THR A 524 13.42 -33.10 -15.19
N TYR A 525 13.43 -31.84 -15.59
CA TYR A 525 14.37 -31.28 -16.56
C TYR A 525 15.11 -30.12 -15.91
N PHE A 526 16.43 -30.19 -15.84
CA PHE A 526 17.28 -29.09 -15.36
C PHE A 526 17.58 -28.09 -16.49
N VAL A 527 17.95 -26.86 -16.14
CA VAL A 527 18.50 -25.95 -17.14
C VAL A 527 19.76 -26.55 -17.75
N GLY A 528 19.82 -26.57 -19.08
CA GLY A 528 20.83 -27.28 -19.86
C GLY A 528 20.33 -28.59 -20.46
N ASP A 529 19.30 -29.23 -19.88
CA ASP A 529 18.83 -30.54 -20.36
C ASP A 529 18.20 -30.46 -21.75
N TYR A 530 18.49 -31.48 -22.55
CA TYR A 530 17.85 -31.71 -23.84
C TYR A 530 16.48 -32.37 -23.64
N TYR A 531 15.46 -31.88 -24.35
CA TYR A 531 14.14 -32.50 -24.39
C TYR A 531 13.72 -32.98 -25.78
N SER A 532 14.43 -32.54 -26.83
CA SER A 532 14.30 -33.06 -28.19
C SER A 532 15.65 -33.05 -28.90
N VAL A 533 15.83 -33.97 -29.84
CA VAL A 533 16.99 -34.05 -30.75
C VAL A 533 16.64 -33.86 -32.22
N ASP A 534 15.34 -33.76 -32.54
CA ASP A 534 14.83 -33.49 -33.88
C ASP A 534 13.60 -32.55 -33.79
N PRO A 535 13.79 -31.22 -33.83
CA PRO A 535 15.07 -30.50 -33.81
C PRO A 535 15.73 -30.54 -32.43
N VAL A 536 17.06 -30.36 -32.39
CA VAL A 536 17.82 -30.25 -31.13
C VAL A 536 17.30 -29.09 -30.30
N SER A 537 16.72 -29.42 -29.15
CA SER A 537 16.07 -28.46 -28.26
C SER A 537 16.44 -28.75 -26.81
N LYS A 538 16.92 -27.72 -26.13
CA LYS A 538 17.30 -27.75 -24.72
C LYS A 538 16.59 -26.68 -23.92
N ILE A 539 16.51 -26.88 -22.60
CA ILE A 539 16.10 -25.82 -21.69
C ILE A 539 17.26 -24.84 -21.54
N TYR A 540 17.04 -23.57 -21.85
CA TYR A 540 18.03 -22.51 -21.71
C TYR A 540 17.55 -21.43 -20.73
N SER A 541 18.49 -20.78 -20.05
CA SER A 541 18.24 -19.52 -19.33
C SER A 541 18.33 -18.35 -20.32
N THR A 542 17.59 -17.27 -20.06
CA THR A 542 17.63 -16.02 -20.85
C THR A 542 18.86 -15.18 -20.59
N HIS A 543 19.62 -15.42 -19.51
CA HIS A 543 20.67 -14.50 -19.08
C HIS A 543 22.03 -15.19 -18.98
N LYS A 544 23.02 -14.58 -19.65
CA LYS A 544 24.42 -14.80 -19.30
C LYS A 544 24.73 -13.98 -18.05
N PRO A 545 25.58 -14.47 -17.13
CA PRO A 545 26.06 -13.65 -16.02
C PRO A 545 26.73 -12.38 -16.56
N ILE A 546 26.16 -11.20 -16.29
CA ILE A 546 26.72 -9.91 -16.69
C ILE A 546 27.37 -9.25 -15.49
N ASN A 547 28.61 -8.81 -15.64
CA ASN A 547 29.29 -8.05 -14.60
C ASN A 547 28.80 -6.59 -14.58
N SER A 548 27.93 -6.26 -13.63
CA SER A 548 27.38 -4.90 -13.46
C SER A 548 28.45 -3.83 -13.25
N TYR A 549 29.64 -4.20 -12.75
CA TYR A 549 30.76 -3.27 -12.51
C TYR A 549 31.45 -2.78 -13.79
N LEU A 550 31.10 -3.34 -14.96
CA LEU A 550 31.58 -2.84 -16.25
C LEU A 550 30.75 -1.64 -16.75
N ALA A 551 29.71 -1.22 -16.02
CA ALA A 551 28.97 0.01 -16.31
C ALA A 551 29.90 1.24 -16.18
N TYR A 552 29.80 2.16 -17.12
CA TYR A 552 30.64 3.35 -17.18
C TYR A 552 29.82 4.61 -17.53
N ASP A 553 30.44 5.79 -17.44
CA ASP A 553 29.78 7.08 -17.72
C ASP A 553 28.49 7.31 -16.91
N ILE A 554 28.54 6.86 -15.65
CA ILE A 554 27.44 6.96 -14.68
C ILE A 554 27.31 8.41 -14.20
N SER A 555 26.12 8.98 -14.38
CA SER A 555 25.81 10.37 -14.05
C SER A 555 24.32 10.55 -13.73
N PHE A 556 23.94 11.69 -13.16
CA PHE A 556 22.55 12.01 -12.85
C PHE A 556 22.12 13.26 -13.60
N LEU A 557 20.82 13.40 -13.83
CA LEU A 557 20.24 14.66 -14.32
C LEU A 557 20.57 15.82 -13.37
N LYS A 558 20.50 15.55 -12.06
CA LYS A 558 21.00 16.43 -10.99
C LYS A 558 21.84 15.59 -10.03
N ASN A 559 23.16 15.76 -10.04
CA ASN A 559 24.04 15.12 -9.07
C ASN A 559 23.89 15.68 -7.65
N ASP A 560 23.37 16.90 -7.51
CA ASP A 560 23.11 17.55 -6.24
C ASP A 560 21.62 17.91 -6.15
N ILE A 561 20.93 17.39 -5.14
CA ILE A 561 19.50 17.61 -4.94
C ILE A 561 19.19 18.07 -3.52
N ASP A 562 18.24 18.98 -3.38
CA ASP A 562 17.71 19.42 -2.08
C ASP A 562 16.32 18.80 -1.86
N VAL A 563 16.23 17.87 -0.91
CA VAL A 563 15.01 17.11 -0.59
C VAL A 563 14.32 17.61 0.68
N THR A 564 14.64 18.82 1.15
CA THR A 564 14.01 19.39 2.35
C THR A 564 12.51 19.56 2.14
N ASN A 565 11.69 18.84 2.91
CA ASN A 565 10.22 18.87 2.90
C ASN A 565 9.56 18.58 1.54
N LYS A 566 10.28 17.97 0.60
CA LYS A 566 9.75 17.60 -0.73
C LYS A 566 10.51 16.43 -1.33
N SER A 567 9.80 15.54 -2.01
CA SER A 567 10.42 14.52 -2.85
C SER A 567 10.98 15.16 -4.12
N ILE A 568 12.07 14.61 -4.68
CA ILE A 568 12.68 15.09 -5.92
C ILE A 568 12.75 13.94 -6.93
N ASP A 569 12.25 14.19 -8.14
CA ASP A 569 12.42 13.30 -9.28
C ASP A 569 13.76 13.55 -9.98
N ASN A 570 14.42 12.47 -10.38
CA ASN A 570 15.73 12.50 -10.99
C ASN A 570 15.89 11.37 -12.01
N ILE A 571 16.95 11.45 -12.81
CA ILE A 571 17.28 10.45 -13.83
C ILE A 571 18.73 10.03 -13.64
N LEU A 572 18.98 8.72 -13.63
CA LEU A 572 20.32 8.12 -13.67
C LEU A 572 20.63 7.77 -15.12
N PHE A 573 21.81 8.15 -15.61
CA PHE A 573 22.33 7.82 -16.93
C PHE A 573 23.59 6.97 -16.80
N PHE A 574 23.77 5.98 -17.67
CA PHE A 574 24.99 5.18 -17.75
C PHE A 574 25.11 4.49 -19.12
N SER A 575 26.32 4.01 -19.41
CA SER A 575 26.67 3.25 -20.61
C SER A 575 27.18 1.86 -20.22
N PHE A 576 26.98 0.90 -21.12
CA PHE A 576 27.46 -0.47 -20.96
C PHE A 576 27.55 -1.14 -22.33
N ASP A 577 28.66 -1.81 -22.60
CA ASP A 577 28.91 -2.46 -23.89
C ASP A 577 28.46 -3.93 -23.86
N GLY A 578 27.73 -4.37 -24.89
CA GLY A 578 27.41 -5.79 -25.08
C GLY A 578 26.22 -6.33 -24.26
N ILE A 579 25.35 -5.46 -23.74
CA ILE A 579 24.06 -5.90 -23.21
C ILE A 579 23.16 -6.39 -24.33
N ASP A 580 22.64 -7.60 -24.17
CA ASP A 580 21.52 -8.09 -24.97
C ASP A 580 20.22 -7.35 -24.58
N ASN A 581 19.36 -7.11 -25.56
CA ASN A 581 18.02 -6.54 -25.36
C ASN A 581 17.19 -7.35 -24.34
N ASN A 582 17.50 -8.63 -24.11
CA ASN A 582 16.82 -9.45 -23.10
C ASN A 582 17.30 -9.22 -21.65
N THR A 583 18.36 -8.47 -21.38
CA THR A 583 18.81 -8.27 -19.99
C THR A 583 17.99 -7.17 -19.30
N PRO A 584 17.33 -7.44 -18.15
CA PRO A 584 16.71 -6.40 -17.34
C PRO A 584 17.77 -5.60 -16.57
N ILE A 585 17.57 -4.30 -16.37
CA ILE A 585 18.48 -3.47 -15.56
C ILE A 585 17.70 -2.90 -14.39
N PHE A 586 18.12 -3.21 -13.16
CA PHE A 586 17.45 -2.83 -11.93
C PHE A 586 18.23 -1.75 -11.21
N PHE A 587 17.51 -0.72 -10.74
CA PHE A 587 18.00 0.27 -9.80
C PHE A 587 17.31 0.08 -8.46
N ILE A 588 18.13 -0.22 -7.44
CA ILE A 588 17.69 -0.49 -6.08
C ILE A 588 18.17 0.67 -5.21
N LYS A 589 17.23 1.41 -4.62
CA LYS A 589 17.54 2.48 -3.67
C LYS A 589 18.02 1.85 -2.37
N GLY A 590 19.19 2.28 -1.87
CA GLY A 590 19.84 1.69 -0.70
C GLY A 590 19.66 2.49 0.60
N ASP A 591 18.92 3.60 0.57
CA ASP A 591 18.66 4.44 1.73
C ASP A 591 17.60 3.84 2.66
N ASP A 592 17.63 4.20 3.94
CA ASP A 592 16.71 3.64 4.94
C ASP A 592 15.23 3.94 4.71
N ALA A 593 14.92 5.01 3.97
CA ALA A 593 13.55 5.38 3.67
C ALA A 593 12.98 4.52 2.54
N SER A 594 13.83 4.18 1.56
CA SER A 594 13.39 3.54 0.32
C SER A 594 13.82 2.09 0.12
N PHE A 595 14.74 1.57 0.94
CA PHE A 595 15.27 0.24 0.74
C PHE A 595 14.18 -0.82 0.93
N SER A 596 14.03 -1.66 -0.08
CA SER A 596 13.06 -2.73 -0.13
C SER A 596 13.64 -3.88 -0.92
N ASN A 597 13.30 -5.11 -0.52
CA ASN A 597 13.61 -6.31 -1.29
C ASN A 597 12.46 -6.70 -2.23
N ASP A 598 11.37 -5.91 -2.30
CA ASP A 598 10.29 -6.16 -3.26
C ASP A 598 10.65 -5.59 -4.64
N LEU A 599 10.80 -6.48 -5.62
CA LEU A 599 11.07 -6.14 -7.03
C LEU A 599 10.04 -5.18 -7.63
N LYS A 600 8.82 -5.11 -7.06
CA LYS A 600 7.79 -4.15 -7.47
C LYS A 600 8.16 -2.69 -7.17
N GLU A 601 9.10 -2.46 -6.25
CA GLU A 601 9.54 -1.12 -5.85
C GLU A 601 10.83 -0.68 -6.57
N PHE A 602 11.38 -1.54 -7.44
CA PHE A 602 12.59 -1.23 -8.20
C PHE A 602 12.27 -0.32 -9.39
N SER A 603 13.25 0.50 -9.76
CA SER A 603 13.20 1.28 -11.00
C SER A 603 13.99 0.55 -12.09
N TYR A 604 13.53 0.65 -13.34
CA TYR A 604 14.07 -0.15 -14.46
C TYR A 604 14.78 0.71 -15.50
N GLY A 605 15.90 0.18 -16.03
CA GLY A 605 16.70 0.81 -17.08
C GLY A 605 16.13 0.62 -18.47
N LYS A 606 16.04 1.73 -19.21
CA LYS A 606 15.63 1.75 -20.62
C LYS A 606 16.70 2.42 -21.46
N TRP A 607 16.88 1.94 -22.69
CA TRP A 607 17.80 2.55 -23.65
C TRP A 607 17.16 3.83 -24.23
N ASN A 608 17.86 4.96 -24.10
CA ASN A 608 17.48 6.19 -24.78
C ASN A 608 18.36 6.37 -26.03
N SER A 609 17.77 6.14 -27.20
CA SER A 609 18.45 6.26 -28.50
C SER A 609 18.90 7.68 -28.85
N THR A 610 18.27 8.71 -28.28
CA THR A 610 18.59 10.12 -28.57
C THR A 610 19.94 10.51 -27.97
N ILE A 611 20.21 10.06 -26.74
CA ILE A 611 21.47 10.33 -26.03
C ILE A 611 22.45 9.16 -26.08
N SER A 612 22.04 8.03 -26.67
CA SER A 612 22.83 6.78 -26.72
C SER A 612 23.33 6.30 -25.36
N LYS A 613 22.45 6.37 -24.34
CA LYS A 613 22.71 5.90 -22.97
C LYS A 613 21.50 5.16 -22.42
N TYR A 614 21.73 4.30 -21.44
CA TYR A 614 20.65 3.82 -20.58
C TYR A 614 20.24 4.92 -19.61
N GLN A 615 18.94 5.01 -19.34
CA GLN A 615 18.38 5.92 -18.35
C GLN A 615 17.42 5.21 -17.41
N ILE A 616 17.37 5.67 -16.15
CA ILE A 616 16.46 5.19 -15.11
C ILE A 616 15.81 6.39 -14.45
N ASN A 617 14.48 6.48 -14.50
CA ASN A 617 13.70 7.51 -13.81
C ASN A 617 13.42 7.04 -12.38
N PHE A 618 13.71 7.87 -11.38
CA PHE A 618 13.48 7.53 -9.97
C PHE A 618 13.10 8.77 -9.15
N ARG A 619 12.48 8.53 -7.98
CA ARG A 619 12.12 9.57 -7.00
C ARG A 619 12.87 9.33 -5.70
N VAL A 620 13.53 10.38 -5.21
CA VAL A 620 14.10 10.43 -3.86
C VAL A 620 13.04 11.02 -2.92
N PRO A 621 12.68 10.32 -1.82
CA PRO A 621 11.73 10.86 -0.85
C PRO A 621 12.20 12.20 -0.25
N GLY A 622 11.25 12.97 0.25
CA GLY A 622 11.56 14.14 1.04
C GLY A 622 12.18 13.74 2.37
N ASN A 623 13.02 14.62 2.91
CA ASN A 623 13.62 14.44 4.23
C ASN A 623 14.52 13.19 4.36
N THR A 624 15.09 12.69 3.25
CA THR A 624 16.12 11.64 3.22
C THR A 624 17.46 12.14 3.81
N GLN A 625 18.27 11.24 4.35
CA GLN A 625 19.55 11.56 4.99
C GLN A 625 20.49 12.37 4.07
N THR A 626 21.09 13.42 4.61
CA THR A 626 22.13 14.23 3.96
C THR A 626 23.37 13.37 3.68
N GLY A 627 24.01 13.58 2.53
CA GLY A 627 25.24 12.88 2.14
C GLY A 627 25.14 12.20 0.78
N ILE A 628 25.94 11.16 0.58
CA ILE A 628 25.89 10.35 -0.64
C ILE A 628 24.69 9.41 -0.57
N PHE A 629 23.84 9.43 -1.60
CA PHE A 629 22.69 8.54 -1.69
C PHE A 629 23.14 7.13 -2.11
N PRO A 630 22.96 6.11 -1.25
CA PRO A 630 23.34 4.75 -1.59
C PRO A 630 22.35 4.13 -2.57
N PHE A 631 22.86 3.46 -3.60
CA PHE A 631 22.04 2.69 -4.56
C PHE A 631 22.81 1.49 -5.10
N ASN A 632 22.08 0.58 -5.76
CA ASN A 632 22.67 -0.52 -6.50
C ASN A 632 22.16 -0.56 -7.93
N LEU A 633 23.05 -0.90 -8.86
CA LEU A 633 22.72 -1.15 -10.26
C LEU A 633 22.97 -2.62 -10.58
N MET A 634 21.94 -3.36 -10.98
CA MET A 634 22.01 -4.80 -11.21
C MET A 634 21.57 -5.13 -12.65
N PHE A 635 22.37 -5.90 -13.38
CA PHE A 635 22.14 -6.25 -14.78
C PHE A 635 21.78 -7.72 -14.88
N GLY A 636 20.51 -8.02 -15.15
CA GLY A 636 19.98 -9.34 -14.85
C GLY A 636 19.98 -9.57 -13.35
N PHE A 637 19.97 -10.85 -12.94
CA PHE A 637 20.11 -11.26 -11.54
C PHE A 637 21.56 -11.64 -11.25
N SER A 638 22.47 -10.73 -11.62
CA SER A 638 23.90 -10.86 -11.34
C SER A 638 24.27 -10.09 -10.08
N ILE A 639 25.57 -10.00 -9.78
CA ILE A 639 26.05 -9.18 -8.68
C ILE A 639 25.69 -7.71 -8.96
N PRO A 640 24.97 -7.05 -8.06
CA PRO A 640 24.71 -5.62 -8.16
C PRO A 640 25.99 -4.82 -7.95
N MET A 641 26.21 -3.82 -8.79
CA MET A 641 27.21 -2.79 -8.53
C MET A 641 26.66 -1.84 -7.47
N VAL A 642 27.30 -1.82 -6.30
CA VAL A 642 27.03 -0.83 -5.25
C VAL A 642 27.55 0.56 -5.65
N SER A 643 26.83 1.62 -5.31
CA SER A 643 27.21 3.00 -5.64
C SER A 643 28.51 3.44 -4.98
N ASP A 644 28.91 2.84 -3.87
CA ASP A 644 30.09 3.24 -3.08
C ASP A 644 31.41 3.13 -3.85
N VAL A 645 31.44 2.32 -4.90
CA VAL A 645 32.62 2.10 -5.73
C VAL A 645 32.80 3.17 -6.81
N LEU A 646 31.81 4.04 -6.99
CA LEU A 646 31.82 5.08 -8.00
C LEU A 646 32.66 6.28 -7.54
N PRO A 647 33.36 6.96 -8.47
CA PRO A 647 34.08 8.18 -8.16
C PRO A 647 33.12 9.25 -7.68
N TYR A 648 33.60 10.18 -6.85
CA TYR A 648 32.78 11.26 -6.26
C TYR A 648 31.98 12.07 -7.30
N THR A 649 32.52 12.24 -8.51
CA THR A 649 31.86 12.93 -9.64
C THR A 649 30.59 12.22 -10.13
N SER A 650 30.50 10.91 -9.92
CA SER A 650 29.38 10.05 -10.33
C SER A 650 28.42 9.74 -9.19
N GLN A 651 28.59 10.36 -8.01
CA GLN A 651 27.70 10.20 -6.87
C GLN A 651 26.48 11.12 -6.97
N LEU A 652 25.35 10.67 -6.42
CA LEU A 652 24.19 11.50 -6.11
C LEU A 652 24.34 12.02 -4.67
N ARG A 653 24.28 13.35 -4.51
CA ARG A 653 24.48 14.04 -3.24
C ARG A 653 23.19 14.71 -2.81
N ILE A 654 22.75 14.33 -1.62
CA ILE A 654 21.55 14.87 -0.98
C ILE A 654 21.95 15.98 -0.04
N LYS A 655 21.37 17.15 -0.28
CA LYS A 655 21.28 18.24 0.68
C LYS A 655 19.92 18.18 1.34
N ASN A 656 19.90 18.26 2.66
CA ASN A 656 18.66 18.29 3.42
C ASN A 656 18.85 19.04 4.74
N SER A 657 17.78 19.67 5.21
CA SER A 657 17.75 20.35 6.51
C SER A 657 17.20 19.46 7.64
N TYR A 658 16.39 18.43 7.32
CA TYR A 658 15.69 17.60 8.31
C TYR A 658 15.61 16.13 7.88
N LEU A 659 16.24 15.20 8.60
CA LEU A 659 16.00 13.75 8.42
C LEU A 659 14.73 13.32 9.12
N ASP A 660 13.85 12.61 8.40
CA ASP A 660 12.78 11.82 8.98
C ASP A 660 12.55 10.53 8.18
N VAL A 661 12.93 9.42 8.81
CA VAL A 661 12.67 8.06 8.32
C VAL A 661 11.98 7.20 9.38
N PHE A 662 11.47 7.82 10.46
CA PHE A 662 10.88 7.08 11.57
C PHE A 662 9.43 6.73 11.31
N GLY A 663 8.69 7.63 10.67
CA GLY A 663 7.26 7.53 10.43
C GLY A 663 6.40 7.80 11.67
N PRO A 664 5.06 7.73 11.54
CA PRO A 664 4.14 8.22 12.56
C PRO A 664 4.05 7.31 13.78
N ILE A 665 3.88 7.88 14.98
CA ILE A 665 3.73 7.14 16.24
C ILE A 665 2.54 7.64 17.06
N PHE A 666 2.08 6.83 18.02
CA PHE A 666 1.13 7.29 19.02
C PHE A 666 1.83 8.21 20.03
N GLN A 667 1.36 9.46 20.12
CA GLN A 667 1.84 10.44 21.10
C GLN A 667 1.09 10.33 22.43
N THR A 668 -0.23 10.12 22.38
CA THR A 668 -1.08 9.84 23.55
C THR A 668 -2.01 8.68 23.22
N ILE A 669 -2.35 7.87 24.22
CA ILE A 669 -3.37 6.83 24.13
C ILE A 669 -4.18 6.85 25.44
N THR A 670 -5.50 6.87 25.33
CA THR A 670 -6.44 6.69 26.44
C THR A 670 -7.45 5.61 26.07
N LYS A 671 -7.77 4.77 27.05
CA LYS A 671 -8.74 3.67 26.88
C LYS A 671 -10.14 4.22 27.17
N ILE A 672 -11.06 4.03 26.25
CA ILE A 672 -12.50 4.29 26.40
C ILE A 672 -13.13 2.99 26.88
N ASN A 673 -13.79 3.01 28.03
CA ASN A 673 -14.53 1.87 28.56
C ASN A 673 -15.80 2.35 29.26
N ASN A 674 -16.81 2.64 28.45
CA ASN A 674 -18.14 3.07 28.88
C ASN A 674 -19.11 1.87 28.91
N ASN A 675 -20.38 2.10 29.29
CA ASN A 675 -21.37 1.02 29.45
C ASN A 675 -21.50 0.11 28.22
N ASN A 676 -21.63 0.65 27.01
CA ASN A 676 -21.79 -0.15 25.78
C ASN A 676 -20.73 0.14 24.71
N VAL A 677 -19.72 0.96 25.01
CA VAL A 677 -18.69 1.35 24.03
C VAL A 677 -17.32 1.18 24.66
N ILE A 678 -16.46 0.45 23.96
CA ILE A 678 -15.04 0.32 24.28
C ILE A 678 -14.21 0.84 23.11
N GLY A 679 -13.01 1.32 23.35
CA GLY A 679 -12.22 1.90 22.28
C GLY A 679 -10.94 2.56 22.75
N TRP A 680 -10.20 3.15 21.81
CA TRP A 680 -9.01 3.92 22.11
C TRP A 680 -9.17 5.31 21.51
N SER A 681 -8.93 6.33 22.33
CA SER A 681 -8.69 7.69 21.85
C SER A 681 -7.19 7.94 21.89
N PHE A 682 -6.63 8.44 20.79
CA PHE A 682 -5.18 8.59 20.67
C PHE A 682 -4.82 9.76 19.77
N SER A 683 -3.61 10.28 19.94
CA SER A 683 -3.04 11.24 19.00
C SER A 683 -1.90 10.58 18.21
N ILE A 684 -1.88 10.81 16.90
CA ILE A 684 -0.80 10.41 16.00
C ILE A 684 0.09 11.63 15.77
N SER A 685 1.39 11.44 15.97
CA SER A 685 2.41 12.49 15.79
C SER A 685 3.40 12.08 14.71
N ASP A 686 3.61 13.00 13.79
CA ASP A 686 4.66 12.99 12.77
C ASP A 686 5.03 14.45 12.46
N PRO A 687 5.97 15.05 13.21
CA PRO A 687 6.20 16.50 13.15
C PRO A 687 6.82 17.02 11.85
N ILE A 688 7.41 16.16 11.01
CA ILE A 688 8.18 16.57 9.82
C ILE A 688 7.44 16.20 8.54
N ASN A 689 7.14 14.91 8.35
CA ASN A 689 6.51 14.43 7.12
C ASN A 689 4.98 14.52 7.18
N GLY A 690 4.40 14.40 8.37
CA GLY A 690 2.96 14.39 8.59
C GLY A 690 2.31 13.05 8.19
N PHE A 691 1.32 12.65 8.97
CA PHE A 691 0.54 11.44 8.76
C PHE A 691 -0.28 11.47 7.46
N LEU A 692 -0.31 10.36 6.73
CA LEU A 692 -1.11 10.18 5.51
C LEU A 692 -2.30 9.24 5.74
N LYS A 693 -2.02 8.02 6.20
CA LYS A 693 -3.03 6.96 6.38
C LYS A 693 -2.56 5.89 7.35
N GLY A 694 -3.51 5.14 7.91
CA GLY A 694 -3.21 4.01 8.76
C GLY A 694 -4.32 2.98 8.84
N LYS A 695 -4.00 1.84 9.43
CA LYS A 695 -4.91 0.72 9.64
C LYS A 695 -4.68 0.14 11.03
N ILE A 696 -5.75 -0.02 11.80
CA ILE A 696 -5.71 -0.65 13.12
C ILE A 696 -6.67 -1.84 13.12
N ILE A 697 -6.20 -3.00 13.57
CA ILE A 697 -7.01 -4.21 13.74
C ILE A 697 -7.12 -4.51 15.23
N VAL A 698 -8.34 -4.56 15.74
CA VAL A 698 -8.67 -5.00 17.10
C VAL A 698 -9.31 -6.37 17.03
N LYS A 699 -8.89 -7.29 17.91
CA LYS A 699 -9.49 -8.62 18.04
C LYS A 699 -10.00 -8.92 19.44
N GLY A 700 -11.12 -9.62 19.54
CA GLY A 700 -11.58 -10.22 20.80
C GLY A 700 -10.67 -11.38 21.20
N GLU A 701 -10.20 -11.39 22.44
CA GLU A 701 -9.26 -12.40 22.96
C GLU A 701 -9.93 -13.78 23.09
N MET A 702 -11.21 -13.83 23.42
CA MET A 702 -11.95 -15.09 23.60
C MET A 702 -12.49 -15.64 22.29
N ASP A 703 -12.92 -14.79 21.37
CA ASP A 703 -13.72 -15.19 20.21
C ASP A 703 -13.07 -14.89 18.85
N SER A 704 -11.91 -14.24 18.82
CA SER A 704 -11.24 -13.76 17.60
C SER A 704 -12.10 -12.82 16.74
N SER A 705 -13.14 -12.20 17.30
CA SER A 705 -13.94 -11.18 16.60
C SER A 705 -13.03 -10.07 16.08
N ILE A 706 -13.23 -9.61 14.85
CA ILE A 706 -12.30 -8.69 14.16
C ILE A 706 -12.98 -7.34 13.92
N TYR A 707 -12.28 -6.26 14.27
CA TYR A 707 -12.68 -4.88 14.00
C TYR A 707 -11.54 -4.16 13.28
N ILE A 708 -11.79 -3.69 12.06
CA ILE A 708 -10.80 -3.03 11.21
C ILE A 708 -11.13 -1.54 11.10
N PHE A 709 -10.19 -0.70 11.50
CA PHE A 709 -10.29 0.75 11.42
C PHE A 709 -9.28 1.27 10.39
N ASN A 710 -9.77 1.88 9.31
CA ASN A 710 -8.92 2.61 8.36
C ASN A 710 -8.93 4.09 8.74
N LEU A 711 -7.76 4.66 8.95
CA LEU A 711 -7.54 6.04 9.36
C LEU A 711 -6.93 6.84 8.22
N ASN A 712 -7.42 8.05 8.02
CA ASN A 712 -6.82 9.09 7.19
C ASN A 712 -7.31 10.45 7.70
N GLU A 713 -7.01 11.54 6.98
CA GLU A 713 -7.46 12.89 7.35
C GLU A 713 -8.97 13.05 7.54
N THR A 714 -9.79 12.22 6.90
CA THR A 714 -11.25 12.26 7.09
C THR A 714 -11.71 11.75 8.45
N ASN A 715 -10.84 11.02 9.17
CA ASN A 715 -11.08 10.51 10.52
C ASN A 715 -10.53 11.43 11.63
N LEU A 716 -9.93 12.56 11.27
CA LEU A 716 -9.34 13.51 12.21
C LEU A 716 -10.43 14.17 13.06
N ILE A 717 -10.33 14.04 14.38
CA ILE A 717 -11.26 14.66 15.35
C ILE A 717 -10.82 16.10 15.64
N SER A 718 -9.52 16.31 15.82
CA SER A 718 -8.90 17.62 16.08
C SER A 718 -7.41 17.60 15.74
N GLY A 719 -6.79 18.76 15.56
CA GLY A 719 -5.38 18.87 15.23
C GLY A 719 -5.14 18.96 13.72
N ASP A 720 -3.99 18.51 13.26
CA ASP A 720 -3.60 18.48 11.86
C ASP A 720 -2.85 17.17 11.52
N ILE A 721 -2.23 17.10 10.34
CA ILE A 721 -1.48 15.93 9.90
C ILE A 721 -0.18 15.71 10.68
N TYR A 722 0.35 16.74 11.36
CA TYR A 722 1.60 16.64 12.11
C TYR A 722 1.34 16.20 13.56
N LEU A 723 0.21 16.62 14.13
CA LEU A 723 -0.31 16.13 15.41
C LEU A 723 -1.84 16.11 15.38
N GLY A 724 -2.40 14.91 15.18
CA GLY A 724 -3.84 14.73 15.00
C GLY A 724 -4.44 13.76 16.02
N SER A 725 -5.64 14.08 16.52
CA SER A 725 -6.41 13.22 17.44
C SER A 725 -7.41 12.37 16.68
N TYR A 726 -7.52 11.10 17.07
CA TYR A 726 -8.35 10.07 16.47
C TYR A 726 -8.99 9.19 17.55
N GLU A 727 -10.06 8.50 17.19
CA GLU A 727 -10.76 7.57 18.08
C GLU A 727 -11.23 6.35 17.28
N ILE A 728 -11.05 5.17 17.88
CA ILE A 728 -11.63 3.92 17.38
C ILE A 728 -12.54 3.34 18.45
N ASN A 729 -13.81 3.12 18.10
CA ASN A 729 -14.83 2.64 19.01
C ASN A 729 -15.45 1.35 18.51
N ILE A 730 -15.72 0.45 19.45
CA ILE A 730 -16.45 -0.79 19.26
C ILE A 730 -17.69 -0.70 20.15
N THR A 731 -18.87 -0.78 19.53
CA THR A 731 -20.13 -0.89 20.27
C THR A 731 -20.35 -2.34 20.65
N ILE A 732 -20.48 -2.58 21.96
CA ILE A 732 -20.69 -3.91 22.52
C ILE A 732 -22.18 -4.10 22.81
N PRO A 733 -22.81 -5.19 22.34
CA PRO A 733 -24.21 -5.47 22.62
C PRO A 733 -24.47 -5.71 24.11
N LEU A 734 -25.72 -5.53 24.54
CA LEU A 734 -26.13 -5.73 25.94
C LEU A 734 -25.91 -7.17 26.44
N LYS A 735 -26.15 -8.16 25.56
CA LYS A 735 -25.70 -9.54 25.77
C LYS A 735 -24.29 -9.64 25.20
N CYS A 736 -23.29 -9.91 26.03
CA CYS A 736 -21.92 -10.12 25.59
C CYS A 736 -21.18 -11.03 26.59
N ALA A 737 -20.08 -11.65 26.18
CA ALA A 737 -19.14 -12.32 27.09
C ALA A 737 -18.00 -11.39 27.50
N SER A 738 -17.64 -11.42 28.79
CA SER A 738 -16.51 -10.65 29.31
C SER A 738 -15.18 -11.17 28.75
N GLN A 739 -14.42 -10.28 28.12
CA GLN A 739 -13.14 -10.61 27.50
C GLN A 739 -12.27 -9.37 27.27
N ASN A 740 -10.99 -9.58 26.98
CA ASN A 740 -10.14 -8.52 26.46
C ASN A 740 -10.39 -8.28 24.97
N TYR A 741 -10.37 -7.02 24.57
CA TYR A 741 -10.24 -6.59 23.18
C TYR A 741 -8.84 -6.02 22.99
N ILE A 742 -8.13 -6.54 22.01
CA ILE A 742 -6.68 -6.35 21.85
C ILE A 742 -6.41 -5.74 20.48
N ILE A 743 -5.74 -4.59 20.42
CA ILE A 743 -5.12 -4.12 19.18
C ILE A 743 -4.04 -5.14 18.80
N THR A 744 -4.26 -5.88 17.72
CA THR A 744 -3.35 -6.92 17.24
C THR A 744 -2.40 -6.40 16.17
N ASP A 745 -2.84 -5.46 15.35
CA ASP A 745 -2.05 -4.94 14.24
C ASP A 745 -2.27 -3.43 14.08
N VAL A 746 -1.19 -2.70 13.81
CA VAL A 746 -1.19 -1.27 13.48
C VAL A 746 -0.24 -1.02 12.32
N GLU A 747 -0.71 -0.32 11.31
CA GLU A 747 0.09 0.23 10.22
C GLU A 747 -0.13 1.74 10.18
N LEU A 748 0.92 2.55 10.36
CA LEU A 748 0.86 4.00 10.19
C LEU A 748 1.86 4.44 9.13
N ILE A 749 1.39 5.21 8.15
CA ILE A 749 2.18 5.66 7.00
C ILE A 749 2.15 7.19 6.92
N ASP A 750 3.31 7.80 6.76
CA ASP A 750 3.46 9.24 6.54
C ASP A 750 3.35 9.64 5.06
N ARG A 751 3.49 10.92 4.76
CA ARG A 751 3.42 11.44 3.38
C ARG A 751 4.66 11.19 2.52
N GLN A 752 5.76 10.69 3.11
CA GLN A 752 6.95 10.22 2.41
C GLN A 752 7.01 8.69 2.30
N ASN A 753 5.94 8.00 2.71
CA ASN A 753 5.79 6.54 2.80
C ASN A 753 6.65 5.83 3.86
N ASN A 754 7.18 6.55 4.86
CA ASN A 754 7.78 5.87 6.02
C ASN A 754 6.68 5.14 6.80
N LEU A 755 6.94 3.87 7.08
CA LEU A 755 5.97 2.94 7.65
C LEU A 755 6.39 2.51 9.07
N ASN A 756 5.47 2.68 10.02
CA ASN A 756 5.54 2.08 11.34
C ASN A 756 4.55 0.92 11.46
N LEU A 757 5.05 -0.23 11.89
CA LEU A 757 4.27 -1.46 12.05
C LEU A 757 4.28 -1.92 13.51
N PHE A 758 3.12 -2.35 14.00
CA PHE A 758 3.01 -3.20 15.16
C PHE A 758 2.19 -4.42 14.79
N SER A 759 2.64 -5.60 15.23
CA SER A 759 1.83 -6.80 15.20
C SER A 759 2.11 -7.61 16.46
N THR A 760 1.09 -8.22 17.02
CA THR A 760 1.28 -9.19 18.10
C THR A 760 2.03 -10.43 17.60
N TRP A 761 2.07 -10.69 16.28
CA TRP A 761 2.55 -11.97 15.73
C TRP A 761 3.25 -11.96 14.36
N ASN A 762 2.87 -11.08 13.43
CA ASN A 762 3.37 -11.12 12.05
C ASN A 762 4.90 -10.84 12.00
N ILE A 763 5.60 -11.44 11.02
CA ILE A 763 7.08 -11.60 11.03
C ILE A 763 7.83 -10.43 10.39
N LYS A 764 7.17 -9.40 9.85
CA LYS A 764 7.88 -8.27 9.22
C LYS A 764 8.83 -7.60 10.24
N ALA A 765 10.12 -7.86 10.08
CA ALA A 765 11.15 -7.42 11.01
C ALA A 765 11.36 -5.90 10.87
N SER A 766 10.98 -5.14 11.90
CA SER A 766 11.30 -3.73 12.03
C SER A 766 11.41 -3.38 13.51
N ILE A 767 12.47 -2.66 13.90
CA ILE A 767 12.60 -2.10 15.25
C ILE A 767 11.74 -0.85 15.46
N LYS A 768 11.17 -0.28 14.38
CA LYS A 768 10.30 0.89 14.43
C LYS A 768 8.87 0.46 14.73
N THR A 769 8.22 1.09 15.70
CA THR A 769 6.89 0.70 16.20
C THR A 769 6.03 1.92 16.51
N PRO A 770 4.73 1.92 16.16
CA PRO A 770 3.77 2.95 16.58
C PRO A 770 3.68 3.15 18.10
N PHE A 771 3.99 2.11 18.88
CA PHE A 771 3.92 2.11 20.35
C PHE A 771 5.22 2.54 21.03
N PHE A 772 6.12 3.24 20.33
CA PHE A 772 7.42 3.69 20.87
C PHE A 772 7.31 4.32 22.27
N ASN A 773 6.31 5.18 22.51
CA ASN A 773 6.11 5.87 23.78
C ASN A 773 5.46 5.01 24.90
N PHE A 774 5.08 3.76 24.62
CA PHE A 774 4.26 2.93 25.52
C PHE A 774 4.85 1.54 25.76
N LEU A 775 6.15 1.35 25.53
CA LEU A 775 6.81 0.05 25.69
C LEU A 775 6.87 -0.44 27.16
N ASN A 776 6.61 0.43 28.15
CA ASN A 776 6.45 0.05 29.56
C ASN A 776 5.05 -0.47 29.92
N ASP A 777 4.00 -0.11 29.18
CA ASP A 777 2.64 -0.55 29.47
C ASP A 777 2.25 -1.74 28.59
N SER A 778 2.48 -2.95 29.11
CA SER A 778 2.12 -4.21 28.43
C SER A 778 0.61 -4.39 28.22
N SER A 779 -0.22 -3.55 28.84
CA SER A 779 -1.67 -3.57 28.68
C SER A 779 -2.16 -2.50 27.72
N ILE A 780 -1.31 -1.61 27.18
CA ILE A 780 -1.75 -0.42 26.44
C ILE A 780 -2.66 -0.76 25.25
N ASN A 781 -2.37 -1.89 24.60
CA ASN A 781 -3.11 -2.42 23.47
C ASN A 781 -4.34 -3.25 23.88
N LYS A 782 -4.70 -3.33 25.17
CA LYS A 782 -5.80 -4.16 25.69
C LYS A 782 -6.84 -3.38 26.49
N ILE A 783 -8.10 -3.70 26.28
CA ILE A 783 -9.23 -3.25 27.11
C ILE A 783 -10.04 -4.45 27.56
N TYR A 784 -10.17 -4.63 28.88
CA TYR A 784 -11.08 -5.62 29.43
C TYR A 784 -12.49 -5.07 29.49
N LYS A 785 -13.45 -5.76 28.85
CA LYS A 785 -14.87 -5.45 28.94
C LYS A 785 -15.53 -6.45 29.87
N LEU A 786 -16.11 -5.95 30.97
CA LEU A 786 -17.02 -6.71 31.81
C LEU A 786 -18.45 -6.59 31.24
N CYS A 787 -19.08 -7.74 31.05
CA CYS A 787 -20.46 -7.90 30.58
C CYS A 787 -21.37 -8.31 31.74
N ASN A 788 -22.62 -7.84 31.72
CA ASN A 788 -23.59 -8.13 32.79
C ASN A 788 -24.58 -9.21 32.30
N GLY A 789 -24.60 -10.38 32.95
CA GLY A 789 -25.50 -11.50 32.58
C GLY A 789 -25.33 -12.76 33.45
N VAL A 790 -26.19 -13.77 33.25
CA VAL A 790 -26.02 -15.10 33.85
C VAL A 790 -24.70 -15.71 33.33
N ASN A 791 -23.89 -16.31 34.20
CA ASN A 791 -22.57 -16.86 33.87
C ASN A 791 -21.66 -15.89 33.09
N ASP A 792 -21.67 -14.59 33.43
CA ASP A 792 -20.84 -13.57 32.75
C ASP A 792 -21.17 -13.40 31.25
N GLY A 793 -22.39 -13.81 30.86
CA GLY A 793 -22.86 -13.80 29.47
C GLY A 793 -22.23 -14.89 28.60
N ILE A 794 -21.50 -15.85 29.18
CA ILE A 794 -20.89 -16.98 28.46
C ILE A 794 -21.99 -17.88 27.91
N ASP A 795 -22.00 -18.01 26.58
CA ASP A 795 -22.83 -18.95 25.84
C ASP A 795 -21.98 -20.18 25.51
N SER A 796 -22.47 -21.35 25.89
CA SER A 796 -21.79 -22.62 25.60
C SER A 796 -22.41 -23.37 24.43
N SER A 797 -23.51 -22.85 23.88
CA SER A 797 -24.14 -23.36 22.67
C SER A 797 -23.48 -22.70 21.44
N PRO A 798 -22.97 -23.48 20.48
CA PRO A 798 -22.39 -22.90 19.28
C PRO A 798 -23.50 -22.40 18.33
N PRO A 799 -23.25 -21.32 17.56
CA PRO A 799 -24.14 -20.93 16.48
C PRO A 799 -24.41 -22.08 15.51
N VAL A 800 -25.66 -22.25 15.10
CA VAL A 800 -26.09 -23.34 14.22
C VAL A 800 -26.43 -22.84 12.83
N LEU A 801 -25.85 -23.45 11.81
CA LEU A 801 -26.21 -23.25 10.41
C LEU A 801 -27.53 -23.96 10.09
N LYS A 802 -28.58 -23.18 9.80
CA LYS A 802 -29.93 -23.66 9.53
C LYS A 802 -30.18 -23.95 8.05
N SER A 803 -29.63 -23.13 7.15
CA SER A 803 -29.69 -23.36 5.70
C SER A 803 -28.41 -22.88 5.03
N PHE A 804 -28.06 -23.51 3.90
CA PHE A 804 -26.90 -23.18 3.08
C PHE A 804 -27.25 -23.48 1.62
N ASP A 805 -27.71 -22.45 0.93
CA ASP A 805 -28.16 -22.51 -0.46
C ASP A 805 -27.06 -21.97 -1.37
N VAL A 806 -26.79 -22.70 -2.46
CA VAL A 806 -25.74 -22.38 -3.42
C VAL A 806 -26.37 -22.33 -4.80
N VAL A 807 -26.18 -21.21 -5.49
CA VAL A 807 -26.69 -21.00 -6.84
C VAL A 807 -25.52 -20.66 -7.76
N ARG A 808 -25.36 -21.46 -8.82
CA ARG A 808 -24.41 -21.22 -9.90
C ARG A 808 -25.06 -20.28 -10.91
N PHE A 809 -24.53 -19.07 -11.08
CA PHE A 809 -24.93 -18.18 -12.15
C PHE A 809 -23.97 -18.33 -13.34
N SER A 810 -24.51 -18.66 -14.51
CA SER A 810 -23.83 -18.49 -15.78
C SER A 810 -24.59 -17.42 -16.57
N SER A 811 -24.04 -16.20 -16.60
CA SER A 811 -24.58 -15.15 -17.47
C SER A 811 -24.21 -15.44 -18.94
N GLY A 812 -25.01 -14.96 -19.89
CA GLY A 812 -24.65 -14.96 -21.32
C GLY A 812 -23.34 -14.22 -21.63
N ASN A 813 -22.83 -13.43 -20.69
CA ASN A 813 -21.51 -12.79 -20.73
C ASN A 813 -20.41 -13.64 -20.07
N ASN A 814 -20.53 -14.97 -19.96
CA ASN A 814 -19.53 -15.87 -19.36
C ASN A 814 -19.02 -15.46 -17.96
N LEU A 815 -19.78 -14.64 -17.23
CA LEU A 815 -19.53 -14.38 -15.81
C LEU A 815 -20.03 -15.58 -15.04
N HIS A 816 -19.08 -16.30 -14.45
CA HIS A 816 -19.33 -17.50 -13.68
C HIS A 816 -19.12 -17.20 -12.21
N SER A 817 -20.21 -16.99 -11.50
CA SER A 817 -20.17 -16.76 -10.06
C SER A 817 -20.99 -17.81 -9.32
N ILE A 818 -20.50 -18.15 -8.14
CA ILE A 818 -21.25 -18.97 -7.19
C ILE A 818 -21.77 -18.03 -6.12
N PHE A 819 -23.09 -17.96 -6.03
CA PHE A 819 -23.79 -17.17 -5.05
C PHE A 819 -24.24 -18.06 -3.88
N PHE A 820 -23.99 -17.57 -2.68
CA PHE A 820 -24.32 -18.26 -1.44
C PHE A 820 -25.35 -17.46 -0.67
N VAL A 821 -26.39 -18.13 -0.18
CA VAL A 821 -27.33 -17.59 0.81
C VAL A 821 -27.44 -18.59 1.95
N PHE A 822 -27.26 -18.11 3.18
CA PHE A 822 -27.28 -19.00 4.33
C PHE A 822 -27.84 -18.32 5.56
N VAL A 823 -28.42 -19.12 6.44
CA VAL A 823 -29.06 -18.66 7.68
C VAL A 823 -28.38 -19.32 8.86
N ALA A 824 -27.90 -18.51 9.80
CA ALA A 824 -27.37 -18.97 11.07
C ALA A 824 -28.29 -18.56 12.22
N VAL A 825 -28.35 -19.39 13.26
CA VAL A 825 -29.20 -19.20 14.43
C VAL A 825 -28.41 -19.48 15.71
N ASP A 826 -28.57 -18.60 16.68
CA ASP A 826 -28.12 -18.76 18.06
C ASP A 826 -29.28 -18.30 18.97
N GLU A 827 -29.93 -19.25 19.65
CA GLU A 827 -31.16 -18.99 20.42
C GLU A 827 -30.89 -18.38 21.80
N GLU A 828 -29.67 -18.55 22.34
CA GLU A 828 -29.33 -18.14 23.71
C GLU A 828 -28.87 -16.66 23.75
N THR A 829 -27.79 -16.31 23.05
CA THR A 829 -27.23 -14.96 23.07
C THR A 829 -27.38 -14.20 21.75
N GLY A 830 -27.73 -14.86 20.67
CA GLY A 830 -27.81 -14.29 19.33
C GLY A 830 -26.43 -14.09 18.72
N LEU A 831 -26.40 -13.80 17.41
CA LEU A 831 -25.15 -13.61 16.67
C LEU A 831 -24.51 -12.26 16.97
N LYS A 832 -23.18 -12.21 17.00
CA LYS A 832 -22.41 -10.98 17.22
C LYS A 832 -22.55 -10.01 16.04
N ASP A 833 -22.64 -8.71 16.33
CA ASP A 833 -22.68 -7.66 15.31
C ASP A 833 -21.30 -7.47 14.65
N ASP A 834 -21.30 -7.00 13.40
CA ASP A 834 -20.11 -6.75 12.59
C ASP A 834 -19.15 -7.93 12.40
N GLN A 835 -19.61 -9.15 12.70
CA GLN A 835 -18.88 -10.39 12.44
C GLN A 835 -19.53 -11.13 11.27
N PHE A 836 -18.76 -11.33 10.21
CA PHE A 836 -19.24 -11.87 8.95
C PHE A 836 -18.57 -13.20 8.64
N PRO A 837 -19.33 -14.32 8.62
CA PRO A 837 -18.82 -15.62 8.23
C PRO A 837 -18.20 -15.59 6.83
N ILE A 838 -17.20 -16.44 6.62
CA ILE A 838 -16.47 -16.57 5.36
C ILE A 838 -16.79 -17.92 4.74
N VAL A 839 -17.24 -17.91 3.48
CA VAL A 839 -17.39 -19.13 2.67
C VAL A 839 -16.10 -19.36 1.90
N TYR A 840 -15.70 -20.62 1.82
CA TYR A 840 -14.51 -21.07 1.12
C TYR A 840 -14.86 -22.09 0.05
N LEU A 841 -14.22 -21.95 -1.11
CA LEU A 841 -14.12 -22.98 -2.14
C LEU A 841 -12.74 -23.60 -2.04
N THR A 842 -12.65 -24.91 -1.92
CA THR A 842 -11.37 -25.63 -1.96
C THR A 842 -11.38 -26.62 -3.12
N SER A 843 -10.39 -26.57 -4.00
CA SER A 843 -10.17 -27.57 -5.07
C SER A 843 -9.03 -28.52 -4.67
N LEU A 844 -8.47 -29.31 -5.61
CA LEU A 844 -7.26 -30.09 -5.32
C LEU A 844 -6.10 -29.15 -4.98
N TYR A 845 -5.01 -29.72 -4.45
CA TYR A 845 -3.74 -28.99 -4.31
C TYR A 845 -3.78 -27.81 -3.34
N LEU A 846 -4.71 -27.81 -2.38
CA LEU A 846 -4.92 -26.76 -1.36
C LEU A 846 -5.31 -25.38 -1.91
N GLU A 847 -5.64 -25.26 -3.20
CA GLU A 847 -6.14 -24.01 -3.77
C GLU A 847 -7.47 -23.63 -3.12
N THR A 848 -7.54 -22.40 -2.64
CA THR A 848 -8.71 -21.91 -1.89
C THR A 848 -9.12 -20.53 -2.36
N LEU A 849 -10.43 -20.35 -2.62
CA LEU A 849 -11.06 -19.04 -2.81
C LEU A 849 -11.98 -18.75 -1.65
N GLN A 850 -12.22 -17.47 -1.37
CA GLN A 850 -13.08 -17.07 -0.27
C GLN A 850 -13.87 -15.80 -0.57
N CYS A 851 -15.05 -15.68 0.04
CA CYS A 851 -15.83 -14.46 0.12
C CYS A 851 -16.13 -14.14 1.58
N THR A 852 -15.97 -12.89 1.99
CA THR A 852 -16.58 -12.42 3.23
C THR A 852 -18.06 -12.16 2.97
N SER A 853 -18.94 -12.70 3.80
CA SER A 853 -20.37 -12.51 3.63
C SER A 853 -20.82 -11.09 3.99
N ARG A 854 -22.01 -10.72 3.50
CA ARG A 854 -22.74 -9.52 3.89
C ARG A 854 -24.04 -9.90 4.57
N LEU A 855 -24.46 -9.11 5.54
CA LEU A 855 -25.74 -9.28 6.21
C LEU A 855 -26.90 -8.89 5.28
N VAL A 856 -27.87 -9.79 5.10
CA VAL A 856 -29.11 -9.54 4.35
C VAL A 856 -30.22 -9.12 5.31
N SER A 857 -30.38 -9.86 6.41
CA SER A 857 -31.36 -9.56 7.46
C SER A 857 -30.91 -10.18 8.78
N LYS A 858 -31.31 -9.58 9.91
CA LYS A 858 -31.01 -10.08 11.25
C LYS A 858 -32.19 -9.81 12.17
N ASN A 859 -32.50 -10.77 13.03
CA ASN A 859 -33.34 -10.56 14.21
C ASN A 859 -32.52 -10.92 15.48
N SER A 860 -33.18 -11.04 16.64
CA SER A 860 -32.47 -11.26 17.91
C SER A 860 -31.72 -12.59 18.01
N THR A 861 -32.10 -13.63 17.25
CA THR A 861 -31.49 -14.98 17.34
C THR A 861 -30.99 -15.51 16.01
N SER A 862 -31.41 -14.96 14.88
CA SER A 862 -31.09 -15.47 13.54
C SER A 862 -30.63 -14.36 12.61
N ALA A 863 -29.71 -14.70 11.71
CA ALA A 863 -29.24 -13.82 10.65
C ALA A 863 -29.15 -14.56 9.32
N THR A 864 -29.56 -13.87 8.27
CA THR A 864 -29.40 -14.29 6.88
C THR A 864 -28.23 -13.53 6.29
N PHE A 865 -27.31 -14.26 5.67
CA PHE A 865 -26.14 -13.73 5.01
C PHE A 865 -26.15 -14.12 3.54
N SER A 866 -25.39 -13.36 2.74
CA SER A 866 -25.08 -13.75 1.36
C SER A 866 -23.65 -13.41 1.00
N CYS A 867 -23.10 -14.11 0.02
CA CYS A 867 -21.85 -13.72 -0.62
C CYS A 867 -21.82 -14.20 -2.07
N GLU A 868 -20.87 -13.70 -2.84
CA GLU A 868 -20.62 -14.13 -4.22
C GLU A 868 -19.13 -14.36 -4.42
N ILE A 869 -18.77 -15.46 -5.08
CA ILE A 869 -17.40 -15.76 -5.50
C ILE A 869 -17.39 -15.81 -7.03
N GLU A 870 -16.68 -14.89 -7.69
CA GLU A 870 -16.33 -15.04 -9.11
C GLU A 870 -15.30 -16.16 -9.24
N ILE A 871 -15.56 -17.14 -10.10
CA ILE A 871 -14.66 -18.27 -10.32
C ILE A 871 -13.57 -17.84 -11.29
N PRO A 872 -12.28 -17.82 -10.86
CA PRO A 872 -11.16 -17.54 -11.74
C PRO A 872 -11.05 -18.58 -12.86
N TYR A 873 -10.35 -18.20 -13.94
CA TYR A 873 -10.08 -19.10 -15.05
C TYR A 873 -9.42 -20.40 -14.58
N ALA A 874 -10.00 -21.53 -14.99
CA ALA A 874 -9.56 -22.90 -14.69
C ALA A 874 -9.57 -23.33 -13.21
N PHE A 875 -10.07 -22.51 -12.29
CA PHE A 875 -10.23 -22.93 -10.89
C PHE A 875 -11.18 -24.13 -10.80
N GLY A 876 -10.70 -25.24 -10.25
CA GLY A 876 -11.45 -26.50 -10.18
C GLY A 876 -11.70 -27.19 -11.54
N TYR A 877 -11.06 -26.75 -12.63
CA TYR A 877 -11.23 -27.39 -13.94
C TYR A 877 -10.72 -28.84 -13.93
N ASN A 878 -11.53 -29.77 -14.47
CA ASN A 878 -11.31 -31.22 -14.37
C ASN A 878 -11.17 -31.74 -12.92
N GLN A 879 -11.64 -30.98 -11.94
CA GLN A 879 -11.58 -31.33 -10.52
C GLN A 879 -12.95 -31.11 -9.88
N ASP A 880 -13.10 -31.62 -8.67
CA ASP A 880 -14.22 -31.27 -7.82
C ASP A 880 -13.87 -30.01 -7.00
N ILE A 881 -14.88 -29.21 -6.66
CA ILE A 881 -14.77 -28.11 -5.70
C ILE A 881 -15.62 -28.49 -4.49
N ILE A 882 -15.09 -28.29 -3.29
CA ILE A 882 -15.83 -28.45 -2.04
C ILE A 882 -16.05 -27.10 -1.36
N PHE A 883 -17.17 -27.00 -0.64
CA PHE A 883 -17.60 -25.80 0.07
C PHE A 883 -17.40 -25.97 1.56
N SER A 884 -16.99 -24.91 2.22
CA SER A 884 -17.01 -24.83 3.68
C SER A 884 -17.32 -23.41 4.11
N ILE A 885 -17.81 -23.25 5.34
CA ILE A 885 -18.15 -21.95 5.90
C ILE A 885 -17.72 -21.88 7.35
N TYR A 886 -17.00 -20.83 7.72
CA TYR A 886 -16.51 -20.66 9.09
C TYR A 886 -16.66 -19.22 9.57
N GLY A 887 -16.66 -19.02 10.89
CA GLY A 887 -16.66 -17.68 11.49
C GLY A 887 -18.04 -17.18 11.89
N PHE A 888 -18.97 -18.08 12.24
CA PHE A 888 -20.13 -17.67 13.01
C PHE A 888 -19.68 -17.40 14.44
N ILE A 889 -20.03 -16.24 15.00
CA ILE A 889 -19.66 -15.85 16.36
C ILE A 889 -20.96 -15.41 17.06
N ASN A 890 -21.27 -15.98 18.22
CA ASN A 890 -22.36 -15.49 19.06
C ASN A 890 -21.89 -14.41 20.03
N ASN A 891 -22.86 -13.75 20.65
CA ASN A 891 -22.59 -12.71 21.64
C ASN A 891 -21.91 -13.24 22.90
N GLY A 892 -22.10 -14.53 23.23
CA GLY A 892 -21.43 -15.19 24.36
C GLY A 892 -19.99 -15.65 24.10
N GLY A 893 -19.36 -15.20 23.02
CA GLY A 893 -17.94 -15.41 22.76
C GLY A 893 -17.58 -16.79 22.22
N TYR A 894 -18.57 -17.53 21.71
CA TYR A 894 -18.42 -18.84 21.11
C TYR A 894 -18.45 -18.73 19.58
N PHE A 895 -17.56 -19.46 18.89
CA PHE A 895 -17.55 -19.53 17.44
C PHE A 895 -17.89 -20.93 16.92
N SER A 896 -18.40 -20.96 15.70
CA SER A 896 -18.64 -22.20 14.97
C SER A 896 -18.36 -22.09 13.47
N GLY A 897 -18.33 -23.25 12.83
CA GLY A 897 -18.11 -23.41 11.40
C GLY A 897 -18.42 -24.82 10.94
N TYR A 898 -18.52 -25.00 9.63
CA TYR A 898 -18.98 -26.20 8.97
C TYR A 898 -18.02 -26.53 7.82
N SER A 899 -17.25 -27.59 8.03
CA SER A 899 -16.48 -28.25 6.98
C SER A 899 -17.41 -28.89 5.94
N SER A 900 -16.88 -29.26 4.78
CA SER A 900 -17.64 -29.92 3.72
C SER A 900 -18.28 -31.23 4.19
N GLU A 901 -17.58 -32.01 5.02
CA GLU A 901 -18.16 -33.21 5.64
C GLU A 901 -19.34 -32.88 6.57
N MET A 902 -19.28 -31.77 7.31
CA MET A 902 -20.38 -31.35 8.20
C MET A 902 -21.59 -30.84 7.42
N LEU A 903 -21.38 -30.07 6.34
CA LEU A 903 -22.45 -29.68 5.42
C LEU A 903 -23.15 -30.92 4.86
N LYS A 904 -22.36 -31.90 4.40
CA LYS A 904 -22.86 -33.19 3.91
C LYS A 904 -23.68 -33.94 4.96
N ASN A 905 -23.15 -34.09 6.18
CA ASN A 905 -23.85 -34.79 7.27
C ASN A 905 -25.17 -34.09 7.66
N ASN A 906 -25.25 -32.77 7.45
CA ASN A 906 -26.47 -31.99 7.63
C ASN A 906 -27.38 -31.95 6.39
N SER A 907 -27.11 -32.77 5.37
CA SER A 907 -27.85 -32.80 4.10
C SER A 907 -27.87 -31.46 3.34
N LEU A 908 -26.83 -30.64 3.52
CA LEU A 908 -26.60 -29.39 2.79
C LEU A 908 -25.66 -29.61 1.61
N LEU A 909 -25.76 -28.77 0.58
CA LEU A 909 -24.86 -28.86 -0.57
C LEU A 909 -23.43 -28.52 -0.15
N PHE A 910 -22.49 -29.42 -0.40
CA PHE A 910 -21.11 -29.32 0.06
C PHE A 910 -20.06 -29.36 -1.05
N SER A 911 -20.47 -29.65 -2.29
CA SER A 911 -19.55 -29.78 -3.42
C SER A 911 -20.21 -29.41 -4.74
N MET A 912 -19.36 -29.20 -5.75
CA MET A 912 -19.72 -29.02 -7.15
C MET A 912 -18.67 -29.71 -8.02
N THR A 913 -19.12 -30.38 -9.07
CA THR A 913 -18.28 -31.13 -10.01
C THR A 913 -18.48 -30.60 -11.43
N ASP A 914 -17.71 -31.10 -12.40
CA ASP A 914 -17.82 -30.72 -13.81
C ASP A 914 -17.72 -29.19 -14.04
N ILE A 915 -16.68 -28.59 -13.46
CA ILE A 915 -16.36 -27.18 -13.70
C ILE A 915 -15.79 -27.04 -15.11
N GLU A 916 -16.53 -26.35 -15.97
CA GLU A 916 -16.15 -26.10 -17.36
C GLU A 916 -15.00 -25.08 -17.45
N LEU A 917 -14.10 -25.28 -18.42
CA LEU A 917 -13.09 -24.30 -18.76
C LEU A 917 -13.70 -23.15 -19.57
N ILE A 918 -14.05 -22.06 -18.90
CA ILE A 918 -14.64 -20.89 -19.56
C ILE A 918 -13.53 -19.93 -20.00
N LYS A 919 -13.28 -19.88 -21.31
CA LYS A 919 -12.35 -18.92 -21.91
C LYS A 919 -13.01 -17.52 -21.94
N LYS A 920 -12.44 -16.58 -21.19
CA LYS A 920 -12.88 -15.17 -21.11
C LYS A 920 -11.72 -14.25 -21.44
N LEU A 921 -11.99 -13.26 -22.29
CA LEU A 921 -11.09 -12.14 -22.54
C LEU A 921 -11.05 -11.24 -21.29
N TYR A 922 -9.87 -11.04 -20.70
CA TYR A 922 -9.72 -10.33 -19.42
C TYR A 922 -8.38 -9.60 -19.35
N ILE A 923 -8.38 -8.39 -18.81
CA ILE A 923 -7.20 -7.58 -18.48
C ILE A 923 -6.95 -7.70 -16.98
N GLU A 924 -5.78 -8.22 -16.61
CA GLU A 924 -5.34 -8.38 -15.22
C GLU A 924 -4.56 -7.15 -14.74
N LYS A 925 -3.60 -6.69 -15.54
CA LYS A 925 -2.75 -5.54 -15.22
C LYS A 925 -2.10 -4.97 -16.46
N THR A 926 -1.41 -3.84 -16.30
CA THR A 926 -0.52 -3.28 -17.33
C THR A 926 0.88 -3.07 -16.77
N THR A 927 1.84 -2.79 -17.66
CA THR A 927 3.06 -2.09 -17.25
C THR A 927 2.73 -0.75 -16.61
N SER A 928 3.62 -0.31 -15.74
CA SER A 928 3.71 1.10 -15.41
C SER A 928 4.08 1.88 -16.68
N ILE A 929 3.41 3.01 -16.90
CA ILE A 929 3.69 3.92 -18.00
C ILE A 929 3.96 5.30 -17.40
N THR A 930 4.95 6.03 -17.90
CA THR A 930 5.16 7.43 -17.49
C THR A 930 4.30 8.37 -18.32
N SER A 931 4.08 9.60 -17.86
CA SER A 931 3.27 10.59 -18.59
C SER A 931 3.82 10.96 -19.97
N ASN A 932 5.09 10.65 -20.25
CA ASN A 932 5.80 10.96 -21.48
C ASN A 932 6.07 9.71 -22.35
N GLU A 933 5.49 8.56 -22.00
CA GLU A 933 5.60 7.31 -22.76
C GLU A 933 4.31 6.98 -23.50
N ASN A 934 4.46 6.27 -24.62
CA ASN A 934 3.36 5.78 -25.46
C ASN A 934 3.28 4.24 -25.55
N GLU A 935 4.17 3.54 -24.83
CA GLU A 935 4.33 2.08 -24.85
C GLU A 935 3.62 1.44 -23.66
N LEU A 936 2.79 0.44 -23.92
CA LEU A 936 2.02 -0.25 -22.88
C LEU A 936 1.94 -1.74 -23.18
N TRP A 937 2.46 -2.55 -22.26
CA TRP A 937 2.13 -3.96 -22.20
C TRP A 937 0.87 -4.16 -21.37
N ILE A 938 -0.06 -4.92 -21.93
CA ILE A 938 -1.30 -5.32 -21.28
C ILE A 938 -1.16 -6.81 -20.96
N ILE A 939 -1.34 -7.16 -19.70
CA ILE A 939 -1.29 -8.54 -19.20
C ILE A 939 -2.70 -9.00 -18.87
N GLY A 940 -3.03 -10.22 -19.27
CA GLY A 940 -4.35 -10.78 -19.10
C GLY A 940 -4.47 -12.19 -19.65
N LYS A 941 -5.62 -12.52 -20.24
CA LYS A 941 -5.92 -13.86 -20.75
C LYS A 941 -6.72 -13.79 -22.06
N GLN A 942 -6.55 -14.85 -22.87
CA GLN A 942 -7.26 -15.08 -24.15
C GLN A 942 -7.01 -14.00 -25.21
N PHE A 943 -5.80 -13.43 -25.22
CA PHE A 943 -5.42 -12.45 -26.23
C PHE A 943 -5.12 -13.09 -27.58
N ASN A 944 -5.51 -12.42 -28.67
CA ASN A 944 -5.29 -12.90 -30.03
C ASN A 944 -5.17 -11.75 -31.04
N LEU A 945 -4.68 -12.06 -32.25
CA LEU A 945 -4.39 -11.05 -33.29
C LEU A 945 -5.62 -10.33 -33.89
N LYS A 946 -6.84 -10.81 -33.64
CA LYS A 946 -8.09 -10.17 -34.12
C LYS A 946 -8.58 -9.08 -33.17
N GLN A 947 -7.94 -8.93 -32.01
CA GLN A 947 -8.37 -8.00 -30.99
C GLN A 947 -7.70 -6.63 -31.15
N THR A 948 -8.42 -5.60 -30.74
CA THR A 948 -7.94 -4.21 -30.71
C THR A 948 -8.14 -3.62 -29.32
N VAL A 949 -7.30 -2.64 -28.96
CA VAL A 949 -7.35 -1.97 -27.65
C VAL A 949 -8.10 -0.65 -27.82
N HIS A 950 -9.26 -0.56 -27.20
CA HIS A 950 -10.06 0.64 -27.13
C HIS A 950 -9.60 1.47 -25.92
N ILE A 951 -9.28 2.75 -26.14
CA ILE A 951 -8.76 3.64 -25.10
C ILE A 951 -9.70 4.85 -24.94
N LYS A 952 -10.03 5.15 -23.69
CA LYS A 952 -10.83 6.29 -23.25
C LYS A 952 -9.99 7.15 -22.33
N TYR A 953 -9.58 8.32 -22.81
CA TYR A 953 -8.76 9.25 -22.03
C TYR A 953 -9.62 10.05 -21.05
N TYR A 954 -8.96 10.67 -20.07
CA TYR A 954 -9.63 11.58 -19.15
C TYR A 954 -10.35 12.70 -19.92
N GLY A 955 -11.64 12.88 -19.65
CA GLY A 955 -12.51 13.84 -20.34
C GLY A 955 -13.27 13.27 -21.56
N ASP A 956 -12.87 12.10 -22.08
CA ASP A 956 -13.61 11.45 -23.16
C ASP A 956 -14.89 10.78 -22.64
N LEU A 957 -16.00 10.90 -23.38
CA LEU A 957 -17.26 10.23 -23.04
C LEU A 957 -17.26 8.75 -23.44
N THR A 958 -16.59 8.43 -24.55
CA THR A 958 -16.50 7.09 -25.16
C THR A 958 -15.04 6.72 -25.40
N PHE A 959 -14.78 5.48 -25.81
CA PHE A 959 -13.45 5.09 -26.30
C PHE A 959 -13.15 5.83 -27.61
N THR A 960 -12.22 6.79 -27.58
CA THR A 960 -11.91 7.67 -28.73
C THR A 960 -10.77 7.16 -29.59
N GLN A 961 -9.95 6.25 -29.06
CA GLN A 961 -8.83 5.64 -29.76
C GLN A 961 -8.99 4.13 -29.83
N ILE A 962 -8.63 3.56 -30.98
CA ILE A 962 -8.55 2.13 -31.20
C ILE A 962 -7.12 1.84 -31.66
N SER A 963 -6.39 1.12 -30.83
CA SER A 963 -5.00 0.73 -31.05
C SER A 963 -4.91 -0.71 -31.54
N LYS A 964 -4.06 -0.96 -32.54
CA LYS A 964 -3.76 -2.33 -32.99
C LYS A 964 -2.50 -2.82 -32.28
N PRO A 965 -2.56 -3.96 -31.57
CA PRO A 965 -1.38 -4.54 -30.96
C PRO A 965 -0.29 -4.85 -32.01
N THR A 966 0.94 -4.47 -31.70
CA THR A 966 2.12 -4.77 -32.55
C THR A 966 2.69 -6.15 -32.23
N GLN A 967 2.48 -6.64 -31.00
CA GLN A 967 2.87 -7.97 -30.54
C GLN A 967 1.75 -8.56 -29.68
N VAL A 968 1.43 -9.84 -29.90
CA VAL A 968 0.35 -10.53 -29.19
C VAL A 968 0.77 -11.95 -28.84
N TYR A 969 0.64 -12.26 -27.56
CA TYR A 969 0.64 -13.60 -26.96
C TYR A 969 -0.72 -13.86 -26.33
N SER A 970 -0.99 -15.05 -25.81
CA SER A 970 -2.31 -15.37 -25.23
C SER A 970 -2.55 -14.70 -23.88
N VAL A 971 -1.46 -14.29 -23.20
CA VAL A 971 -1.48 -13.67 -21.86
C VAL A 971 -0.88 -12.26 -21.82
N ALA A 972 -0.31 -11.78 -22.93
CA ALA A 972 0.30 -10.46 -23.02
C ALA A 972 0.10 -9.87 -24.42
N MET A 973 -0.19 -8.57 -24.52
CA MET A 973 -0.14 -7.84 -25.79
C MET A 973 0.53 -6.48 -25.60
N PHE A 974 1.11 -5.98 -26.67
CA PHE A 974 1.86 -4.73 -26.68
C PHE A 974 1.24 -3.73 -27.66
N ILE A 975 1.05 -2.49 -27.20
CA ILE A 975 0.72 -1.33 -28.01
C ILE A 975 1.77 -0.23 -27.77
N ASN A 976 2.03 0.59 -28.78
CA ASN A 976 3.05 1.63 -28.75
C ASN A 976 2.55 2.97 -29.32
N ASP A 977 1.25 3.21 -29.24
CA ASP A 977 0.57 4.38 -29.80
C ASP A 977 -0.34 5.09 -28.78
N THR A 978 -0.17 4.86 -27.47
CA THR A 978 -0.96 5.59 -26.47
C THR A 978 -0.59 7.09 -26.51
N LYS A 979 -1.59 7.97 -26.34
CA LYS A 979 -1.33 9.41 -26.17
C LYS A 979 -0.63 9.67 -24.84
N LEU A 980 0.35 10.58 -24.88
CA LEU A 980 1.01 11.13 -23.70
C LEU A 980 -0.04 11.83 -22.81
N THR A 981 -0.08 11.47 -21.53
CA THR A 981 -1.07 11.99 -20.57
C THR A 981 -0.55 11.87 -19.14
N ASP A 982 -0.79 12.88 -18.32
CA ASP A 982 -0.57 12.87 -16.88
C ASP A 982 -1.81 12.40 -16.09
N LYS A 983 -2.95 12.22 -16.76
CA LYS A 983 -4.20 11.75 -16.15
C LYS A 983 -4.44 10.25 -16.39
N PRO A 984 -5.13 9.56 -15.46
CA PRO A 984 -5.56 8.18 -15.65
C PRO A 984 -6.45 8.02 -16.89
N PHE A 985 -6.34 6.87 -17.55
CA PHE A 985 -7.16 6.51 -18.70
C PHE A 985 -7.65 5.06 -18.61
N ILE A 986 -8.73 4.75 -19.33
CA ILE A 986 -9.36 3.43 -19.30
C ILE A 986 -9.07 2.70 -20.60
N ILE A 987 -8.67 1.44 -20.51
CA ILE A 987 -8.51 0.53 -21.66
C ILE A 987 -9.54 -0.61 -21.61
N LYS A 988 -9.93 -1.08 -22.78
CA LYS A 988 -10.77 -2.27 -22.99
C LYS A 988 -10.33 -2.98 -24.27
N ILE A 989 -10.25 -4.30 -24.26
CA ILE A 989 -9.92 -5.09 -25.46
C ILE A 989 -11.22 -5.55 -26.11
N VAL A 990 -11.30 -5.43 -27.43
CA VAL A 990 -12.48 -5.81 -28.24
C VAL A 990 -12.03 -6.68 -29.41
N GLU A 991 -12.71 -7.80 -29.63
CA GLU A 991 -12.53 -8.69 -30.78
C GLU A 991 -13.45 -8.28 -31.94
N ASP A 992 -12.88 -8.08 -33.13
CA ASP A 992 -13.61 -7.71 -34.35
C ASP A 992 -13.22 -8.64 -35.53
N PRO A 993 -14.18 -9.38 -36.14
CA PRO A 993 -15.60 -9.45 -35.81
C PRO A 993 -15.86 -10.18 -34.48
N PRO A 994 -16.93 -9.81 -33.75
CA PRO A 994 -17.26 -10.45 -32.48
C PRO A 994 -17.51 -11.94 -32.66
N ASN A 995 -16.82 -12.76 -31.87
CA ASN A 995 -17.03 -14.19 -31.84
C ASN A 995 -18.30 -14.51 -31.06
N ILE A 996 -19.27 -15.18 -31.68
CA ILE A 996 -20.57 -15.51 -31.07
C ILE A 996 -20.39 -16.51 -29.89
N ASN A 997 -19.29 -17.26 -29.87
CA ASN A 997 -19.05 -18.32 -28.88
C ASN A 997 -18.22 -17.87 -27.66
N THR A 998 -17.69 -16.64 -27.65
CA THR A 998 -16.88 -16.10 -26.54
C THR A 998 -17.24 -14.64 -26.27
N ASN A 999 -16.97 -14.12 -25.07
CA ASN A 999 -17.06 -12.68 -24.85
C ASN A 999 -16.11 -11.97 -25.82
N SER A 1000 -16.66 -11.10 -26.67
CA SER A 1000 -15.90 -10.29 -27.61
C SER A 1000 -15.24 -9.08 -26.95
N GLU A 1001 -15.42 -8.85 -25.65
CA GLU A 1001 -14.86 -7.71 -24.92
C GLU A 1001 -14.28 -8.09 -23.55
N SER A 1002 -13.24 -7.38 -23.13
CA SER A 1002 -12.66 -7.48 -21.77
C SER A 1002 -13.39 -6.61 -20.75
N ASN A 1003 -13.00 -6.73 -19.48
CA ASN A 1003 -13.23 -5.69 -18.47
C ASN A 1003 -12.56 -4.37 -18.87
N GLU A 1004 -13.06 -3.27 -18.29
CA GLU A 1004 -12.38 -1.98 -18.30
C GLU A 1004 -11.25 -1.99 -17.25
N TYR A 1005 -10.06 -1.49 -17.64
CA TYR A 1005 -8.91 -1.39 -16.74
C TYR A 1005 -8.40 0.06 -16.70
N ILE A 1006 -8.17 0.58 -15.49
CA ILE A 1006 -7.66 1.95 -15.28
C ILE A 1006 -6.14 1.91 -15.24
N VAL A 1007 -5.49 2.60 -16.17
CA VAL A 1007 -4.05 2.81 -16.20
C VAL A 1007 -3.74 4.15 -15.54
N ASN A 1008 -2.83 4.14 -14.55
CA ASN A 1008 -2.39 5.34 -13.83
C ASN A 1008 -0.96 5.70 -14.24
N PRO A 1009 -0.75 6.76 -15.04
CA PRO A 1009 0.58 7.20 -15.42
C PRO A 1009 1.42 7.64 -14.22
N ILE A 1010 2.72 7.31 -14.23
CA ILE A 1010 3.71 7.85 -13.29
C ILE A 1010 4.14 9.22 -13.81
N ILE A 1011 3.96 10.24 -12.97
CA ILE A 1011 4.36 11.61 -13.28
C ILE A 1011 5.70 11.87 -12.58
N TYR A 1012 6.71 12.21 -13.38
CA TYR A 1012 7.97 12.75 -12.90
C TYR A 1012 8.04 14.25 -13.19
N ASP A 1013 8.29 15.05 -12.16
CA ASP A 1013 8.52 16.49 -12.28
C ASP A 1013 10.01 16.81 -12.04
N TYR A 1014 10.75 16.95 -13.14
CA TYR A 1014 12.17 17.30 -13.08
C TYR A 1014 12.41 18.82 -12.89
N GLY A 1015 11.36 19.64 -12.84
CA GLY A 1015 11.43 21.10 -12.93
C GLY A 1015 11.91 21.60 -14.30
N ASP A 1016 11.67 22.89 -14.59
CA ASP A 1016 12.12 23.52 -15.84
C ASP A 1016 13.64 23.46 -15.96
N PHE A 1017 14.14 22.69 -16.93
CA PHE A 1017 15.48 22.86 -17.46
C PHE A 1017 15.48 24.17 -18.26
N GLU A 1018 16.11 25.24 -17.75
CA GLU A 1018 16.71 26.19 -18.68
C GLU A 1018 17.84 25.43 -19.39
N PRO A 1019 17.76 25.13 -20.70
CA PRO A 1019 18.88 24.54 -21.40
C PRO A 1019 20.06 25.50 -21.28
N THR A 1020 21.16 25.01 -20.73
CA THR A 1020 22.42 25.75 -20.55
C THR A 1020 22.79 26.45 -21.87
N PRO A 1021 22.83 27.78 -21.95
CA PRO A 1021 22.97 28.46 -23.23
C PRO A 1021 24.37 28.24 -23.83
N ILE A 1022 24.39 27.81 -25.08
CA ILE A 1022 25.59 27.83 -25.94
C ILE A 1022 26.12 29.28 -25.96
N PRO A 1023 27.44 29.49 -25.75
CA PRO A 1023 27.99 30.82 -25.53
C PRO A 1023 28.06 31.61 -26.84
N THR A 1024 27.15 32.57 -27.02
CA THR A 1024 27.36 33.66 -27.97
C THR A 1024 26.98 35.01 -27.34
N ILE A 1025 28.04 35.71 -26.93
CA ILE A 1025 28.32 37.16 -26.99
C ILE A 1025 27.29 38.13 -26.35
N PRO A 1026 27.75 39.01 -25.43
CA PRO A 1026 26.89 39.69 -24.47
C PRO A 1026 26.30 41.02 -24.95
N SER A 1027 25.26 41.41 -24.20
CA SER A 1027 24.80 42.75 -23.85
C SER A 1027 23.55 43.30 -24.57
N THR A 1028 22.39 43.08 -23.94
CA THR A 1028 21.50 44.18 -23.49
C THR A 1028 20.51 43.65 -22.44
N PRO A 1029 20.16 44.41 -21.38
CA PRO A 1029 19.50 43.85 -20.19
C PRO A 1029 17.97 43.93 -20.29
N THR A 1030 17.27 42.81 -20.11
CA THR A 1030 15.88 42.73 -19.58
C THR A 1030 15.39 41.27 -19.58
N PRO A 1031 14.41 40.88 -18.75
CA PRO A 1031 13.97 41.48 -17.48
C PRO A 1031 14.27 40.57 -16.28
N THR A 1032 14.34 41.24 -15.14
CA THR A 1032 14.39 40.73 -13.78
C THR A 1032 13.46 39.55 -13.56
N SER A 1033 14.03 38.48 -13.00
CA SER A 1033 13.37 37.40 -12.23
C SER A 1033 11.98 37.81 -11.77
N THR A 1034 10.98 37.07 -12.24
CA THR A 1034 9.62 37.07 -11.72
C THR A 1034 9.72 36.77 -10.23
N LEU A 1035 9.76 37.83 -9.42
CA LEU A 1035 9.63 37.73 -7.97
C LEU A 1035 8.38 36.88 -7.71
N LEU A 1036 8.56 35.81 -6.92
CA LEU A 1036 7.47 35.10 -6.26
C LEU A 1036 6.44 36.14 -5.83
N PRO A 1037 5.13 35.95 -6.14
CA PRO A 1037 4.12 36.91 -5.72
C PRO A 1037 4.23 37.01 -4.20
N THR A 1038 4.73 38.17 -3.74
CA THR A 1038 4.77 38.54 -2.33
C THR A 1038 3.38 38.27 -1.78
N LEU A 1039 3.30 37.40 -0.76
CA LEU A 1039 2.08 37.10 -0.02
C LEU A 1039 1.41 38.43 0.29
N SER A 1040 0.29 38.70 -0.37
CA SER A 1040 -0.53 39.86 -0.05
C SER A 1040 -0.87 39.77 1.44
N PRO A 1041 -0.68 40.85 2.23
CA PRO A 1041 -0.97 40.81 3.65
C PRO A 1041 -2.40 40.31 3.87
N LEU A 1042 -2.55 39.34 4.78
CA LEU A 1042 -3.84 38.74 5.08
C LEU A 1042 -4.84 39.83 5.49
N PRO A 1043 -6.07 39.83 4.96
CA PRO A 1043 -7.02 40.89 5.18
C PRO A 1043 -7.44 40.91 6.66
N THR A 1044 -7.22 42.04 7.31
CA THR A 1044 -7.73 42.33 8.65
C THR A 1044 -8.92 43.29 8.56
N ASN A 1045 -9.87 43.17 9.49
CA ASN A 1045 -10.91 44.20 9.63
C ASN A 1045 -10.24 45.52 10.04
N LYS A 1046 -10.73 46.64 9.50
CA LYS A 1046 -10.23 47.97 9.93
C LYS A 1046 -10.51 48.17 11.42
N PRO A 1047 -9.70 48.94 12.16
CA PRO A 1047 -10.01 49.30 13.53
C PRO A 1047 -11.42 49.88 13.66
N GLN A 1048 -12.20 49.39 14.62
CA GLN A 1048 -13.60 49.75 14.81
C GLN A 1048 -13.82 50.41 16.16
N LYS A 1049 -14.76 51.35 16.23
CA LYS A 1049 -15.25 51.86 17.53
C LYS A 1049 -16.20 50.83 18.13
N CYS A 1050 -16.04 50.51 19.40
CA CYS A 1050 -16.96 49.66 20.14
C CYS A 1050 -18.37 50.26 20.17
N LEU A 1051 -19.37 49.40 19.97
CA LEU A 1051 -20.78 49.77 19.89
C LEU A 1051 -21.52 49.33 21.16
N GLY A 1052 -22.75 49.82 21.33
CA GLY A 1052 -23.63 49.48 22.46
C GLY A 1052 -23.77 50.61 23.48
N GLU A 1053 -24.92 50.63 24.16
CA GLU A 1053 -25.18 51.48 25.33
C GLU A 1053 -25.78 50.61 26.45
N PRO A 1054 -24.99 50.23 27.49
CA PRO A 1054 -23.56 50.54 27.68
C PRO A 1054 -22.65 49.88 26.62
N GLU A 1055 -21.44 50.43 26.43
CA GLU A 1055 -20.45 49.94 25.46
C GLU A 1055 -20.17 48.45 25.67
N CYS A 1056 -20.21 47.66 24.60
CA CYS A 1056 -20.09 46.20 24.61
C CYS A 1056 -21.07 45.48 25.55
N GLY A 1057 -22.26 46.05 25.76
CA GLY A 1057 -23.27 45.50 26.66
C GLY A 1057 -22.94 45.67 28.14
N GLY A 1058 -21.80 46.32 28.47
CA GLY A 1058 -21.27 46.48 29.82
C GLY A 1058 -20.20 45.44 30.17
N GLU A 1059 -19.47 45.68 31.26
CA GLU A 1059 -18.32 44.86 31.70
C GLU A 1059 -18.67 43.39 31.96
N SER A 1060 -19.94 43.05 32.17
CA SER A 1060 -20.38 41.67 32.35
C SER A 1060 -20.62 40.92 31.03
N HIS A 1061 -20.70 41.62 29.89
CA HIS A 1061 -21.07 41.04 28.60
C HIS A 1061 -19.90 41.04 27.61
N GLY A 1062 -18.94 41.95 27.77
CA GLY A 1062 -17.75 41.99 26.96
C GLY A 1062 -16.81 43.11 27.37
N TYR A 1063 -15.71 43.24 26.61
CA TYR A 1063 -14.77 44.35 26.74
C TYR A 1063 -14.44 44.93 25.37
N CYS A 1064 -14.06 46.20 25.35
CA CYS A 1064 -13.70 46.90 24.12
C CYS A 1064 -12.23 46.61 23.75
N SER A 1065 -11.99 46.23 22.49
CA SER A 1065 -10.66 46.05 21.90
C SER A 1065 -10.46 46.97 20.69
N LEU A 1066 -9.24 47.01 20.13
CA LEU A 1066 -8.95 47.76 18.91
C LEU A 1066 -9.73 47.28 17.68
N THR A 1067 -10.18 46.02 17.68
CA THR A 1067 -10.99 45.45 16.59
C THR A 1067 -12.50 45.61 16.82
N GLY A 1068 -12.92 46.14 17.97
CA GLY A 1068 -14.31 46.26 18.41
C GLY A 1068 -14.60 45.48 19.69
N CYS A 1069 -15.87 45.26 20.02
CA CYS A 1069 -16.28 44.51 21.21
C CYS A 1069 -15.91 43.02 21.13
N ILE A 1070 -15.27 42.51 22.18
CA ILE A 1070 -15.03 41.08 22.42
C ILE A 1070 -16.01 40.61 23.49
N CYS A 1071 -16.89 39.69 23.14
CA CYS A 1071 -17.97 39.26 24.03
C CYS A 1071 -17.57 38.09 24.93
N TYR A 1072 -18.04 38.12 26.18
CA TYR A 1072 -17.98 36.99 27.09
C TYR A 1072 -19.14 36.04 26.84
N GLU A 1073 -18.90 34.74 26.87
CA GLU A 1073 -19.96 33.74 26.77
C GLU A 1073 -21.04 33.97 27.85
N PRO A 1074 -22.36 33.89 27.53
CA PRO A 1074 -22.97 33.49 26.25
C PRO A 1074 -23.33 34.65 25.31
N TRP A 1075 -22.74 35.83 25.49
CA TRP A 1075 -23.01 37.03 24.70
C TRP A 1075 -22.27 37.03 23.37
N VAL A 1076 -22.93 37.55 22.33
CA VAL A 1076 -22.41 37.64 20.97
C VAL A 1076 -22.94 38.88 20.25
N GLY A 1077 -22.39 39.17 19.08
CA GLY A 1077 -22.73 40.34 18.26
C GLY A 1077 -21.74 41.49 18.44
N VAL A 1078 -21.80 42.47 17.54
CA VAL A 1078 -20.86 43.61 17.48
C VAL A 1078 -20.91 44.55 18.71
N ASP A 1079 -21.94 44.43 19.53
CA ASP A 1079 -22.14 45.17 20.78
C ASP A 1079 -22.36 44.25 22.01
N CYS A 1080 -22.19 42.93 21.85
CA CYS A 1080 -22.40 41.92 22.90
C CYS A 1080 -23.79 41.95 23.58
N THR A 1081 -24.83 42.36 22.86
CA THR A 1081 -26.19 42.43 23.41
C THR A 1081 -27.12 41.28 23.00
N SER A 1082 -26.63 40.34 22.16
CA SER A 1082 -27.35 39.14 21.74
C SER A 1082 -26.85 37.91 22.51
N LYS A 1083 -27.70 36.89 22.69
CA LYS A 1083 -27.31 35.59 23.27
C LYS A 1083 -27.57 34.46 22.29
N VAL A 1084 -26.68 33.46 22.29
CA VAL A 1084 -26.91 32.22 21.54
C VAL A 1084 -28.03 31.40 22.20
N ILE A 1085 -28.99 30.94 21.41
CA ILE A 1085 -30.04 30.02 21.90
C ILE A 1085 -29.54 28.59 21.73
N ILE A 1086 -29.60 27.80 22.80
CA ILE A 1086 -29.40 26.35 22.68
C ILE A 1086 -30.69 25.76 22.14
N ILE A 1087 -30.62 25.27 20.90
CA ILE A 1087 -31.71 24.58 20.20
C ILE A 1087 -31.30 23.13 19.91
N PRO A 1088 -32.25 22.21 19.79
CA PRO A 1088 -31.94 20.86 19.34
C PRO A 1088 -31.36 20.88 17.92
N GLN A 1089 -30.53 19.88 17.62
CA GLN A 1089 -29.97 19.71 16.28
C GLN A 1089 -31.09 19.65 15.21
N PRO A 1090 -31.01 20.46 14.14
CA PRO A 1090 -31.95 20.41 13.04
C PRO A 1090 -31.99 19.03 12.35
N SER A 1091 -33.16 18.66 11.82
CA SER A 1091 -33.26 17.46 10.97
C SER A 1091 -32.42 17.62 9.71
N ILE A 1092 -31.60 16.60 9.41
CA ILE A 1092 -30.71 16.58 8.23
C ILE A 1092 -31.55 16.48 6.95
N ASN A 1093 -31.40 17.43 6.04
CA ASN A 1093 -32.05 17.38 4.73
C ASN A 1093 -31.22 16.51 3.76
N THR A 1094 -31.69 15.31 3.44
CA THR A 1094 -30.95 14.36 2.60
C THR A 1094 -30.95 14.68 1.10
N THR A 1095 -31.61 15.76 0.65
CA THR A 1095 -31.76 16.09 -0.78
C THR A 1095 -30.94 17.30 -1.23
N LYS A 1096 -30.63 18.21 -0.30
CA LYS A 1096 -29.90 19.44 -0.57
C LYS A 1096 -29.19 19.92 0.69
N PRO A 1097 -28.04 20.62 0.58
CA PRO A 1097 -27.31 21.19 1.71
C PRO A 1097 -28.06 22.42 2.23
N THR A 1098 -29.24 22.20 2.79
CA THR A 1098 -30.04 23.23 3.44
C THR A 1098 -30.32 22.86 4.88
N THR A 1099 -30.16 23.83 5.78
CA THR A 1099 -30.54 23.68 7.17
C THR A 1099 -31.81 24.46 7.44
N GLU A 1100 -32.85 23.77 7.89
CA GLU A 1100 -34.08 24.38 8.39
C GLU A 1100 -34.06 24.37 9.91
N ILE A 1101 -34.13 25.56 10.54
CA ILE A 1101 -34.12 25.68 11.99
C ILE A 1101 -35.47 26.21 12.45
N PRO A 1102 -36.36 25.36 13.02
CA PRO A 1102 -37.57 25.81 13.68
C PRO A 1102 -37.25 26.27 15.12
N ILE A 1103 -37.64 27.50 15.46
CA ILE A 1103 -37.60 28.03 16.82
C ILE A 1103 -39.05 28.12 17.31
N GLU A 1104 -39.42 27.27 18.27
CA GLU A 1104 -40.71 27.35 18.95
C GLU A 1104 -40.60 28.29 20.15
N VAL A 1105 -41.39 29.36 20.18
CA VAL A 1105 -41.49 30.24 21.36
C VAL A 1105 -42.55 29.69 22.31
N PRO A 1106 -42.21 29.37 23.57
CA PRO A 1106 -43.21 28.92 24.55
C PRO A 1106 -44.26 30.02 24.80
N SER A 1107 -45.55 29.71 24.65
CA SER A 1107 -46.65 30.67 24.88
C SER A 1107 -46.75 31.03 26.37
N THR A 1108 -46.20 32.17 26.78
CA THR A 1108 -46.27 32.69 28.15
C THR A 1108 -47.59 33.44 28.38
N GLY A 1109 -48.71 32.72 28.61
CA GLY A 1109 -49.95 33.35 29.05
C GLY A 1109 -51.18 32.43 29.01
N ASN A 1110 -51.88 32.32 30.14
CA ASN A 1110 -53.02 31.42 30.39
C ASN A 1110 -54.35 31.79 29.67
N ASN A 1111 -54.33 32.48 28.53
CA ASN A 1111 -55.55 32.81 27.80
C ASN A 1111 -55.70 32.02 26.49
N GLN A 1112 -56.87 31.40 26.39
CA GLN A 1112 -57.32 30.46 25.37
C GLN A 1112 -57.35 31.06 23.97
N THR A 1113 -56.40 30.62 23.12
CA THR A 1113 -56.41 30.39 21.65
C THR A 1113 -54.96 30.54 21.15
N THR A 1114 -54.12 29.56 21.47
CA THR A 1114 -52.66 29.60 21.27
C THR A 1114 -52.28 29.37 19.80
N ASN A 1115 -52.03 30.46 19.06
CA ASN A 1115 -51.24 30.38 17.84
C ASN A 1115 -49.79 30.09 18.23
N ASN A 1116 -49.28 28.86 18.05
CA ASN A 1116 -47.85 28.58 18.22
C ASN A 1116 -47.04 29.47 17.28
N ILE A 1117 -46.23 30.38 17.83
CA ILE A 1117 -45.34 31.22 17.05
C ILE A 1117 -44.08 30.42 16.75
N ILE A 1118 -43.81 30.22 15.46
CA ILE A 1118 -42.66 29.50 14.93
C ILE A 1118 -41.84 30.50 14.11
N PHE A 1119 -40.53 30.52 14.36
CA PHE A 1119 -39.56 31.15 13.47
C PHE A 1119 -38.84 30.06 12.68
N LYS A 1120 -38.80 30.19 11.37
CA LYS A 1120 -38.16 29.23 10.47
C LYS A 1120 -36.99 29.91 9.78
N SER A 1121 -35.79 29.39 10.03
CA SER A 1121 -34.58 29.82 9.34
C SER A 1121 -34.24 28.84 8.23
N LEU A 1122 -33.86 29.32 7.04
CA LEU A 1122 -33.39 28.49 5.94
C LEU A 1122 -32.02 28.99 5.44
N LEU A 1123 -31.02 28.10 5.52
CA LEU A 1123 -29.70 28.29 4.95
C LEU A 1123 -29.61 27.46 3.65
N SER A 1124 -29.08 28.03 2.56
CA SER A 1124 -28.94 27.31 1.29
C SER A 1124 -27.73 27.79 0.49
N ILE A 1125 -27.04 26.85 -0.15
CA ILE A 1125 -26.11 27.15 -1.25
C ILE A 1125 -26.95 27.23 -2.54
N VAL A 1126 -26.82 28.31 -3.30
CA VAL A 1126 -27.73 28.63 -4.42
C VAL A 1126 -27.08 28.37 -5.77
N SER A 1127 -25.91 28.96 -5.99
CA SER A 1127 -25.25 28.90 -7.30
C SER A 1127 -23.76 29.23 -7.19
N ILE A 1128 -23.00 28.87 -8.22
CA ILE A 1128 -21.67 29.39 -8.48
C ILE A 1128 -21.74 30.24 -9.74
N ARG A 1129 -21.13 31.42 -9.73
CA ARG A 1129 -21.07 32.29 -10.91
C ARG A 1129 -19.66 32.80 -11.16
N GLU A 1130 -19.27 32.88 -12.42
CA GLU A 1130 -18.01 33.48 -12.82
C GLU A 1130 -18.24 34.97 -13.09
N LEU A 1131 -17.41 35.83 -12.51
CA LEU A 1131 -17.42 37.27 -12.70
C LEU A 1131 -16.15 37.70 -13.45
N ASP A 1132 -16.28 38.69 -14.33
CA ASP A 1132 -15.12 39.34 -14.93
C ASP A 1132 -14.43 40.33 -13.96
N PHE A 1133 -13.34 40.94 -14.42
CA PHE A 1133 -12.57 41.94 -13.65
C PHE A 1133 -13.37 43.22 -13.32
N GLN A 1134 -14.55 43.43 -13.90
CA GLN A 1134 -15.49 44.50 -13.59
C GLN A 1134 -16.63 44.02 -12.67
N SER A 1135 -16.52 42.81 -12.11
CA SER A 1135 -17.52 42.13 -11.29
C SER A 1135 -18.84 41.85 -12.03
N LYS A 1136 -18.83 41.81 -13.37
CA LYS A 1136 -20.01 41.46 -14.16
C LYS A 1136 -20.07 39.94 -14.36
N GLN A 1137 -21.25 39.36 -14.17
CA GLN A 1137 -21.48 37.93 -14.38
C GLN A 1137 -21.28 37.51 -15.84
N VAL A 1138 -20.39 36.54 -16.07
CA VAL A 1138 -20.14 35.94 -17.39
C VAL A 1138 -20.64 34.49 -17.48
N LYS A 1139 -20.70 33.75 -16.37
CA LYS A 1139 -21.32 32.42 -16.29
C LYS A 1139 -22.07 32.24 -14.98
N LEU A 1140 -23.11 31.41 -14.97
CA LEU A 1140 -23.92 31.08 -13.80
C LEU A 1140 -24.29 29.60 -13.82
N PHE A 1141 -24.07 28.93 -12.69
CA PHE A 1141 -24.35 27.52 -12.47
C PHE A 1141 -25.23 27.36 -11.22
N PRO A 1142 -26.56 27.23 -11.37
CA PRO A 1142 -27.45 26.90 -10.27
C PRO A 1142 -27.14 25.50 -9.70
N LEU A 1143 -27.13 25.35 -8.37
CA LEU A 1143 -26.78 24.10 -7.68
C LEU A 1143 -28.02 23.39 -7.15
N GLU A 1144 -28.75 22.72 -8.03
CA GLU A 1144 -30.06 22.11 -7.72
C GLU A 1144 -29.96 20.64 -7.28
N ARG A 1145 -28.95 19.90 -7.75
CA ARG A 1145 -28.82 18.45 -7.53
C ARG A 1145 -27.61 18.13 -6.65
N TRP A 1146 -27.85 17.36 -5.60
CA TRP A 1146 -26.84 16.98 -4.61
C TRP A 1146 -26.92 15.48 -4.30
N ILE A 1147 -25.77 14.85 -4.15
CA ILE A 1147 -25.61 13.49 -3.65
C ILE A 1147 -25.27 13.59 -2.16
N PHE A 1148 -26.13 13.02 -1.31
CA PHE A 1148 -25.97 13.05 0.14
C PHE A 1148 -25.24 11.81 0.67
N LYS A 1149 -24.38 12.02 1.67
CA LYS A 1149 -23.76 10.98 2.48
C LYS A 1149 -23.69 11.42 3.94
N SER A 1150 -24.20 10.60 4.86
CA SER A 1150 -24.00 10.81 6.30
C SER A 1150 -22.57 10.45 6.71
N ILE A 1151 -21.89 11.31 7.47
CA ILE A 1151 -20.55 11.03 8.03
C ILE A 1151 -20.69 10.61 9.49
N SER A 1152 -21.47 11.36 10.27
CA SER A 1152 -21.82 11.07 11.66
C SER A 1152 -23.20 11.66 11.97
N GLU A 1153 -23.68 11.46 13.20
CA GLU A 1153 -24.95 12.06 13.63
C GLU A 1153 -24.96 13.60 13.53
N SER A 1154 -23.81 14.27 13.72
CA SER A 1154 -23.67 15.72 13.66
C SER A 1154 -23.04 16.25 12.37
N LYS A 1155 -22.58 15.37 11.46
CA LYS A 1155 -21.83 15.75 10.26
C LYS A 1155 -22.33 15.05 9.00
N SER A 1156 -22.60 15.84 7.97
CA SER A 1156 -23.13 15.38 6.68
C SER A 1156 -22.29 15.88 5.52
N GLN A 1157 -22.26 15.15 4.41
CA GLN A 1157 -21.62 15.52 3.16
C GLN A 1157 -22.63 15.59 2.03
N TYR A 1158 -22.47 16.60 1.17
CA TYR A 1158 -23.24 16.80 -0.05
C TYR A 1158 -22.29 17.07 -1.21
N ILE A 1159 -22.51 16.40 -2.33
CA ILE A 1159 -21.68 16.55 -3.53
C ILE A 1159 -22.55 16.98 -4.70
N SER A 1160 -22.17 18.06 -5.37
CA SER A 1160 -22.74 18.48 -6.66
C SER A 1160 -21.64 18.57 -7.69
N THR A 1161 -21.96 18.41 -8.97
CA THR A 1161 -21.00 18.54 -10.06
C THR A 1161 -21.57 19.45 -11.13
N ILE A 1162 -20.82 20.47 -11.49
CA ILE A 1162 -21.11 21.36 -12.62
C ILE A 1162 -20.16 21.04 -13.76
N GLU A 1163 -20.62 21.18 -14.99
CA GLU A 1163 -19.81 21.00 -16.18
C GLU A 1163 -19.55 22.34 -16.85
N ASN A 1164 -18.29 22.70 -17.02
CA ASN A 1164 -17.88 23.95 -17.65
C ASN A 1164 -16.73 23.69 -18.62
N SER A 1165 -16.96 23.92 -19.92
CA SER A 1165 -15.94 23.79 -20.97
C SER A 1165 -15.24 22.42 -20.97
N ASN A 1166 -16.04 21.36 -20.84
CA ASN A 1166 -15.68 19.94 -20.72
C ASN A 1166 -14.91 19.55 -19.45
N LEU A 1167 -14.78 20.47 -18.48
CA LEU A 1167 -14.27 20.16 -17.15
C LEU A 1167 -15.45 19.96 -16.19
N LYS A 1168 -15.43 18.85 -15.45
CA LYS A 1168 -16.36 18.61 -14.35
C LYS A 1168 -15.78 19.17 -13.06
N THR A 1169 -16.35 20.27 -12.60
CA THR A 1169 -16.05 20.85 -11.30
C THR A 1169 -16.99 20.25 -10.26
N THR A 1170 -16.44 19.52 -9.31
CA THR A 1170 -17.15 18.99 -8.14
C THR A 1170 -17.14 20.01 -7.01
N ILE A 1171 -18.31 20.22 -6.40
CA ILE A 1171 -18.54 21.02 -5.20
C ILE A 1171 -18.90 20.05 -4.08
N THR A 1172 -18.06 19.99 -3.05
CA THR A 1172 -18.27 19.16 -1.87
C THR A 1172 -18.58 20.06 -0.68
N VAL A 1173 -19.68 19.80 0.00
CA VAL A 1173 -20.15 20.58 1.15
C VAL A 1173 -20.25 19.67 2.35
N HIS A 1174 -19.51 20.00 3.40
CA HIS A 1174 -19.66 19.38 4.71
C HIS A 1174 -20.45 20.31 5.62
N ILE A 1175 -21.57 19.81 6.15
CA ILE A 1175 -22.37 20.50 7.16
C ILE A 1175 -22.11 19.83 8.49
N GLU A 1176 -21.68 20.61 9.49
CA GLU A 1176 -21.36 20.12 10.82
C GLU A 1176 -22.08 20.93 11.91
N TRP A 1177 -22.71 20.22 12.85
CA TRP A 1177 -23.46 20.79 13.96
C TRP A 1177 -22.66 20.70 15.27
N PHE A 1178 -22.55 21.82 15.97
CA PHE A 1178 -21.83 21.92 17.25
C PHE A 1178 -22.82 21.96 18.42
N ASN A 1179 -22.89 20.87 19.19
CA ASN A 1179 -23.73 20.80 20.40
C ASN A 1179 -23.14 21.55 21.61
N SER A 1180 -21.82 21.81 21.59
CA SER A 1180 -21.07 22.47 22.65
C SER A 1180 -20.04 23.43 22.09
N THR A 1181 -19.60 24.39 22.90
CA THR A 1181 -18.54 25.32 22.55
C THR A 1181 -17.27 24.57 22.14
N THR A 1182 -16.78 24.81 20.92
CA THR A 1182 -15.65 24.08 20.32
C THR A 1182 -14.71 25.04 19.63
N ASN A 1183 -13.41 24.94 19.92
CA ASN A 1183 -12.38 25.70 19.18
C ASN A 1183 -11.89 24.88 17.99
N ILE A 1184 -11.96 25.48 16.81
CA ILE A 1184 -11.50 24.87 15.55
C ILE A 1184 -10.45 25.76 14.91
N SER A 1185 -9.61 25.16 14.05
CA SER A 1185 -8.68 25.92 13.22
C SER A 1185 -9.07 25.87 11.74
N PHE A 1186 -9.03 27.01 11.06
CA PHE A 1186 -9.26 27.10 9.62
C PHE A 1186 -8.42 28.23 9.02
N ALA A 1187 -7.73 27.96 7.91
CA ALA A 1187 -6.92 28.94 7.18
C ALA A 1187 -5.98 29.76 8.10
N ASN A 1188 -5.25 29.07 8.99
CA ASN A 1188 -4.36 29.65 10.00
C ASN A 1188 -5.07 30.62 10.99
N SER A 1189 -6.38 30.46 11.20
CA SER A 1189 -7.14 31.08 12.29
C SER A 1189 -7.56 30.07 13.32
N GLN A 1190 -7.60 30.47 14.58
CA GLN A 1190 -8.46 29.83 15.57
C GLN A 1190 -9.84 30.49 15.54
N LEU A 1191 -10.90 29.70 15.64
CA LEU A 1191 -12.29 30.12 15.64
C LEU A 1191 -13.04 29.36 16.71
N THR A 1192 -13.89 30.07 17.47
CA THR A 1192 -14.77 29.44 18.45
C THR A 1192 -16.16 29.27 17.84
N MET A 1193 -16.62 28.02 17.79
CA MET A 1193 -17.99 27.63 17.46
C MET A 1193 -18.79 27.57 18.75
N ASN A 1194 -19.82 28.39 18.88
CA ASN A 1194 -20.72 28.35 20.04
C ASN A 1194 -21.68 27.16 19.95
N PRO A 1195 -22.33 26.72 21.05
CA PRO A 1195 -23.37 25.71 21.00
C PRO A 1195 -24.47 26.12 20.00
N SER A 1196 -25.08 25.15 19.33
CA SER A 1196 -26.09 25.39 18.28
C SER A 1196 -25.59 26.18 17.07
N THR A 1197 -24.31 25.96 16.70
CA THR A 1197 -23.73 26.51 15.47
C THR A 1197 -23.74 25.46 14.36
N VAL A 1198 -24.13 25.87 13.16
CA VAL A 1198 -24.01 25.09 11.91
C VAL A 1198 -22.84 25.64 11.12
N LYS A 1199 -21.86 24.80 10.81
CA LYS A 1199 -20.70 25.16 9.97
C LYS A 1199 -20.81 24.51 8.60
N TYR A 1200 -20.46 25.26 7.56
CA TYR A 1200 -20.44 24.80 6.18
C TYR A 1200 -18.99 24.85 5.67
N THR A 1201 -18.35 23.71 5.48
CA THR A 1201 -17.07 23.64 4.76
C THR A 1201 -17.33 23.30 3.30
N ILE A 1202 -17.07 24.24 2.41
CA ILE A 1202 -17.36 24.13 0.98
C ILE A 1202 -16.05 24.06 0.21
N GLU A 1203 -15.79 22.91 -0.41
CA GLU A 1203 -14.68 22.68 -1.32
C GLU A 1203 -15.17 22.70 -2.76
N ILE A 1204 -14.49 23.47 -3.61
CA ILE A 1204 -14.72 23.52 -5.05
C ILE A 1204 -13.43 23.04 -5.70
N SER A 1205 -13.50 21.93 -6.43
CA SER A 1205 -12.38 21.39 -7.23
C SER A 1205 -12.08 22.27 -8.45
N GLU A 1206 -11.13 21.86 -9.30
CA GLU A 1206 -10.66 22.60 -10.47
C GLU A 1206 -11.82 23.24 -11.26
N TYR A 1207 -11.70 24.55 -11.53
CA TYR A 1207 -12.66 25.32 -12.30
C TYR A 1207 -12.00 26.01 -13.49
N LYS A 1208 -12.57 25.80 -14.68
CA LYS A 1208 -12.04 26.38 -15.92
C LYS A 1208 -12.56 27.80 -16.15
N PHE A 1209 -11.82 28.78 -15.65
CA PHE A 1209 -12.10 30.21 -15.87
C PHE A 1209 -12.04 30.57 -17.36
N SER A 1210 -13.00 31.38 -17.80
CA SER A 1210 -13.12 31.90 -19.16
C SER A 1210 -12.01 32.91 -19.49
N ASN A 1211 -11.49 33.62 -18.48
CA ASN A 1211 -10.36 34.53 -18.58
C ASN A 1211 -9.55 34.49 -17.27
N ARG A 1212 -8.23 34.68 -17.35
CA ARG A 1212 -7.35 34.70 -16.17
C ARG A 1212 -7.59 35.85 -15.20
N LEU A 1213 -8.28 36.90 -15.64
CA LEU A 1213 -8.69 38.04 -14.80
C LEU A 1213 -10.06 37.84 -14.15
N ASN A 1214 -10.72 36.70 -14.40
CA ASN A 1214 -12.02 36.41 -13.82
C ASN A 1214 -11.88 35.82 -12.43
N GLN A 1215 -12.98 35.86 -11.69
CA GLN A 1215 -13.10 35.35 -10.34
C GLN A 1215 -14.37 34.51 -10.21
N LEU A 1216 -14.40 33.59 -9.26
CA LEU A 1216 -15.55 32.73 -9.00
C LEU A 1216 -16.31 33.30 -7.81
N GLN A 1217 -17.64 33.30 -7.84
CA GLN A 1217 -18.45 33.75 -6.72
C GLN A 1217 -19.45 32.66 -6.33
N LEU A 1218 -19.32 32.14 -5.11
CA LEU A 1218 -20.29 31.23 -4.51
C LEU A 1218 -21.43 32.05 -3.90
N VAL A 1219 -22.67 31.77 -4.29
CA VAL A 1219 -23.85 32.47 -3.80
C VAL A 1219 -24.57 31.60 -2.76
N MET A 1220 -24.74 32.14 -1.56
CA MET A 1220 -25.54 31.56 -0.48
C MET A 1220 -26.80 32.41 -0.23
N SER A 1221 -27.90 31.76 0.12
CA SER A 1221 -29.15 32.38 0.55
C SER A 1221 -29.37 32.07 2.03
N VAL A 1222 -29.83 33.09 2.75
CA VAL A 1222 -30.23 32.99 4.16
C VAL A 1222 -31.59 33.67 4.31
N SER A 1223 -32.54 33.00 4.95
CA SER A 1223 -33.86 33.57 5.21
C SER A 1223 -34.34 33.26 6.62
N LEU A 1224 -35.17 34.16 7.15
CA LEU A 1224 -35.87 34.02 8.42
C LEU A 1224 -37.31 34.43 8.20
N GLU A 1225 -38.26 33.57 8.59
CA GLU A 1225 -39.69 33.83 8.50
C GLU A 1225 -40.41 33.47 9.80
N THR A 1226 -41.54 34.14 10.08
CA THR A 1226 -42.41 33.81 11.21
C THR A 1226 -43.87 33.71 10.79
N ASN A 1227 -44.60 32.81 11.43
CA ASN A 1227 -46.05 32.69 11.28
C ASN A 1227 -46.85 33.64 12.20
N LYS A 1228 -46.18 34.48 13.01
CA LYS A 1228 -46.81 35.46 13.91
C LYS A 1228 -47.66 36.44 13.10
N LYS A 1229 -48.94 36.63 13.47
CA LYS A 1229 -49.92 37.50 12.78
C LYS A 1229 -50.23 38.82 13.51
N SER A 1230 -49.24 39.45 14.18
CA SER A 1230 -49.48 40.72 14.90
C SER A 1230 -49.13 41.96 14.07
N GLU A 1231 -49.83 43.07 14.31
CA GLU A 1231 -49.60 44.37 13.64
C GLU A 1231 -48.27 45.06 14.03
N ASP A 1232 -47.61 44.60 15.10
CA ASP A 1232 -46.37 45.18 15.65
C ASP A 1232 -45.09 44.42 15.22
N ILE A 1233 -45.14 43.60 14.17
CA ILE A 1233 -43.96 42.86 13.68
C ILE A 1233 -43.06 43.78 12.86
N CYS A 1234 -41.75 43.62 13.08
CA CYS A 1234 -40.69 44.26 12.32
C CYS A 1234 -39.57 43.26 11.98
N SER A 1235 -38.99 43.40 10.80
CA SER A 1235 -37.78 42.68 10.38
C SER A 1235 -36.64 43.66 10.08
N SER A 1236 -35.39 43.25 10.30
CA SER A 1236 -34.19 43.97 9.85
C SER A 1236 -33.11 43.02 9.32
N SER A 1237 -32.23 43.54 8.47
CA SER A 1237 -31.07 42.81 7.95
C SER A 1237 -29.84 43.71 8.01
N LYS A 1238 -28.72 43.19 8.54
CA LYS A 1238 -27.44 43.91 8.69
C LYS A 1238 -26.31 43.05 8.13
N PHE A 1239 -25.42 43.69 7.37
CA PHE A 1239 -24.19 43.08 6.86
C PHE A 1239 -23.02 44.02 7.16
N GLY A 1240 -21.94 43.49 7.74
CA GLY A 1240 -20.83 44.30 8.21
C GLY A 1240 -19.59 43.50 8.53
N GLU A 1241 -18.64 44.11 9.22
CA GLU A 1241 -17.42 43.47 9.71
C GLU A 1241 -17.60 43.03 11.17
N SER A 1242 -17.09 41.86 11.53
CA SER A 1242 -17.11 41.34 12.90
C SER A 1242 -16.11 42.06 13.81
N SER A 1243 -16.39 42.08 15.10
CA SER A 1243 -15.57 42.75 16.13
C SER A 1243 -14.64 41.82 16.92
N ASN A 1244 -14.84 40.50 16.85
CA ASN A 1244 -14.22 39.48 17.70
C ASN A 1244 -12.76 39.12 17.32
N GLY A 1245 -12.09 39.91 16.46
CA GLY A 1245 -10.72 39.65 16.03
C GLY A 1245 -10.54 38.48 15.04
N ASP A 1246 -11.64 37.84 14.61
CA ASP A 1246 -11.66 36.74 13.64
C ASP A 1246 -11.45 37.21 12.18
N ASN A 1247 -11.52 38.52 11.94
CA ASN A 1247 -11.36 39.17 10.62
C ASN A 1247 -12.38 38.64 9.59
N SER A 1248 -13.64 38.58 10.00
CA SER A 1248 -14.76 38.10 9.19
C SER A 1248 -15.72 39.25 8.82
N ASN A 1249 -16.59 38.99 7.84
CA ASN A 1249 -17.86 39.68 7.72
C ASN A 1249 -18.93 38.96 8.53
N TYR A 1250 -19.85 39.70 9.14
CA TYR A 1250 -21.06 39.12 9.71
C TYR A 1250 -22.28 39.48 8.86
N PHE A 1251 -23.21 38.56 8.80
CA PHE A 1251 -24.57 38.80 8.33
C PHE A 1251 -25.53 38.52 9.48
N LYS A 1252 -26.52 39.38 9.67
CA LYS A 1252 -27.56 39.19 10.68
C LYS A 1252 -28.92 39.55 10.11
N ILE A 1253 -29.86 38.62 10.20
CA ILE A 1253 -31.27 38.86 9.87
C ILE A 1253 -32.09 38.66 11.14
N GLN A 1254 -32.97 39.60 11.44
CA GLN A 1254 -33.73 39.64 12.68
C GLN A 1254 -35.20 39.86 12.38
N ILE A 1255 -36.07 39.11 13.06
CA ILE A 1255 -37.51 39.35 13.12
C ILE A 1255 -37.90 39.38 14.59
N ASP A 1256 -38.55 40.46 15.03
CA ASP A 1256 -38.84 40.70 16.45
C ASP A 1256 -37.54 40.64 17.27
N ASN A 1257 -37.44 39.77 18.27
CA ASN A 1257 -36.25 39.54 19.09
C ASN A 1257 -35.45 38.28 18.72
N HIS A 1258 -35.74 37.64 17.58
CA HIS A 1258 -35.00 36.44 17.12
C HIS A 1258 -34.17 36.78 15.89
N SER A 1259 -32.92 36.34 15.87
CA SER A 1259 -32.04 36.53 14.72
C SER A 1259 -31.27 35.29 14.31
N LEU A 1260 -30.97 35.22 13.02
CA LEU A 1260 -30.01 34.29 12.44
C LEU A 1260 -28.75 35.09 12.10
N TYR A 1261 -27.63 34.66 12.67
CA TYR A 1261 -26.34 35.30 12.56
C TYR A 1261 -25.38 34.38 11.81
N GLY A 1262 -24.74 34.88 10.76
CA GLY A 1262 -23.74 34.17 9.97
C GLY A 1262 -22.39 34.88 10.00
N ARG A 1263 -21.30 34.12 10.11
CA ARG A 1263 -19.92 34.61 9.97
C ARG A 1263 -19.33 34.11 8.66
N PHE A 1264 -18.74 35.03 7.91
CA PHE A 1264 -18.12 34.80 6.62
C PHE A 1264 -16.68 35.28 6.68
N ILE A 1265 -15.75 34.34 6.83
CA ILE A 1265 -14.32 34.63 6.98
C ILE A 1265 -13.78 35.24 5.68
N LYS A 1266 -12.87 36.23 5.77
CA LYS A 1266 -12.26 36.89 4.60
C LYS A 1266 -11.05 36.13 4.00
N ARG A 1267 -10.93 34.83 4.27
CA ARG A 1267 -9.84 33.96 3.78
C ARG A 1267 -10.34 32.56 3.48
N ALA A 1268 -9.69 31.93 2.52
CA ALA A 1268 -9.93 30.57 2.04
C ALA A 1268 -8.59 29.84 1.88
N ILE A 1269 -8.64 28.51 1.78
CA ILE A 1269 -7.49 27.70 1.34
C ILE A 1269 -7.66 27.52 -0.17
N ILE A 1270 -6.74 28.09 -0.95
CA ILE A 1270 -6.75 28.08 -2.40
C ILE A 1270 -5.45 27.45 -2.90
N ASP A 1271 -5.56 26.34 -3.62
CA ASP A 1271 -4.43 25.52 -4.08
C ASP A 1271 -3.46 25.19 -2.94
N SER A 1272 -4.02 24.81 -1.78
CA SER A 1272 -3.29 24.53 -0.53
C SER A 1272 -2.66 25.74 0.19
N TYR A 1273 -2.83 26.97 -0.33
CA TYR A 1273 -2.34 28.19 0.30
C TYR A 1273 -3.48 29.02 0.91
N VAL A 1274 -3.24 29.64 2.06
CA VAL A 1274 -4.20 30.61 2.63
C VAL A 1274 -4.19 31.88 1.78
N ARG A 1275 -5.34 32.24 1.22
CA ARG A 1275 -5.53 33.45 0.40
C ARG A 1275 -6.75 34.25 0.87
N SER A 1276 -6.74 35.55 0.57
CA SER A 1276 -7.87 36.45 0.82
C SER A 1276 -9.04 36.17 -0.12
N ILE A 1277 -10.26 36.30 0.40
CA ILE A 1277 -11.52 36.27 -0.35
C ILE A 1277 -12.41 37.43 0.11
N GLU A 1278 -13.37 37.83 -0.73
CA GLU A 1278 -14.26 38.96 -0.46
C GLU A 1278 -15.73 38.49 -0.33
N ASN A 1279 -16.41 38.91 0.74
CA ASN A 1279 -17.82 38.62 0.95
C ASN A 1279 -18.68 39.85 0.62
N VAL A 1280 -19.67 39.70 -0.27
CA VAL A 1280 -20.49 40.81 -0.79
C VAL A 1280 -21.97 40.51 -0.60
N LEU A 1281 -22.75 41.50 -0.15
CA LEU A 1281 -24.21 41.40 -0.12
C LEU A 1281 -24.79 41.59 -1.52
N LEU A 1282 -25.60 40.63 -1.98
CA LEU A 1282 -26.12 40.56 -3.35
C LEU A 1282 -27.59 40.97 -3.48
N ASP A 1283 -28.22 41.41 -2.38
CA ASP A 1283 -29.63 41.80 -2.30
C ASP A 1283 -30.08 42.86 -3.31
N SER A 1284 -29.19 43.72 -3.79
CA SER A 1284 -29.51 44.71 -4.83
C SER A 1284 -29.61 44.10 -6.23
N SER A 1285 -28.95 42.96 -6.44
CA SER A 1285 -28.86 42.26 -7.73
C SER A 1285 -29.78 41.03 -7.81
N MET A 1286 -30.39 40.63 -6.70
CA MET A 1286 -31.26 39.46 -6.60
C MET A 1286 -32.61 39.86 -5.98
N GLU A 1287 -33.71 39.26 -6.43
CA GLU A 1287 -35.02 39.52 -5.84
C GLU A 1287 -35.09 38.94 -4.42
N THR A 1288 -35.12 39.82 -3.41
CA THR A 1288 -35.18 39.43 -2.00
C THR A 1288 -36.59 39.53 -1.46
N ILE A 1289 -37.01 38.54 -0.66
CA ILE A 1289 -38.22 38.65 0.17
C ILE A 1289 -37.93 39.63 1.31
N LYS A 1290 -38.67 40.74 1.37
CA LYS A 1290 -38.54 41.79 2.38
C LYS A 1290 -39.91 42.22 2.87
N THR A 1291 -40.40 41.52 3.87
CA THR A 1291 -41.67 41.79 4.56
C THR A 1291 -41.43 41.80 6.07
N PRO A 1292 -42.28 42.44 6.88
CA PRO A 1292 -42.10 42.44 8.33
C PRO A 1292 -41.96 41.04 8.94
N SER A 1293 -42.67 40.04 8.40
CA SER A 1293 -42.69 38.66 8.91
C SER A 1293 -41.79 37.68 8.15
N SER A 1294 -41.10 38.12 7.10
CA SER A 1294 -40.21 37.27 6.30
C SER A 1294 -39.16 38.12 5.62
N SER A 1295 -37.89 37.78 5.86
CA SER A 1295 -36.74 38.46 5.30
C SER A 1295 -35.78 37.44 4.69
N GLN A 1296 -35.19 37.77 3.55
CA GLN A 1296 -34.22 36.95 2.82
C GLN A 1296 -33.08 37.84 2.29
N SER A 1297 -31.87 37.31 2.35
CA SER A 1297 -30.70 37.93 1.73
C SER A 1297 -29.82 36.91 1.01
N TYR A 1298 -29.02 37.43 0.08
CA TYR A 1298 -28.04 36.67 -0.68
C TYR A 1298 -26.64 37.18 -0.40
N ILE A 1299 -25.71 36.29 -0.07
CA ILE A 1299 -24.31 36.60 0.18
C ILE A 1299 -23.46 35.91 -0.88
N GLY A 1300 -22.61 36.68 -1.55
CA GLY A 1300 -21.63 36.20 -2.52
C GLY A 1300 -20.24 36.12 -1.90
N ILE A 1301 -19.63 34.94 -1.91
CA ILE A 1301 -18.24 34.72 -1.51
C ILE A 1301 -17.39 34.70 -2.78
N THR A 1302 -16.60 35.74 -2.98
CA THR A 1302 -15.78 35.99 -4.16
C THR A 1302 -14.39 35.40 -3.97
N ILE A 1303 -14.07 34.41 -4.80
CA ILE A 1303 -12.88 33.57 -4.79
C ILE A 1303 -12.02 33.99 -5.99
N PRO A 1304 -10.74 34.36 -5.78
CA PRO A 1304 -9.84 34.66 -6.88
C PRO A 1304 -9.59 33.41 -7.74
N ILE A 1305 -8.93 33.58 -8.87
CA ILE A 1305 -8.52 32.47 -9.73
C ILE A 1305 -7.70 31.41 -8.96
N TYR A 1306 -7.94 30.14 -9.28
CA TYR A 1306 -7.24 28.98 -8.72
C TYR A 1306 -7.15 27.86 -9.76
N SER A 1307 -6.25 26.90 -9.52
CA SER A 1307 -5.93 25.86 -10.49
C SER A 1307 -6.33 24.45 -10.04
N ASN A 1308 -6.43 24.20 -8.74
CA ASN A 1308 -6.68 22.87 -8.17
C ASN A 1308 -7.95 22.85 -7.32
N SER A 1309 -8.03 23.70 -6.29
CA SER A 1309 -9.21 23.76 -5.43
C SER A 1309 -9.30 25.03 -4.59
N SER A 1310 -10.52 25.32 -4.11
CA SER A 1310 -10.79 26.35 -3.11
C SER A 1310 -11.66 25.80 -1.98
N ILE A 1311 -11.29 26.04 -0.73
CA ILE A 1311 -12.02 25.62 0.47
C ILE A 1311 -12.42 26.86 1.28
N ILE A 1312 -13.70 26.96 1.63
CA ILE A 1312 -14.32 28.09 2.35
C ILE A 1312 -15.11 27.54 3.55
N ASP A 1313 -15.18 28.27 4.67
CA ASP A 1313 -15.79 27.76 5.92
C ASP A 1313 -16.71 28.77 6.65
N PRO A 1314 -17.86 29.20 6.08
CA PRO A 1314 -18.83 30.03 6.80
C PRO A 1314 -19.58 29.24 7.90
N ASP A 1315 -20.02 29.94 8.94
CA ASP A 1315 -20.79 29.37 10.05
C ASP A 1315 -22.01 30.22 10.44
N PHE A 1316 -23.02 29.60 11.05
CA PHE A 1316 -24.30 30.22 11.38
C PHE A 1316 -24.79 29.81 12.77
N SER A 1317 -25.33 30.76 13.53
CA SER A 1317 -25.92 30.54 14.85
C SER A 1317 -27.26 31.27 14.96
N VAL A 1318 -28.16 30.76 15.81
CA VAL A 1318 -29.43 31.41 16.14
C VAL A 1318 -29.30 32.16 17.46
N LEU A 1319 -29.77 33.42 17.48
CA LEU A 1319 -29.64 34.32 18.61
C LEU A 1319 -31.00 34.84 19.10
N ILE A 1320 -31.07 35.15 20.40
CA ILE A 1320 -32.07 36.07 20.98
C ILE A 1320 -31.41 37.42 21.17
N ASP A 1321 -32.06 38.45 20.64
CA ASP A 1321 -31.71 39.83 20.85
C ASP A 1321 -32.40 40.41 22.08
N SER A 1322 -31.67 41.27 22.81
CA SER A 1322 -32.21 41.97 23.98
C SER A 1322 -33.27 43.02 23.63
N LYS A 1323 -33.31 43.48 22.37
CA LYS A 1323 -34.29 44.45 21.84
C LYS A 1323 -34.94 43.88 20.57
N SER A 1324 -36.27 43.98 20.49
CA SER A 1324 -37.01 43.73 19.25
C SER A 1324 -36.73 44.83 18.22
N VAL A 1325 -36.76 44.49 16.93
CA VAL A 1325 -36.64 45.47 15.84
C VAL A 1325 -37.75 46.51 15.94
N THR A 1326 -37.40 47.79 15.82
CA THR A 1326 -38.36 48.91 15.77
C THR A 1326 -38.25 49.68 14.45
N SER A 1327 -39.26 50.49 14.12
CA SER A 1327 -39.30 51.33 12.92
C SER A 1327 -38.20 52.39 12.84
N ASP A 1328 -37.53 52.67 13.97
CA ASP A 1328 -36.46 53.67 14.05
C ASP A 1328 -35.09 53.08 13.67
N GLU A 1329 -34.98 51.75 13.52
CA GLU A 1329 -33.74 51.12 13.07
C GLU A 1329 -33.54 51.24 11.55
N ASN A 1330 -32.30 51.52 11.14
CA ASN A 1330 -31.93 51.51 9.73
C ASN A 1330 -32.18 50.13 9.11
N HIS A 1331 -32.80 50.12 7.92
CA HIS A 1331 -33.20 48.91 7.19
C HIS A 1331 -34.28 48.06 7.87
N SER A 1332 -35.06 48.64 8.80
CA SER A 1332 -36.24 47.98 9.36
C SER A 1332 -37.44 48.04 8.41
N ILE A 1333 -38.27 46.98 8.44
CA ILE A 1333 -39.53 46.89 7.70
C ILE A 1333 -40.59 46.45 8.71
N CYS A 1334 -41.57 47.31 8.97
CA CYS A 1334 -42.58 47.13 10.03
C CYS A 1334 -44.00 47.20 9.46
N ASN A 1335 -44.95 46.46 10.06
CA ASN A 1335 -46.37 46.48 9.68
C ASN A 1335 -47.09 47.80 10.07
N SER A 1336 -46.64 48.48 11.13
CA SER A 1336 -47.21 49.74 11.64
C SER A 1336 -46.11 50.62 12.26
N ASN A 1337 -46.36 51.92 12.47
CA ASN A 1337 -45.51 52.83 13.28
C ASN A 1337 -45.93 52.71 14.75
N PRO A 1338 -45.35 51.82 15.57
CA PRO A 1338 -45.82 51.59 16.93
C PRO A 1338 -45.32 52.76 17.79
N LYS A 1339 -46.23 53.47 18.47
CA LYS A 1339 -45.83 54.49 19.46
C LYS A 1339 -44.90 53.83 20.48
N SER A 1340 -43.67 54.33 20.59
CA SER A 1340 -42.62 53.87 21.50
C SER A 1340 -43.18 53.46 22.88
N LYS A 1341 -43.35 52.16 23.11
CA LYS A 1341 -43.60 51.62 24.45
C LYS A 1341 -42.26 51.14 25.02
N LEU A 1342 -42.01 51.47 26.29
CA LEU A 1342 -40.82 51.05 27.03
C LEU A 1342 -40.78 49.51 27.15
N THR A 1343 -39.58 48.91 27.06
CA THR A 1343 -39.39 47.47 27.15
C THR A 1343 -39.61 46.94 28.58
N THR A 1344 -39.93 45.65 28.74
CA THR A 1344 -40.13 45.03 30.07
C THR A 1344 -38.94 45.24 31.03
N PRO A 1345 -37.67 45.11 30.60
CA PRO A 1345 -36.52 45.44 31.45
C PRO A 1345 -36.42 46.92 31.81
N GLN A 1346 -36.77 47.84 30.88
CA GLN A 1346 -36.82 49.28 31.18
C GLN A 1346 -37.93 49.59 32.20
N LEU A 1347 -39.09 48.95 32.06
CA LEU A 1347 -40.20 49.05 33.02
C LEU A 1347 -39.77 48.54 34.39
N ALA A 1348 -39.11 47.38 34.45
CA ALA A 1348 -38.59 46.80 35.68
C ALA A 1348 -37.52 47.69 36.32
N GLY A 1349 -36.59 48.25 35.53
CA GLY A 1349 -35.58 49.19 36.00
C GLY A 1349 -36.19 50.48 36.56
N ILE A 1350 -37.20 51.04 35.90
CA ILE A 1350 -37.94 52.22 36.38
C ILE A 1350 -38.70 51.89 37.67
N ILE A 1351 -39.36 50.72 37.74
CA ILE A 1351 -40.08 50.28 38.94
C ILE A 1351 -39.12 50.07 40.11
N ILE A 1352 -38.04 49.30 39.93
CA ILE A 1352 -37.03 49.04 40.97
C ILE A 1352 -36.34 50.35 41.40
N GLY A 1353 -35.98 51.21 40.44
CA GLY A 1353 -35.44 52.54 40.71
C GLY A 1353 -36.40 53.41 41.51
N SER A 1354 -37.69 53.39 41.17
CA SER A 1354 -38.72 54.14 41.90
C SER A 1354 -38.94 53.59 43.32
N VAL A 1355 -38.95 52.27 43.49
CA VAL A 1355 -39.10 51.61 44.80
C VAL A 1355 -37.87 51.87 45.69
N GLY A 1356 -36.67 51.77 45.12
CA GLY A 1356 -35.42 52.10 45.80
C GLY A 1356 -35.36 53.58 46.22
N PHE A 1357 -35.78 54.49 45.34
CA PHE A 1357 -35.85 55.92 45.64
C PHE A 1357 -36.86 56.23 46.75
N VAL A 1358 -38.04 55.59 46.74
CA VAL A 1358 -39.04 55.72 47.82
C VAL A 1358 -38.48 55.16 49.14
N ALA A 1359 -37.78 54.03 49.13
CA ALA A 1359 -37.16 53.46 50.33
C ALA A 1359 -36.08 54.38 50.93
N VAL A 1360 -35.22 54.99 50.09
CA VAL A 1360 -34.22 55.98 50.52
C VAL A 1360 -34.89 57.23 51.12
N ILE A 1361 -35.98 57.72 50.52
CA ILE A 1361 -36.77 58.83 51.08
C ILE A 1361 -37.33 58.46 52.46
N ILE A 1362 -37.90 57.26 52.63
CA ILE A 1362 -38.43 56.80 53.92
C ILE A 1362 -37.31 56.71 54.98
N ILE A 1363 -36.14 56.16 54.63
CA ILE A 1363 -34.98 56.08 55.53
C ILE A 1363 -34.48 57.48 55.90
N ALA A 1364 -34.37 58.40 54.94
CA ALA A 1364 -33.94 59.77 55.17
C ALA A 1364 -34.92 60.53 56.08
N ILE A 1365 -36.23 60.38 55.86
CA ILE A 1365 -37.27 60.95 56.73
C ILE A 1365 -37.19 60.36 58.15
N THR A 1366 -37.05 59.04 58.27
CA THR A 1366 -36.94 58.35 59.57
C THR A 1366 -35.69 58.80 60.33
N TYR A 1367 -34.55 58.88 59.64
CA TYR A 1367 -33.30 59.40 60.19
C TYR A 1367 -33.42 60.87 60.61
N HIS A 1368 -34.08 61.72 59.80
CA HIS A 1368 -34.34 63.11 60.14
C HIS A 1368 -35.18 63.23 61.43
N PHE A 1369 -36.24 62.44 61.59
CA PHE A 1369 -37.04 62.40 62.81
C PHE A 1369 -36.25 61.87 64.03
N MET A 1370 -35.44 60.83 63.86
CA MET A 1370 -34.58 60.30 64.94
C MET A 1370 -33.53 61.32 65.38
N LYS A 1371 -32.88 61.99 64.44
CA LYS A 1371 -31.88 63.05 64.69
C LYS A 1371 -32.49 64.25 65.39
N ASN A 1372 -33.67 64.71 64.97
CA ASN A 1372 -34.38 65.80 65.66
C ASN A 1372 -34.78 65.41 67.10
N ARG A 1373 -35.18 64.15 67.34
CA ARG A 1373 -35.50 63.66 68.69
C ARG A 1373 -34.25 63.59 69.58
N GLN A 1374 -33.10 63.16 69.04
CA GLN A 1374 -31.83 63.16 69.77
C GLN A 1374 -31.35 64.59 70.08
N ASN A 1375 -31.41 65.50 69.10
CA ASN A 1375 -31.07 66.92 69.31
C ASN A 1375 -31.98 67.56 70.36
N SER A 1376 -33.29 67.30 70.34
CA SER A 1376 -34.22 67.82 71.36
C SER A 1376 -33.90 67.29 72.77
N LYS A 1377 -33.52 66.01 72.90
CA LYS A 1377 -33.05 65.45 74.18
C LYS A 1377 -31.74 66.09 74.64
N LEU A 1378 -30.79 66.34 73.73
CA LEU A 1378 -29.53 67.01 74.02
C LEU A 1378 -29.75 68.46 74.50
N PHE A 1379 -30.60 69.22 73.80
CA PHE A 1379 -30.94 70.58 74.21
C PHE A 1379 -31.66 70.63 75.56
N LYS A 1380 -32.54 69.66 75.85
CA LYS A 1380 -33.18 69.56 77.18
C LYS A 1380 -32.16 69.23 78.28
N SER A 1381 -31.20 68.33 78.02
CA SER A 1381 -30.17 68.00 79.02
C SER A 1381 -29.19 69.15 79.24
N MET A 1382 -28.80 69.88 78.18
CA MET A 1382 -28.01 71.09 78.28
C MET A 1382 -28.76 72.21 79.01
N GLY A 1383 -30.05 72.40 78.72
CA GLY A 1383 -30.89 73.39 79.40
C GLY A 1383 -31.04 73.12 80.90
N LEU A 1384 -31.18 71.86 81.30
CA LEU A 1384 -31.21 71.46 82.70
C LEU A 1384 -29.87 71.71 83.40
N LYS A 1385 -28.74 71.39 82.75
CA LYS A 1385 -27.40 71.70 83.27
C LYS A 1385 -27.15 73.21 83.38
N LEU A 1386 -27.59 74.01 82.41
CA LEU A 1386 -27.49 75.47 82.44
C LEU A 1386 -28.35 76.10 83.54
N LYS A 1387 -29.54 75.56 83.82
CA LYS A 1387 -30.33 76.01 84.98
C LYS A 1387 -29.69 75.66 86.31
N GLN A 1388 -29.07 74.49 86.41
CA GLN A 1388 -28.27 74.13 87.59
C GLN A 1388 -27.01 74.99 87.76
N LEU A 1389 -26.51 75.61 86.68
CA LEU A 1389 -25.39 76.55 86.76
C LEU A 1389 -25.83 77.99 87.09
N ASN A 1390 -27.11 78.34 86.92
CA ASN A 1390 -27.66 79.68 87.20
C ASN A 1390 -28.37 79.80 88.55
N GLN A 1391 -28.36 78.74 89.37
CA GLN A 1391 -28.70 78.75 90.80
C GLN A 1391 -27.44 78.44 91.59
#